data_AF-A0A2G6ERG5-F1
#
_entry.id   AF-A0A2G6ERG5-F1
#
_cell.length_a   1.000
_cell.length_b   1.000
_cell.length_c   1.000
_cell.angle_alpha   90.00
_cell.angle_beta   90.00
_cell.angle_gamma   90.00
#
_symmetry.space_group_name_H-M   'P 1'
#
loop_
_entity.id
_entity.type
_entity.pdbx_description
1 polymer ?
#
loop_
_entity_poly.entity_id
_entity_poly.type
_entity_poly.pdbx_seq_one_letter_code
_entity_poly.pdbx_strand_id
1 'polypeptide(L)'
;MSDTQKQAIHENKWHFRGIKRWEISAYLKTLSPLHIGDGGTIPVTIKDTQGKNREVEVNSVITGKAALPIIPGSTIKGRLRHYFSKHFSDKALLNKVFGEESDATDDDQGRGGLAEFHDAKWNPEKNRNLQGRYPYWNNTRKTYIEVSTAINRHTGAAKDKSLHHTECVPPGTVFEIKITGSMDDRCAALVVAALEAIQTTGSRIFLGAEDANGNGRIGLTGKITVKQMDQAHIIQWLQKDSTTCVASFSNVKAENETQVKQMVQRHIAPKLNSVVSAAGPSYDITLHFDGPFVVNDSDKCKAEDTPDIYPLEEKNGVPAFPVRSFRGAIRSQAERIIRTIGGQCCDGSINNTCKNPKNLCIACEMFGSTGWKTSIEMDPFLCVDRELKPFIIQEFVAIDRFHGGGKDEAKFNAAHYQAPVFKGKVRVSQRVGNDISWRKGLLALIFRDLKEGDIYFGFGTNKGYGAVKKAEINPDGNASDFSESDIEAFINKCREKKGLYNCNPIKKPGKTKVSKNLPPAIVPLDRTDSKFYNPYHFIPVKKPNTSSWAEKTAFGTADSPHSHGFYRKQTNEQQPLYSGRLICMLTSETPFFIGAQAESDPTENENQASLRHPYQLDGEPAIPSTSLRGLISTMTEAAANCAMRVLDSEIISYRKPMNPSHILSALGMVTKRGEDFWLIPLAMPALSLNDEEHNYKLDKRYRTMFPDGLAKLKVYLEKAYSNNVMKTFLNNENTWTLAQSKIHYLPLTPIQMQNGGINSYYNNLRTPSRSNNFLIGQTVAHGNGIPASGPGAGMVPGILRILGKEHRQNDLPQNKKHELFIPVPDAFVADPKTFLDTATAFLIPRNVIDAFEKIAEKQTQSQKQDKLKHDEERLPFHLKGTRREQNHTLQIKTGDLVYFRPNAKGDEVEEIAFSSIWRGKTSGTTADFFPDKELLPFNRNRSRVSPAELLFGFTENNPKEMKIDRGLAFAGKIRISAGTLSDKFSDTTESDLFEPETTLKALSSPKPPSPALYFKEKKSGTQYIKKQDLNPGKHEIQGRKIYLHALRNENNQNVQRITSQGKFDNAANRTQPWVSQNEERNHLKTKCKPLKSGLNFFFHIDFNNLTQWELGLLCYALRPCETFRHKIGMGKPIGLGTVKIDIAVLQTIDRYARYTDTTQDSERYNQGAWISQELQNEIPNQYKGKGISNKKGMLSPEDCRKVFMETMDADIQRAIELLGDPGNVTSPVHYPQLDRKNIETKNYEWFKQNEIEQQVLKPITKNTTHLTPFARWEQG
;
A
#
# COMPACT_ATOMS: atom_id res chain seq x y z
N MET A 1 -39.50 7.45 -65.34
CA MET A 1 -40.96 7.41 -65.16
C MET A 1 -41.62 7.24 -66.52
N SER A 2 -42.56 6.30 -66.67
CA SER A 2 -43.38 6.18 -67.88
C SER A 2 -44.39 7.34 -67.97
N ASP A 3 -44.87 7.67 -69.16
CA ASP A 3 -45.83 8.77 -69.35
C ASP A 3 -47.13 8.55 -68.56
N THR A 4 -47.53 7.29 -68.35
CA THR A 4 -48.61 6.88 -67.43
C THR A 4 -48.35 7.26 -65.96
N GLN A 5 -47.11 7.23 -65.48
CA GLN A 5 -46.79 7.64 -64.10
C GLN A 5 -46.78 9.17 -63.96
N LYS A 6 -46.38 9.90 -65.00
CA LYS A 6 -46.45 11.37 -65.03
C LYS A 6 -47.90 11.86 -65.13
N GLN A 7 -48.75 11.17 -65.90
CA GLN A 7 -50.17 11.47 -66.05
C GLN A 7 -50.95 11.20 -64.74
N ALA A 8 -50.63 10.11 -64.02
CA ALA A 8 -51.22 9.82 -62.71
C ALA A 8 -50.83 10.84 -61.61
N ILE A 9 -49.65 11.47 -61.72
CA ILE A 9 -49.23 12.59 -60.86
C ILE A 9 -49.98 13.88 -61.23
N HIS A 10 -50.20 14.15 -62.52
CA HIS A 10 -50.95 15.32 -62.99
C HIS A 10 -52.46 15.26 -62.67
N GLU A 11 -53.04 14.05 -62.65
CA GLU A 11 -54.48 13.84 -62.38
C GLU A 11 -54.83 13.74 -60.88
N ASN A 12 -53.89 13.98 -59.95
CA ASN A 12 -54.13 13.96 -58.50
C ASN A 12 -54.70 12.62 -57.95
N LYS A 13 -54.51 11.50 -58.65
CA LYS A 13 -55.09 10.19 -58.30
C LYS A 13 -54.36 9.40 -57.20
N TRP A 14 -53.33 9.98 -56.58
CA TRP A 14 -52.67 9.35 -55.43
C TRP A 14 -53.49 9.58 -54.15
N HIS A 15 -54.24 8.56 -53.71
CA HIS A 15 -54.97 8.62 -52.44
C HIS A 15 -54.06 8.27 -51.27
N PHE A 16 -53.42 9.27 -50.67
CA PHE A 16 -52.80 9.11 -49.35
C PHE A 16 -53.93 9.10 -48.31
N ARG A 17 -54.35 7.91 -47.85
CA ARG A 17 -55.46 7.69 -46.90
C ARG A 17 -55.19 8.28 -45.49
N GLY A 18 -54.98 9.59 -45.38
CA GLY A 18 -54.64 10.29 -44.14
C GLY A 18 -53.26 9.95 -43.55
N ILE A 19 -52.41 9.23 -44.29
CA ILE A 19 -51.05 8.87 -43.89
C ILE A 19 -50.10 10.00 -44.27
N LYS A 20 -49.38 10.53 -43.28
CA LYS A 20 -48.39 11.59 -43.45
C LYS A 20 -46.99 11.03 -43.18
N ARG A 21 -45.97 11.63 -43.78
CA ARG A 21 -44.58 11.30 -43.45
C ARG A 21 -44.11 12.24 -42.35
N TRP A 22 -43.69 11.67 -41.22
CA TRP A 22 -43.26 12.41 -40.04
C TRP A 22 -41.75 12.33 -39.85
N GLU A 23 -41.15 13.43 -39.39
CA GLU A 23 -39.82 13.48 -38.79
C GLU A 23 -39.95 14.09 -37.40
N ILE A 24 -39.60 13.30 -36.38
CA ILE A 24 -39.60 13.72 -34.98
C ILE A 24 -38.15 13.66 -34.51
N SER A 25 -37.61 14.78 -34.02
CA SER A 25 -36.25 14.84 -33.49
C SER A 25 -36.20 15.41 -32.08
N ALA A 26 -35.24 14.93 -31.29
CA ALA A 26 -35.02 15.36 -29.92
C ALA A 26 -33.54 15.20 -29.52
N TYR A 27 -33.14 15.89 -28.45
CA TYR A 27 -31.82 15.71 -27.86
C TYR A 27 -31.90 14.97 -26.53
N LEU A 28 -31.21 13.84 -26.45
CA LEU A 28 -31.08 13.00 -25.28
C LEU A 28 -29.78 13.33 -24.56
N LYS A 29 -29.84 13.71 -23.28
CA LYS A 29 -28.68 14.01 -22.44
C LYS A 29 -28.45 12.87 -21.45
N THR A 30 -27.24 12.32 -21.38
CA THR A 30 -26.88 11.37 -20.33
C THR A 30 -26.85 12.09 -18.98
N LEU A 31 -27.52 11.55 -17.97
CA LEU A 31 -27.52 12.09 -16.60
C LEU A 31 -26.62 11.27 -15.67
N SER A 32 -26.25 10.07 -16.09
CA SER A 32 -25.30 9.17 -15.43
C SER A 32 -24.36 8.57 -16.50
N PRO A 33 -23.31 7.83 -16.10
CA PRO A 33 -22.47 7.10 -17.04
C PRO A 33 -23.32 6.16 -17.91
N LEU A 34 -23.02 6.04 -19.20
CA LEU A 34 -23.75 5.18 -20.13
C LEU A 34 -22.78 4.19 -20.78
N HIS A 35 -23.08 2.89 -20.67
CA HIS A 35 -22.39 1.83 -21.41
C HIS A 35 -23.39 1.05 -22.25
N ILE A 36 -23.20 1.07 -23.57
CA ILE A 36 -23.90 0.23 -24.54
C ILE A 36 -22.80 -0.54 -25.28
N GLY A 37 -22.65 -1.82 -24.98
CA GLY A 37 -21.58 -2.62 -25.56
C GLY A 37 -21.77 -2.88 -27.05
N ASP A 38 -20.66 -2.93 -27.80
CA ASP A 38 -20.62 -3.48 -29.17
C ASP A 38 -20.42 -5.01 -29.17
N GLY A 39 -20.29 -5.63 -27.99
CA GLY A 39 -20.04 -7.05 -27.82
C GLY A 39 -18.55 -7.44 -27.89
N GLY A 40 -17.65 -6.47 -28.08
CA GLY A 40 -16.21 -6.68 -28.14
C GLY A 40 -15.47 -6.21 -26.89
N THR A 41 -14.15 -6.44 -26.91
CA THR A 41 -13.19 -5.79 -26.03
C THR A 41 -12.15 -5.06 -26.89
N ILE A 42 -11.64 -3.95 -26.38
CA ILE A 42 -10.53 -3.22 -26.99
C ILE A 42 -9.30 -3.32 -26.08
N PRO A 43 -8.11 -3.63 -26.62
CA PRO A 43 -6.88 -3.52 -25.86
C PRO A 43 -6.57 -2.04 -25.64
N VAL A 44 -6.35 -1.66 -24.38
CA VAL A 44 -5.93 -0.31 -24.01
C VAL A 44 -4.65 -0.42 -23.20
N THR A 45 -3.64 0.35 -23.61
CA THR A 45 -2.40 0.47 -22.85
C THR A 45 -2.63 1.40 -21.67
N ILE A 46 -2.53 0.85 -20.46
CA ILE A 46 -2.56 1.60 -19.21
C ILE A 46 -1.20 1.53 -18.53
N LYS A 47 -0.81 2.54 -17.76
CA LYS A 47 0.40 2.46 -16.92
C LYS A 47 0.12 1.60 -15.68
N ASP A 48 1.04 0.72 -15.30
CA ASP A 48 0.96 -0.10 -14.08
C ASP A 48 1.42 0.70 -12.83
N THR A 49 1.45 0.05 -11.66
CA THR A 49 1.85 0.67 -10.38
C THR A 49 3.30 1.16 -10.35
N GLN A 50 4.11 0.85 -11.37
CA GLN A 50 5.50 1.30 -11.52
C GLN A 50 5.66 2.26 -12.71
N GLY A 51 4.56 2.76 -13.27
CA GLY A 51 4.57 3.64 -14.44
C GLY A 51 4.85 2.93 -15.77
N LYS A 52 4.95 1.60 -15.80
CA LYS A 52 5.21 0.83 -17.03
C LYS A 52 3.93 0.57 -17.81
N ASN A 53 4.03 0.63 -19.14
CA ASN A 53 2.90 0.35 -20.02
C ASN A 53 2.50 -1.14 -19.94
N ARG A 54 1.22 -1.39 -19.68
CA ARG A 54 0.58 -2.71 -19.66
C ARG A 54 -0.70 -2.65 -20.48
N GLU A 55 -0.89 -3.61 -21.37
CA GLU A 55 -2.17 -3.78 -22.07
C GLU A 55 -3.22 -4.43 -21.17
N VAL A 56 -4.41 -3.86 -21.18
CA VAL A 56 -5.61 -4.44 -20.56
C VAL A 56 -6.75 -4.50 -21.57
N GLU A 57 -7.56 -5.54 -21.48
CA GLU A 57 -8.80 -5.63 -22.25
C GLU A 57 -9.92 -4.84 -21.57
N VAL A 58 -10.57 -3.98 -22.34
CA VAL A 58 -11.64 -3.09 -21.89
C VAL A 58 -12.92 -3.43 -22.65
N ASN A 59 -14.03 -3.64 -21.94
CA ASN A 59 -15.33 -3.80 -22.59
C ASN A 59 -15.71 -2.50 -23.31
N SER A 60 -15.79 -2.53 -24.64
CA SER A 60 -15.96 -1.34 -25.48
C SER A 60 -17.40 -0.86 -25.57
N VAL A 61 -17.57 0.45 -25.73
CA VAL A 61 -18.84 1.06 -26.10
C VAL A 61 -19.03 1.03 -27.61
N ILE A 62 -20.28 0.90 -28.05
CA ILE A 62 -20.65 1.03 -29.45
C ILE A 62 -20.39 2.44 -29.98
N THR A 63 -19.70 2.52 -31.12
CA THR A 63 -19.36 3.77 -31.79
C THR A 63 -19.81 3.77 -33.24
N GLY A 64 -20.06 4.97 -33.76
CA GLY A 64 -20.34 5.19 -35.18
C GLY A 64 -19.05 5.29 -36.02
N LYS A 65 -19.20 5.61 -37.32
CA LYS A 65 -18.09 5.71 -38.29
C LYS A 65 -16.95 6.65 -37.89
N ALA A 66 -17.20 7.63 -37.01
CA ALA A 66 -16.19 8.58 -36.53
C ALA A 66 -15.56 8.17 -35.18
N ALA A 67 -15.73 6.92 -34.74
CA ALA A 67 -15.34 6.42 -33.41
C ALA A 67 -16.00 7.15 -32.23
N LEU A 68 -17.02 7.97 -32.48
CA LEU A 68 -17.83 8.63 -31.44
C LEU A 68 -18.95 7.70 -30.97
N PRO A 69 -19.35 7.76 -29.69
CA PRO A 69 -20.42 6.94 -29.17
C PRO A 69 -21.73 7.22 -29.90
N ILE A 70 -22.53 6.17 -30.07
CA ILE A 70 -23.91 6.26 -30.59
C ILE A 70 -24.86 5.52 -29.66
N ILE A 71 -26.13 5.87 -29.69
CA ILE A 71 -27.17 5.08 -29.06
C ILE A 71 -27.98 4.41 -30.17
N PRO A 72 -27.93 3.08 -30.31
CA PRO A 72 -28.66 2.40 -31.38
C PRO A 72 -30.16 2.70 -31.31
N GLY A 73 -30.78 2.95 -32.47
CA GLY A 73 -32.22 3.23 -32.57
C GLY A 73 -33.06 2.09 -32.01
N SER A 74 -32.60 0.84 -32.20
CA SER A 74 -33.19 -0.37 -31.61
C SER A 74 -33.20 -0.36 -30.07
N THR A 75 -32.13 0.15 -29.44
CA THR A 75 -32.04 0.29 -27.97
C THR A 75 -33.10 1.24 -27.44
N ILE A 76 -33.28 2.39 -28.09
CA ILE A 76 -34.27 3.41 -27.68
C ILE A 76 -35.68 2.89 -27.94
N LYS A 77 -35.93 2.36 -29.14
CA LYS A 77 -37.22 1.77 -29.55
C LYS A 77 -37.66 0.68 -28.58
N GLY A 78 -36.78 -0.27 -28.26
CA GLY A 78 -37.07 -1.37 -27.35
C GLY A 78 -37.39 -0.90 -25.93
N ARG A 79 -36.64 0.08 -25.41
CA ARG A 79 -36.86 0.61 -24.05
C ARG A 79 -38.16 1.42 -23.95
N LEU A 80 -38.49 2.24 -24.94
CA LEU A 80 -39.75 2.97 -24.98
C LEU A 80 -40.95 2.04 -25.17
N ARG A 81 -40.87 1.04 -26.07
CA ARG A 81 -41.90 0.00 -26.23
C ARG A 81 -42.16 -0.72 -24.91
N HIS A 82 -41.09 -1.15 -24.22
CA HIS A 82 -41.20 -1.82 -22.92
C HIS A 82 -41.91 -0.95 -21.87
N TYR A 83 -41.56 0.35 -21.80
CA TYR A 83 -42.23 1.27 -20.90
C TYR A 83 -43.72 1.41 -21.23
N PHE A 84 -44.08 1.69 -22.49
CA PHE A 84 -45.48 1.88 -22.88
C PHE A 84 -46.31 0.59 -22.80
N SER A 85 -45.71 -0.60 -22.98
CA SER A 85 -46.43 -1.87 -22.80
C SER A 85 -47.04 -2.05 -21.41
N LYS A 86 -46.52 -1.33 -20.40
CA LYS A 86 -46.98 -1.35 -19.01
C LYS A 86 -47.91 -0.19 -18.65
N HIS A 87 -47.84 0.92 -19.38
CA HIS A 87 -48.45 2.20 -18.99
C HIS A 87 -49.48 2.73 -20.00
N PHE A 88 -49.62 2.07 -21.15
CA PHE A 88 -50.54 2.46 -22.22
C PHE A 88 -51.54 1.33 -22.50
N SER A 89 -52.83 1.66 -22.45
CA SER A 89 -53.93 0.69 -22.54
C SER A 89 -54.17 0.15 -23.96
N ASP A 90 -53.90 0.95 -24.99
CA ASP A 90 -54.16 0.61 -26.39
C ASP A 90 -52.98 -0.15 -27.03
N LYS A 91 -52.96 -1.47 -26.79
CA LYS A 91 -51.92 -2.39 -27.31
C LYS A 91 -51.89 -2.46 -28.84
N ALA A 92 -53.03 -2.30 -29.51
CA ALA A 92 -53.11 -2.36 -30.97
C ALA A 92 -52.37 -1.17 -31.60
N LEU A 93 -52.55 0.05 -31.06
CA LEU A 93 -51.79 1.22 -31.50
C LEU A 93 -50.30 1.11 -31.16
N LEU A 94 -49.96 0.54 -30.00
CA LEU A 94 -48.57 0.30 -29.59
C LEU A 94 -47.85 -0.65 -30.55
N ASN A 95 -48.46 -1.81 -30.87
CA ASN A 95 -47.90 -2.78 -31.82
C ASN A 95 -47.82 -2.18 -33.24
N LYS A 96 -48.77 -1.33 -33.64
CA LYS A 96 -48.72 -0.64 -34.93
C LYS A 96 -47.54 0.34 -35.05
N VAL A 97 -47.20 1.07 -33.98
CA VAL A 97 -46.09 2.04 -33.98
C VAL A 97 -44.73 1.36 -33.79
N PHE A 98 -44.61 0.46 -32.81
CA PHE A 98 -43.33 -0.14 -32.43
C PHE A 98 -43.05 -1.50 -33.08
N GLY A 99 -44.06 -2.17 -33.63
CA GLY A 99 -43.97 -3.50 -34.23
C GLY A 99 -44.46 -4.61 -33.29
N GLU A 100 -44.71 -5.78 -33.88
CA GLU A 100 -45.20 -6.99 -33.23
C GLU A 100 -44.18 -8.12 -33.42
N GLU A 101 -43.83 -8.80 -32.33
CA GLU A 101 -42.95 -9.98 -32.32
C GLU A 101 -43.81 -11.22 -32.51
N SER A 102 -43.35 -12.21 -33.28
CA SER A 102 -44.07 -13.47 -33.45
C SER A 102 -43.91 -14.37 -32.23
N ASP A 103 -44.98 -15.06 -31.85
CA ASP A 103 -44.90 -16.17 -30.90
C ASP A 103 -44.19 -17.34 -31.59
N ALA A 104 -43.20 -17.93 -30.92
CA ALA A 104 -42.24 -18.89 -31.48
C ALA A 104 -42.84 -20.25 -31.92
N THR A 105 -44.15 -20.34 -32.10
CA THR A 105 -44.89 -21.56 -32.43
C THR A 105 -45.65 -21.52 -33.76
N ASP A 106 -45.69 -20.38 -34.47
CA ASP A 106 -46.28 -20.28 -35.82
C ASP A 106 -45.31 -19.59 -36.81
N ASP A 107 -45.39 -19.97 -38.10
CA ASP A 107 -44.59 -19.46 -39.25
C ASP A 107 -44.82 -17.95 -39.58
N ASP A 108 -45.36 -17.16 -38.65
CA ASP A 108 -45.59 -15.72 -38.83
C ASP A 108 -44.27 -14.94 -38.62
N GLN A 109 -43.80 -14.18 -39.62
CA GLN A 109 -42.51 -13.47 -39.58
C GLN A 109 -42.54 -12.16 -38.75
N GLY A 110 -43.61 -11.92 -38.00
CA GLY A 110 -43.82 -10.69 -37.25
C GLY A 110 -44.07 -9.48 -38.17
N ARG A 111 -44.41 -8.32 -37.60
CA ARG A 111 -44.73 -7.11 -38.37
C ARG A 111 -43.88 -5.92 -37.93
N GLY A 112 -43.19 -5.30 -38.88
CA GLY A 112 -42.41 -4.07 -38.65
C GLY A 112 -43.30 -2.89 -38.26
N GLY A 113 -42.93 -2.19 -37.18
CA GLY A 113 -43.66 -1.00 -36.73
C GLY A 113 -43.51 0.19 -37.67
N LEU A 114 -44.51 1.07 -37.72
CA LEU A 114 -44.53 2.26 -38.58
C LEU A 114 -43.49 3.33 -38.23
N ALA A 115 -42.93 3.30 -37.01
CA ALA A 115 -41.88 4.22 -36.57
C ALA A 115 -40.48 3.60 -36.71
N GLU A 116 -39.65 4.29 -37.48
CA GLU A 116 -38.24 4.03 -37.74
C GLU A 116 -37.37 4.88 -36.81
N PHE A 117 -36.75 4.23 -35.83
CA PHE A 117 -35.83 4.88 -34.90
C PHE A 117 -34.43 4.84 -35.49
N HIS A 118 -33.88 6.02 -35.81
CA HIS A 118 -32.49 6.13 -36.26
C HIS A 118 -31.55 6.09 -35.05
N ASP A 119 -30.30 5.70 -35.27
CA ASP A 119 -29.27 5.76 -34.25
C ASP A 119 -29.08 7.19 -33.78
N ALA A 120 -29.14 7.40 -32.46
CA ALA A 120 -28.93 8.71 -31.89
C ALA A 120 -27.43 9.06 -31.93
N LYS A 121 -27.11 10.17 -32.60
CA LYS A 121 -25.73 10.57 -32.90
C LYS A 121 -25.21 11.56 -31.88
N TRP A 122 -23.95 11.44 -31.49
CA TRP A 122 -23.28 12.43 -30.66
C TRP A 122 -23.35 13.82 -31.30
N ASN A 123 -23.76 14.85 -30.55
CA ASN A 123 -23.94 16.21 -31.07
C ASN A 123 -22.69 17.09 -30.80
N PRO A 124 -21.95 17.54 -31.84
CA PRO A 124 -20.72 18.30 -31.64
C PRO A 124 -20.89 19.65 -30.96
N GLU A 125 -21.99 20.36 -31.25
CA GLU A 125 -22.19 21.71 -30.75
C GLU A 125 -22.59 21.74 -29.27
N LYS A 126 -23.48 20.83 -28.87
CA LYS A 126 -23.95 20.73 -27.49
C LYS A 126 -22.92 20.06 -26.56
N ASN A 127 -21.91 19.39 -27.11
CA ASN A 127 -20.85 18.73 -26.35
C ASN A 127 -19.48 19.45 -26.41
N ARG A 128 -19.40 20.70 -26.92
CA ARG A 128 -18.12 21.45 -27.06
C ARG A 128 -17.32 21.57 -25.75
N ASN A 129 -18.00 21.61 -24.60
CA ASN A 129 -17.39 21.76 -23.28
C ASN A 129 -17.13 20.43 -22.54
N LEU A 130 -17.33 19.29 -23.20
CA LEU A 130 -17.15 17.96 -22.61
C LEU A 130 -15.65 17.59 -22.66
N GLN A 131 -14.90 17.82 -21.57
CA GLN A 131 -13.44 17.61 -21.49
C GLN A 131 -13.02 16.55 -20.45
N GLY A 132 -11.82 15.98 -20.67
CA GLY A 132 -11.27 14.77 -20.03
C GLY A 132 -10.87 14.88 -18.56
N ARG A 133 -11.87 14.98 -17.68
CA ARG A 133 -11.69 14.88 -16.22
C ARG A 133 -12.05 13.50 -15.66
N TYR A 134 -12.27 12.51 -16.53
CA TYR A 134 -12.63 11.15 -16.16
C TYR A 134 -11.43 10.21 -16.33
N PRO A 135 -11.30 9.17 -15.48
CA PRO A 135 -10.16 8.25 -15.53
C PRO A 135 -9.99 7.60 -16.91
N TYR A 136 -8.77 7.60 -17.43
CA TYR A 136 -8.39 7.01 -18.72
C TYR A 136 -9.20 7.60 -19.89
N TRP A 137 -9.38 8.92 -19.90
CA TRP A 137 -10.12 9.63 -20.94
C TRP A 137 -9.55 9.40 -22.34
N ASN A 138 -10.39 8.97 -23.27
CA ASN A 138 -10.05 8.82 -24.68
C ASN A 138 -10.52 10.05 -25.48
N ASN A 139 -9.57 10.86 -25.95
CA ASN A 139 -9.89 12.09 -26.70
C ASN A 139 -10.54 11.84 -28.07
N THR A 140 -10.28 10.71 -28.70
CA THR A 140 -10.85 10.33 -30.00
C THR A 140 -12.27 9.82 -29.83
N ARG A 141 -12.47 8.92 -28.86
CA ARG A 141 -13.75 8.27 -28.61
C ARG A 141 -14.69 9.08 -27.71
N LYS A 142 -14.20 10.10 -27.01
CA LYS A 142 -14.97 10.92 -26.04
C LYS A 142 -15.61 10.08 -24.92
N THR A 143 -14.88 9.05 -24.49
CA THR A 143 -15.26 8.06 -23.48
C THR A 143 -14.18 7.97 -22.40
N TYR A 144 -14.47 7.29 -21.30
CA TYR A 144 -13.53 7.04 -20.21
C TYR A 144 -13.63 5.59 -19.74
N ILE A 145 -12.67 5.11 -18.94
CA ILE A 145 -12.68 3.73 -18.45
C ILE A 145 -12.99 3.72 -16.96
N GLU A 146 -14.07 3.05 -16.59
CA GLU A 146 -14.39 2.77 -15.20
C GLU A 146 -13.67 1.49 -14.76
N VAL A 147 -12.84 1.60 -13.72
CA VAL A 147 -12.08 0.49 -13.14
C VAL A 147 -12.68 0.08 -11.81
N SER A 148 -12.75 -1.22 -11.56
CA SER A 148 -13.39 -1.72 -10.36
C SER A 148 -12.81 -3.04 -9.88
N THR A 149 -12.71 -3.22 -8.57
CA THR A 149 -12.24 -4.45 -7.94
C THR A 149 -13.40 -5.19 -7.28
N ALA A 150 -13.43 -6.50 -7.43
CA ALA A 150 -14.29 -7.34 -6.59
C ALA A 150 -13.57 -7.64 -5.26
N ILE A 151 -14.31 -7.75 -4.16
CA ILE A 151 -13.78 -8.16 -2.85
C ILE A 151 -14.14 -9.62 -2.59
N ASN A 152 -13.18 -10.44 -2.15
CA ASN A 152 -13.48 -11.81 -1.72
C ASN A 152 -14.22 -11.79 -0.38
N ARG A 153 -15.42 -12.38 -0.33
CA ARG A 153 -16.31 -12.33 0.85
C ARG A 153 -15.76 -13.05 2.07
N HIS A 154 -14.95 -14.10 1.87
CA HIS A 154 -14.44 -14.92 2.96
C HIS A 154 -13.14 -14.37 3.53
N THR A 155 -12.30 -13.75 2.71
CA THR A 155 -11.04 -13.15 3.18
C THR A 155 -11.14 -11.65 3.45
N GLY A 156 -12.18 -10.98 2.97
CA GLY A 156 -12.35 -9.53 3.06
C GLY A 156 -11.33 -8.72 2.25
N ALA A 157 -10.45 -9.37 1.49
CA ALA A 157 -9.42 -8.74 0.68
C ALA A 157 -9.90 -8.51 -0.76
N ALA A 158 -9.27 -7.58 -1.47
CA ALA A 158 -9.48 -7.41 -2.91
C ALA A 158 -9.20 -8.75 -3.62
N LYS A 159 -10.14 -9.19 -4.45
CA LYS A 159 -10.01 -10.42 -5.21
C LYS A 159 -8.97 -10.20 -6.30
N ASP A 160 -7.99 -11.09 -6.33
CA ASP A 160 -6.93 -11.06 -7.32
C ASP A 160 -7.49 -11.13 -8.75
N LYS A 161 -6.91 -10.35 -9.68
CA LYS A 161 -7.34 -10.20 -11.08
C LYS A 161 -8.82 -9.89 -11.32
N SER A 162 -9.51 -9.26 -10.35
CA SER A 162 -10.91 -8.86 -10.49
C SER A 162 -11.09 -7.41 -10.95
N LEU A 163 -10.02 -6.79 -11.48
CA LEU A 163 -10.08 -5.47 -12.07
C LEU A 163 -10.89 -5.53 -13.37
N HIS A 164 -12.16 -5.15 -13.29
CA HIS A 164 -13.00 -5.00 -14.48
C HIS A 164 -12.84 -3.59 -15.03
N HIS A 165 -12.51 -3.50 -16.33
CA HIS A 165 -12.36 -2.26 -17.07
C HIS A 165 -13.53 -2.13 -18.04
N THR A 166 -14.36 -1.11 -17.85
CA THR A 166 -15.55 -0.88 -18.69
C THR A 166 -15.50 0.51 -19.30
N GLU A 167 -15.54 0.60 -20.63
CA GLU A 167 -15.59 1.88 -21.33
C GLU A 167 -16.99 2.51 -21.13
N CYS A 168 -17.03 3.78 -20.72
CA CYS A 168 -18.27 4.50 -20.44
C CYS A 168 -18.32 5.84 -21.17
N VAL A 169 -19.53 6.21 -21.61
CA VAL A 169 -19.85 7.57 -22.05
C VAL A 169 -20.11 8.41 -20.80
N PRO A 170 -19.48 9.58 -20.65
CA PRO A 170 -19.63 10.41 -19.45
C PRO A 170 -21.03 11.01 -19.31
N PRO A 171 -21.47 11.29 -18.07
CA PRO A 171 -22.64 12.12 -17.81
C PRO A 171 -22.53 13.50 -18.49
N GLY A 172 -23.67 14.01 -18.95
CA GLY A 172 -23.78 15.30 -19.63
C GLY A 172 -23.65 15.23 -21.15
N THR A 173 -23.32 14.07 -21.71
CA THR A 173 -23.20 13.84 -23.15
C THR A 173 -24.56 13.93 -23.83
N VAL A 174 -24.65 14.72 -24.90
CA VAL A 174 -25.87 14.94 -25.66
C VAL A 174 -25.85 14.19 -27.00
N PHE A 175 -26.91 13.42 -27.26
CA PHE A 175 -27.17 12.69 -28.48
C PHE A 175 -28.40 13.27 -29.18
N GLU A 176 -28.39 13.36 -30.50
CA GLU A 176 -29.53 13.73 -31.32
C GLU A 176 -30.19 12.48 -31.87
N ILE A 177 -31.46 12.24 -31.50
CA ILE A 177 -32.27 11.18 -32.08
C ILE A 177 -33.18 11.76 -33.17
N LYS A 178 -33.34 11.01 -34.27
CA LYS A 178 -34.34 11.24 -35.30
C LYS A 178 -35.22 10.00 -35.43
N ILE A 179 -36.53 10.19 -35.52
CA ILE A 179 -37.53 9.14 -35.72
C ILE A 179 -38.34 9.53 -36.95
N THR A 180 -38.42 8.62 -37.93
CA THR A 180 -39.20 8.82 -39.15
C THR A 180 -40.29 7.78 -39.26
N GLY A 181 -41.32 8.04 -40.05
CA GLY A 181 -42.33 7.04 -40.33
C GLY A 181 -43.48 7.57 -41.16
N SER A 182 -44.15 6.67 -41.87
CA SER A 182 -45.40 6.96 -42.56
C SER A 182 -46.55 6.59 -41.62
N MET A 183 -47.10 7.60 -40.94
CA MET A 183 -47.95 7.43 -39.76
C MET A 183 -49.18 8.34 -39.84
N ASP A 184 -50.27 7.90 -39.21
CA ASP A 184 -51.40 8.79 -38.90
C ASP A 184 -51.08 9.65 -37.65
N ASP A 185 -51.88 10.68 -37.40
CA ASP A 185 -51.68 11.64 -36.31
C ASP A 185 -51.66 10.95 -34.93
N ARG A 186 -52.40 9.85 -34.75
CA ARG A 186 -52.44 9.07 -33.49
C ARG A 186 -51.13 8.35 -33.25
N CYS A 187 -50.58 7.72 -34.28
CA CYS A 187 -49.29 7.05 -34.25
C CYS A 187 -48.15 8.05 -33.96
N ALA A 188 -48.15 9.22 -34.61
CA ALA A 188 -47.16 10.27 -34.37
C ALA A 188 -47.25 10.84 -32.94
N ALA A 189 -48.48 11.04 -32.43
CA ALA A 189 -48.71 11.46 -31.06
C ALA A 189 -48.15 10.47 -30.02
N LEU A 190 -48.25 9.16 -30.28
CA LEU A 190 -47.70 8.14 -29.40
C LEU A 190 -46.16 8.21 -29.34
N VAL A 191 -45.49 8.49 -30.46
CA VAL A 191 -44.03 8.67 -30.50
C VAL A 191 -43.59 9.91 -29.73
N VAL A 192 -44.29 11.04 -29.89
CA VAL A 192 -44.01 12.27 -29.13
C VAL A 192 -44.22 12.04 -27.63
N ALA A 193 -45.34 11.45 -27.24
CA ALA A 193 -45.62 11.09 -25.85
C ALA A 193 -44.56 10.13 -25.28
N ALA A 194 -44.02 9.23 -26.11
CA ALA A 194 -42.96 8.32 -25.70
C ALA A 194 -41.62 9.01 -25.44
N LEU A 195 -41.29 10.05 -26.22
CA LEU A 195 -40.14 10.89 -25.93
C LEU A 195 -40.40 11.74 -24.68
N GLU A 196 -41.56 12.41 -24.55
CA GLU A 196 -41.92 13.22 -23.38
C GLU A 196 -41.91 12.40 -22.08
N ALA A 197 -42.23 11.11 -22.14
CA ALA A 197 -42.12 10.19 -21.00
C ALA A 197 -40.71 10.13 -20.39
N ILE A 198 -39.65 10.38 -21.17
CA ILE A 198 -38.28 10.48 -20.66
C ILE A 198 -38.16 11.63 -19.65
N GLN A 199 -38.87 12.74 -19.89
CA GLN A 199 -38.86 13.92 -19.03
C GLN A 199 -39.87 13.81 -17.87
N THR A 200 -41.11 13.38 -18.13
CA THR A 200 -42.19 13.32 -17.13
C THR A 200 -42.01 12.21 -16.10
N THR A 201 -41.25 11.16 -16.41
CA THR A 201 -40.89 10.12 -15.44
C THR A 201 -39.79 10.53 -14.47
N GLY A 202 -39.22 11.73 -14.61
CA GLY A 202 -38.04 12.14 -13.83
C GLY A 202 -36.78 11.39 -14.23
N SER A 203 -36.62 11.06 -15.52
CA SER A 203 -35.45 10.33 -16.07
C SER A 203 -35.31 8.88 -15.57
N ARG A 204 -36.43 8.17 -15.40
CA ARG A 204 -36.48 6.76 -14.96
C ARG A 204 -36.39 5.74 -16.11
N ILE A 205 -36.16 6.23 -17.32
CA ILE A 205 -35.89 5.38 -18.49
C ILE A 205 -34.37 5.25 -18.62
N PHE A 206 -33.86 4.03 -18.43
CA PHE A 206 -32.44 3.71 -18.50
C PHE A 206 -32.10 3.05 -19.83
N LEU A 207 -30.96 3.43 -20.42
CA LEU A 207 -30.41 2.84 -21.63
C LEU A 207 -29.12 2.07 -21.33
N GLY A 208 -28.87 0.99 -22.06
CA GLY A 208 -27.62 0.22 -21.93
C GLY A 208 -27.57 -0.72 -20.72
N ALA A 209 -26.33 -1.06 -20.34
CA ALA A 209 -26.02 -1.98 -19.25
C ALA A 209 -25.88 -1.25 -17.89
N GLU A 210 -25.83 -2.02 -16.80
CA GLU A 210 -25.62 -1.50 -15.43
C GLU A 210 -26.69 -0.51 -14.95
N ASP A 211 -27.90 -0.53 -15.53
CA ASP A 211 -29.07 0.26 -15.08
C ASP A 211 -29.37 0.09 -13.58
N ALA A 212 -29.07 -1.11 -13.09
CA ALA A 212 -29.11 -1.51 -11.70
C ALA A 212 -28.21 -0.65 -10.78
N ASN A 213 -27.09 -0.12 -11.28
CA ASN A 213 -26.19 0.79 -10.56
C ASN A 213 -26.53 2.26 -10.82
N GLY A 214 -27.69 2.53 -11.43
CA GLY A 214 -28.09 3.86 -11.81
C GLY A 214 -27.41 4.39 -13.08
N ASN A 215 -26.67 3.56 -13.82
CA ASN A 215 -26.06 3.93 -15.10
C ASN A 215 -27.11 3.95 -16.22
N GLY A 216 -26.85 4.72 -17.27
CA GLY A 216 -27.72 4.82 -18.43
C GLY A 216 -28.93 5.75 -18.29
N ARG A 217 -29.02 6.57 -17.23
CA ARG A 217 -30.08 7.58 -17.10
C ARG A 217 -29.99 8.58 -18.23
N ILE A 218 -31.12 8.82 -18.87
CA ILE A 218 -31.26 9.82 -19.93
C ILE A 218 -32.34 10.83 -19.59
N GLY A 219 -32.07 12.08 -19.91
CA GLY A 219 -33.03 13.18 -19.88
C GLY A 219 -33.23 13.76 -21.27
N LEU A 220 -34.32 14.48 -21.49
CA LEU A 220 -34.49 15.33 -22.66
C LEU A 220 -33.87 16.71 -22.39
N THR A 221 -33.20 17.27 -23.40
CA THR A 221 -32.69 18.65 -23.35
C THR A 221 -33.16 19.44 -24.58
N GLY A 222 -33.71 20.64 -24.39
CA GLY A 222 -34.35 21.39 -25.47
C GLY A 222 -35.75 20.87 -25.85
N LYS A 223 -36.30 21.38 -26.96
CA LYS A 223 -37.66 21.05 -27.42
C LYS A 223 -37.65 19.87 -28.40
N ILE A 224 -38.72 19.07 -28.37
CA ILE A 224 -38.99 18.06 -29.41
C ILE A 224 -39.42 18.81 -30.68
N THR A 225 -38.76 18.53 -31.79
CA THR A 225 -39.09 19.11 -33.08
C THR A 225 -39.88 18.10 -33.90
N VAL A 226 -41.06 18.50 -34.37
CA VAL A 226 -41.94 17.66 -35.18
C VAL A 226 -42.12 18.33 -36.54
N LYS A 227 -41.85 17.60 -37.61
CA LYS A 227 -42.08 18.04 -38.99
C LYS A 227 -42.97 17.03 -39.68
N GLN A 228 -43.94 17.54 -40.43
CA GLN A 228 -44.93 16.75 -41.13
C GLN A 228 -44.88 17.07 -42.63
N MET A 229 -44.80 16.05 -43.47
CA MET A 229 -45.05 16.16 -44.91
C MET A 229 -46.40 15.54 -45.21
N ASP A 230 -47.34 16.37 -45.65
CA ASP A 230 -48.63 15.94 -46.17
C ASP A 230 -48.55 15.60 -47.66
N GLN A 231 -49.69 15.22 -48.24
CA GLN A 231 -49.81 14.86 -49.65
C GLN A 231 -49.34 15.98 -50.59
N ALA A 232 -49.62 17.25 -50.29
CA ALA A 232 -49.23 18.37 -51.13
C ALA A 232 -47.70 18.52 -51.16
N HIS A 233 -47.05 18.38 -50.01
CA HIS A 233 -45.58 18.43 -49.90
C HIS A 233 -44.90 17.25 -50.61
N ILE A 234 -45.50 16.05 -50.55
CA ILE A 234 -44.96 14.86 -51.22
C ILE A 234 -45.11 14.97 -52.74
N ILE A 235 -46.24 15.46 -53.25
CA ILE A 235 -46.46 15.68 -54.68
C ILE A 235 -45.51 16.76 -55.20
N GLN A 236 -45.36 17.87 -54.48
CA GLN A 236 -44.41 18.94 -54.82
C GLN A 236 -42.96 18.43 -54.84
N TRP A 237 -42.61 17.49 -53.96
CA TRP A 237 -41.30 16.83 -53.96
C TRP A 237 -41.12 15.90 -55.16
N LEU A 238 -42.13 15.08 -55.51
CA LEU A 238 -42.10 14.17 -56.67
C LEU A 238 -42.06 14.90 -58.02
N GLN A 239 -42.51 16.16 -58.07
CA GLN A 239 -42.52 17.01 -59.26
C GLN A 239 -41.21 17.78 -59.51
N LYS A 240 -40.21 17.72 -58.62
CA LYS A 240 -38.88 18.35 -58.82
C LYS A 240 -37.94 17.45 -59.63
N ASP A 241 -37.19 18.06 -60.56
CA ASP A 241 -36.26 17.37 -61.45
C ASP A 241 -35.15 16.58 -60.70
N SER A 242 -34.81 15.41 -61.25
CA SER A 242 -34.04 14.35 -60.58
C SER A 242 -32.60 14.70 -60.18
N THR A 243 -32.08 15.86 -60.57
CA THR A 243 -30.71 16.32 -60.21
C THR A 243 -30.61 16.99 -58.85
N THR A 244 -31.73 17.33 -58.21
CA THR A 244 -31.76 17.91 -56.83
C THR A 244 -32.68 17.13 -55.89
N CYS A 245 -32.83 15.83 -56.10
CA CYS A 245 -33.63 14.98 -55.22
C CYS A 245 -32.84 14.56 -53.97
N VAL A 246 -32.42 15.53 -53.14
CA VAL A 246 -32.02 15.27 -51.75
C VAL A 246 -33.29 15.40 -50.91
N ALA A 247 -33.92 14.27 -50.60
CA ALA A 247 -35.04 14.21 -49.67
C ALA A 247 -34.59 14.78 -48.32
N SER A 248 -35.04 15.99 -47.99
CA SER A 248 -34.77 16.57 -46.68
C SER A 248 -35.99 17.30 -46.19
N PHE A 249 -36.40 16.98 -44.97
CA PHE A 249 -37.29 17.78 -44.14
C PHE A 249 -36.71 19.19 -43.84
N SER A 250 -35.57 19.59 -44.43
CA SER A 250 -34.95 20.91 -44.26
C SER A 250 -35.85 22.07 -44.67
N ASN A 251 -36.73 21.89 -45.65
CA ASN A 251 -37.60 22.96 -46.18
C ASN A 251 -39.03 22.91 -45.61
N VAL A 252 -39.31 21.98 -44.70
CA VAL A 252 -40.61 21.83 -44.02
C VAL A 252 -40.55 22.56 -42.69
N LYS A 253 -41.51 23.47 -42.45
CA LYS A 253 -41.61 24.17 -41.16
C LYS A 253 -41.97 23.17 -40.06
N ALA A 254 -41.37 23.35 -38.88
CA ALA A 254 -41.75 22.58 -37.71
C ALA A 254 -43.18 22.93 -37.29
N GLU A 255 -43.93 21.92 -36.85
CA GLU A 255 -45.26 22.08 -36.27
C GLU A 255 -45.20 22.95 -35.02
N ASN A 256 -46.27 23.70 -34.75
CA ASN A 256 -46.35 24.53 -33.54
C ASN A 256 -46.44 23.64 -32.30
N GLU A 257 -45.66 23.95 -31.26
CA GLU A 257 -45.66 23.24 -29.97
C GLU A 257 -47.08 23.09 -29.37
N THR A 258 -47.95 24.08 -29.60
CA THR A 258 -49.35 24.04 -29.14
C THR A 258 -50.16 22.96 -29.86
N GLN A 259 -49.96 22.79 -31.16
CA GLN A 259 -50.64 21.78 -31.97
C GLN A 259 -50.16 20.37 -31.62
N VAL A 260 -48.85 20.20 -31.42
CA VAL A 260 -48.25 18.93 -30.99
C VAL A 260 -48.78 18.51 -29.61
N LYS A 261 -48.85 19.43 -28.66
CA LYS A 261 -49.41 19.18 -27.32
C LYS A 261 -50.91 18.85 -27.37
N GLN A 262 -51.69 19.58 -28.17
CA GLN A 262 -53.11 19.29 -28.36
C GLN A 262 -53.33 17.90 -28.99
N MET A 263 -52.48 17.49 -29.93
CA MET A 263 -52.53 16.16 -30.55
C MET A 263 -52.25 15.04 -29.54
N VAL A 264 -51.23 15.19 -28.69
CA VAL A 264 -50.93 14.24 -27.60
C VAL A 264 -52.07 14.20 -26.57
N GLN A 265 -52.59 15.36 -26.17
CA GLN A 265 -53.69 15.47 -25.20
C GLN A 265 -54.99 14.84 -25.72
N ARG A 266 -55.27 14.96 -27.01
CA ARG A 266 -56.49 14.43 -27.64
C ARG A 266 -56.46 12.91 -27.84
N HIS A 267 -55.32 12.36 -28.24
CA HIS A 267 -55.23 10.97 -28.70
C HIS A 267 -54.56 10.00 -27.73
N ILE A 268 -53.67 10.50 -26.87
CA ILE A 268 -52.82 9.65 -26.01
C ILE A 268 -53.14 9.84 -24.53
N ALA A 269 -53.23 11.09 -24.05
CA ALA A 269 -53.47 11.37 -22.62
C ALA A 269 -54.68 10.65 -22.00
N PRO A 270 -55.83 10.47 -22.68
CA PRO A 270 -56.99 9.75 -22.13
C PRO A 270 -56.77 8.23 -21.99
N LYS A 271 -55.80 7.68 -22.73
CA LYS A 271 -55.48 6.24 -22.80
C LYS A 271 -54.22 5.88 -22.01
N LEU A 272 -53.49 6.89 -21.53
CA LEU A 272 -52.40 6.73 -20.60
C LEU A 272 -53.03 6.44 -19.24
N ASN A 273 -52.75 5.26 -18.68
CA ASN A 273 -53.21 4.98 -17.33
C ASN A 273 -52.62 6.05 -16.40
N SER A 274 -53.41 6.58 -15.46
CA SER A 274 -52.87 7.49 -14.45
C SER A 274 -51.62 6.84 -13.87
N VAL A 275 -50.57 7.64 -13.68
CA VAL A 275 -49.30 7.19 -13.09
C VAL A 275 -49.58 6.86 -11.62
N VAL A 276 -50.34 5.79 -11.37
CA VAL A 276 -50.36 5.12 -10.08
C VAL A 276 -48.92 4.69 -9.89
N SER A 277 -48.30 5.28 -8.88
CA SER A 277 -46.91 5.14 -8.52
C SER A 277 -46.51 3.66 -8.45
N ALA A 278 -46.03 3.10 -9.56
CA ALA A 278 -45.29 1.85 -9.58
C ALA A 278 -43.85 2.04 -9.04
N ALA A 279 -43.59 3.16 -8.34
CA ALA A 279 -42.41 3.31 -7.52
C ALA A 279 -42.70 2.57 -6.23
N GLY A 280 -42.08 1.41 -6.04
CA GLY A 280 -42.07 0.79 -4.72
C GLY A 280 -41.36 1.69 -3.70
N PRO A 281 -41.32 1.29 -2.42
CA PRO A 281 -40.89 2.14 -1.32
C PRO A 281 -39.50 2.73 -1.59
N SER A 282 -39.38 4.03 -1.32
CA SER A 282 -38.14 4.82 -1.44
C SER A 282 -37.66 5.31 -0.09
N TYR A 283 -36.34 5.35 0.09
CA TYR A 283 -35.68 5.79 1.31
C TYR A 283 -34.58 6.78 0.96
N ASP A 284 -34.66 7.99 1.53
CA ASP A 284 -33.59 8.98 1.51
C ASP A 284 -32.54 8.60 2.55
N ILE A 285 -31.28 8.56 2.12
CA ILE A 285 -30.13 8.16 2.95
C ILE A 285 -29.12 9.30 3.01
N THR A 286 -28.82 9.77 4.21
CA THR A 286 -27.72 10.71 4.48
C THR A 286 -26.65 10.00 5.29
N LEU A 287 -25.40 9.99 4.81
CA LEU A 287 -24.26 9.35 5.46
C LEU A 287 -23.28 10.40 5.95
N HIS A 288 -23.04 10.42 7.27
CA HIS A 288 -22.03 11.24 7.91
C HIS A 288 -20.82 10.37 8.23
N PHE A 289 -19.69 10.63 7.60
CA PHE A 289 -18.45 9.90 7.86
C PHE A 289 -17.77 10.40 9.13
N ASP A 290 -17.11 9.50 9.88
CA ASP A 290 -16.46 9.80 11.17
C ASP A 290 -15.05 10.38 11.01
N GLY A 291 -14.46 10.26 9.83
CA GLY A 291 -13.08 10.68 9.60
C GLY A 291 -12.66 10.51 8.14
N PRO A 292 -11.45 10.02 7.85
CA PRO A 292 -10.91 10.01 6.50
C PRO A 292 -11.73 9.12 5.56
N PHE A 293 -12.14 9.65 4.42
CA PHE A 293 -12.86 8.92 3.37
C PHE A 293 -12.15 9.09 2.02
N VAL A 294 -11.98 7.98 1.31
CA VAL A 294 -11.43 7.99 -0.06
C VAL A 294 -11.95 6.81 -0.87
N VAL A 295 -12.41 7.10 -2.09
CA VAL A 295 -12.59 6.13 -3.17
C VAL A 295 -11.46 6.41 -4.16
N ASN A 296 -10.66 5.40 -4.50
CA ASN A 296 -9.43 5.61 -5.26
C ASN A 296 -9.69 5.94 -6.75
N ASP A 297 -9.04 6.99 -7.27
CA ASP A 297 -8.92 7.30 -8.69
C ASP A 297 -7.61 6.71 -9.25
N SER A 298 -7.72 5.56 -9.90
CA SER A 298 -6.56 4.80 -10.37
C SER A 298 -5.78 5.43 -11.53
N ASP A 299 -6.29 6.49 -12.16
CA ASP A 299 -5.59 7.19 -13.25
C ASP A 299 -4.71 8.31 -12.71
N LYS A 300 -5.24 9.11 -11.77
CA LYS A 300 -4.49 10.21 -11.14
C LYS A 300 -3.34 9.75 -10.23
N CYS A 301 -3.40 8.54 -9.65
CA CYS A 301 -2.34 7.98 -8.79
C CYS A 301 -1.01 7.66 -9.51
N LYS A 302 -0.87 8.02 -10.80
CA LYS A 302 0.21 7.55 -11.68
C LYS A 302 0.97 8.69 -12.37
N ALA A 303 0.71 9.94 -11.96
CA ALA A 303 1.47 11.11 -12.39
C ALA A 303 2.62 11.38 -11.40
N GLU A 304 3.76 11.86 -11.90
CA GLU A 304 4.85 12.37 -11.03
C GLU A 304 4.27 13.48 -10.12
N ASP A 305 4.62 13.46 -8.83
CA ASP A 305 4.13 14.34 -7.75
C ASP A 305 2.67 14.17 -7.27
N THR A 306 2.01 13.05 -7.59
CA THR A 306 0.68 12.72 -7.04
C THR A 306 0.72 11.64 -5.95
N PRO A 307 -0.18 11.67 -4.95
CA PRO A 307 -0.26 10.62 -3.93
C PRO A 307 -0.55 9.21 -4.49
N ASP A 308 -0.06 8.16 -3.82
CA ASP A 308 -0.26 6.75 -4.23
C ASP A 308 -1.74 6.33 -4.24
N ILE A 309 -2.56 6.98 -3.40
CA ILE A 309 -4.02 6.86 -3.37
C ILE A 309 -4.61 8.26 -3.51
N TYR A 310 -5.36 8.48 -4.57
CA TYR A 310 -5.94 9.77 -4.94
C TYR A 310 -7.48 9.71 -4.87
N PRO A 311 -8.17 10.69 -4.27
CA PRO A 311 -9.63 10.72 -4.22
C PRO A 311 -10.29 10.83 -5.61
N LEU A 312 -11.30 10.01 -5.85
CA LEU A 312 -12.21 10.18 -6.96
C LEU A 312 -13.05 11.45 -6.74
N GLU A 313 -12.98 12.37 -7.70
CA GLU A 313 -13.65 13.68 -7.63
C GLU A 313 -14.63 13.87 -8.80
N GLU A 314 -15.70 14.63 -8.56
CA GLU A 314 -16.57 15.18 -9.61
C GLU A 314 -16.05 16.55 -10.12
N LYS A 315 -16.92 17.38 -10.71
CA LYS A 315 -16.56 18.75 -11.12
C LYS A 315 -16.21 19.60 -9.90
N ASN A 316 -15.12 20.38 -10.00
CA ASN A 316 -14.67 21.38 -9.02
C ASN A 316 -14.11 20.82 -7.69
N GLY A 317 -13.55 19.61 -7.68
CA GLY A 317 -12.87 19.06 -6.50
C GLY A 317 -13.82 18.60 -5.39
N VAL A 318 -15.04 18.21 -5.77
CA VAL A 318 -16.05 17.62 -4.87
C VAL A 318 -15.86 16.09 -4.87
N PRO A 319 -15.80 15.40 -3.71
CA PRO A 319 -15.58 13.96 -3.69
C PRO A 319 -16.76 13.22 -4.32
N ALA A 320 -16.45 12.20 -5.13
CA ALA A 320 -17.43 11.33 -5.76
C ALA A 320 -17.62 10.06 -4.92
N PHE A 321 -18.89 9.66 -4.71
CA PHE A 321 -19.21 8.38 -4.11
C PHE A 321 -20.06 7.51 -5.06
N PRO A 322 -19.42 6.63 -5.85
CA PRO A 322 -20.13 5.83 -6.85
C PRO A 322 -21.17 4.90 -6.23
N VAL A 323 -22.35 4.79 -6.86
CA VAL A 323 -23.44 3.87 -6.48
C VAL A 323 -22.93 2.45 -6.34
N ARG A 324 -22.00 2.04 -7.20
CA ARG A 324 -21.42 0.71 -7.19
C ARG A 324 -20.64 0.42 -5.91
N SER A 325 -19.91 1.40 -5.37
CA SER A 325 -19.18 1.28 -4.10
C SER A 325 -20.14 1.10 -2.94
N PHE A 326 -21.23 1.88 -2.90
CA PHE A 326 -22.29 1.74 -1.89
C PHE A 326 -22.99 0.37 -1.99
N ARG A 327 -23.43 0.00 -3.20
CA ARG A 327 -24.11 -1.27 -3.46
C ARG A 327 -23.25 -2.48 -3.11
N GLY A 328 -21.97 -2.45 -3.45
CA GLY A 328 -21.03 -3.52 -3.15
C GLY A 328 -20.92 -3.79 -1.65
N ALA A 329 -20.82 -2.71 -0.85
CA ALA A 329 -20.75 -2.80 0.61
C ALA A 329 -22.05 -3.36 1.21
N ILE A 330 -23.21 -2.81 0.84
CA ILE A 330 -24.49 -3.31 1.38
C ILE A 330 -24.84 -4.72 0.90
N ARG A 331 -24.45 -5.09 -0.33
CA ARG A 331 -24.59 -6.46 -0.82
C ARG A 331 -23.74 -7.41 0.00
N SER A 332 -22.49 -7.04 0.30
CA SER A 332 -21.62 -7.85 1.15
C SER A 332 -22.22 -8.06 2.54
N GLN A 333 -22.82 -7.02 3.13
CA GLN A 333 -23.49 -7.15 4.42
C GLN A 333 -24.77 -8.00 4.32
N ALA A 334 -25.56 -7.84 3.27
CA ALA A 334 -26.75 -8.67 3.02
C ALA A 334 -26.40 -10.16 2.93
N GLU A 335 -25.38 -10.48 2.14
CA GLU A 335 -24.86 -11.84 1.99
C GLU A 335 -24.36 -12.39 3.34
N ARG A 336 -23.80 -11.53 4.21
CA ARG A 336 -23.36 -11.88 5.56
C ARG A 336 -24.52 -12.18 6.50
N ILE A 337 -25.57 -11.35 6.48
CA ILE A 337 -26.80 -11.54 7.26
C ILE A 337 -27.48 -12.85 6.85
N ILE A 338 -27.72 -13.05 5.55
CA ILE A 338 -28.37 -14.25 5.00
C ILE A 338 -27.66 -15.52 5.48
N ARG A 339 -26.32 -15.59 5.35
CA ARG A 339 -25.55 -16.75 5.81
C ARG A 339 -25.59 -16.94 7.33
N THR A 340 -25.61 -15.84 8.09
CA THR A 340 -25.64 -15.90 9.57
C THR A 340 -26.92 -16.56 10.09
N ILE A 341 -28.06 -16.32 9.45
CA ILE A 341 -29.35 -16.94 9.82
C ILE A 341 -29.67 -18.25 9.05
N GLY A 342 -28.70 -18.79 8.31
CA GLY A 342 -28.83 -20.09 7.63
C GLY A 342 -29.49 -20.09 6.25
N GLY A 343 -29.65 -18.92 5.61
CA GLY A 343 -30.22 -18.82 4.26
C GLY A 343 -29.21 -19.12 3.14
N GLN A 344 -29.72 -19.53 1.97
CA GLN A 344 -28.92 -19.83 0.79
C GLN A 344 -28.33 -18.55 0.17
N CYS A 345 -27.00 -18.49 0.07
CA CYS A 345 -26.27 -17.40 -0.56
C CYS A 345 -25.07 -17.96 -1.35
N CYS A 346 -24.88 -17.49 -2.59
CA CYS A 346 -23.70 -17.85 -3.38
C CYS A 346 -22.47 -17.02 -2.98
N ASP A 347 -21.28 -17.53 -3.27
CA ASP A 347 -20.00 -16.84 -2.97
C ASP A 347 -19.56 -15.88 -4.08
N GLY A 348 -20.52 -15.41 -4.89
CA GLY A 348 -20.37 -14.34 -5.88
C GLY A 348 -19.39 -14.59 -7.01
N SER A 349 -18.51 -15.60 -6.92
CA SER A 349 -17.51 -15.90 -7.96
C SER A 349 -16.67 -17.19 -7.79
N ILE A 350 -16.83 -17.98 -6.72
CA ILE A 350 -16.02 -19.19 -6.49
C ILE A 350 -16.72 -20.44 -7.06
N ASN A 351 -18.05 -20.49 -6.99
CA ASN A 351 -18.86 -21.56 -7.57
C ASN A 351 -19.95 -20.94 -8.48
N ASN A 352 -19.98 -21.37 -9.74
CA ASN A 352 -20.85 -20.91 -10.84
C ASN A 352 -22.36 -21.23 -10.64
N THR A 353 -22.85 -21.36 -9.41
CA THR A 353 -24.20 -21.91 -9.14
C THR A 353 -25.35 -20.97 -9.50
N CYS A 354 -25.14 -19.65 -9.53
CA CYS A 354 -26.19 -18.65 -9.82
C CYS A 354 -26.14 -18.07 -11.26
N LYS A 355 -25.61 -18.80 -12.24
CA LYS A 355 -25.68 -18.37 -13.66
C LYS A 355 -27.07 -18.56 -14.27
N ASN A 356 -27.84 -19.54 -13.78
CA ASN A 356 -29.18 -19.82 -14.28
C ASN A 356 -30.20 -18.93 -13.54
N PRO A 357 -30.95 -18.05 -14.26
CA PRO A 357 -31.97 -17.19 -13.67
C PRO A 357 -33.07 -17.93 -12.90
N LYS A 358 -33.27 -19.23 -13.17
CA LYS A 358 -34.27 -20.07 -12.48
C LYS A 358 -33.85 -20.48 -11.06
N ASN A 359 -32.54 -20.46 -10.74
CA ASN A 359 -31.98 -20.97 -9.48
C ASN A 359 -31.13 -19.93 -8.75
N LEU A 360 -31.67 -18.72 -8.58
CA LEU A 360 -30.97 -17.65 -7.87
C LEU A 360 -31.03 -17.82 -6.36
N CYS A 361 -29.92 -17.47 -5.69
CA CYS A 361 -29.89 -17.30 -4.24
C CYS A 361 -30.59 -16.00 -3.81
N ILE A 362 -30.93 -15.89 -2.53
CA ILE A 362 -31.67 -14.75 -1.96
C ILE A 362 -30.99 -13.41 -2.27
N ALA A 363 -29.66 -13.35 -2.13
CA ALA A 363 -28.88 -12.15 -2.44
C ALA A 363 -28.92 -11.79 -3.94
N CYS A 364 -28.86 -12.76 -4.85
CA CYS A 364 -28.93 -12.52 -6.29
C CYS A 364 -30.33 -12.11 -6.76
N GLU A 365 -31.39 -12.58 -6.11
CA GLU A 365 -32.76 -12.13 -6.39
C GLU A 365 -32.95 -10.64 -6.08
N MET A 366 -32.29 -10.14 -5.02
CA MET A 366 -32.36 -8.75 -4.60
C MET A 366 -31.38 -7.85 -5.36
N PHE A 367 -30.11 -8.25 -5.43
CA PHE A 367 -29.01 -7.44 -5.99
C PHE A 367 -28.60 -7.85 -7.41
N GLY A 368 -29.34 -8.72 -8.09
CA GLY A 368 -29.05 -9.16 -9.46
C GLY A 368 -27.93 -10.19 -9.60
N SER A 369 -27.85 -10.77 -10.79
CA SER A 369 -26.79 -11.66 -11.29
C SER A 369 -26.68 -11.54 -12.82
N THR A 370 -25.71 -12.21 -13.44
CA THR A 370 -25.64 -12.29 -14.91
C THR A 370 -26.98 -12.78 -15.48
N GLY A 371 -27.58 -12.00 -16.40
CA GLY A 371 -28.89 -12.30 -16.98
C GLY A 371 -30.11 -12.01 -16.09
N TRP A 372 -29.93 -11.49 -14.86
CA TRP A 372 -31.02 -11.15 -13.94
C TRP A 372 -30.88 -9.74 -13.35
N LYS A 373 -31.86 -8.88 -13.66
CA LYS A 373 -31.87 -7.50 -13.18
C LYS A 373 -32.15 -7.41 -11.68
N THR A 374 -31.49 -6.49 -11.01
CA THR A 374 -31.71 -6.11 -9.59
C THR A 374 -33.16 -5.77 -9.26
N SER A 375 -33.53 -5.96 -7.99
CA SER A 375 -34.81 -5.51 -7.43
C SER A 375 -34.67 -4.17 -6.68
N ILE A 376 -33.46 -3.61 -6.56
CA ILE A 376 -33.19 -2.33 -5.91
C ILE A 376 -32.61 -1.34 -6.92
N GLU A 377 -33.12 -0.12 -6.91
CA GLU A 377 -32.60 1.02 -7.68
C GLU A 377 -32.00 2.05 -6.72
N MET A 378 -30.93 2.72 -7.16
CA MET A 378 -30.21 3.69 -6.33
C MET A 378 -29.89 4.95 -7.14
N ASP A 379 -30.00 6.10 -6.51
CA ASP A 379 -29.48 7.37 -7.02
C ASP A 379 -27.98 7.52 -6.69
N PRO A 380 -27.23 8.29 -7.50
CA PRO A 380 -25.87 8.71 -7.14
C PRO A 380 -25.85 9.35 -5.74
N PHE A 381 -24.83 9.02 -4.96
CA PHE A 381 -24.59 9.67 -3.67
C PHE A 381 -23.81 10.96 -3.91
N LEU A 382 -24.48 12.09 -3.71
CA LEU A 382 -23.92 13.41 -3.93
C LEU A 382 -23.38 13.96 -2.62
N CYS A 383 -22.20 14.56 -2.65
CA CYS A 383 -21.69 15.30 -1.51
C CYS A 383 -22.54 16.55 -1.29
N VAL A 384 -22.97 16.79 -0.04
CA VAL A 384 -23.85 17.91 0.33
C VAL A 384 -23.17 18.95 1.22
N ASP A 385 -21.86 18.82 1.42
CA ASP A 385 -21.08 19.76 2.23
C ASP A 385 -20.96 21.12 1.53
N ARG A 386 -21.43 22.17 2.19
CA ARG A 386 -21.43 23.54 1.65
C ARG A 386 -20.05 24.20 1.73
N GLU A 387 -19.19 23.78 2.66
CA GLU A 387 -17.84 24.29 2.90
C GLU A 387 -16.82 23.15 2.88
N LEU A 388 -16.65 22.53 1.71
CA LEU A 388 -15.74 21.40 1.56
C LEU A 388 -14.27 21.86 1.68
N LYS A 389 -13.56 21.33 2.69
CA LYS A 389 -12.12 21.57 2.85
C LYS A 389 -11.32 20.79 1.79
N PRO A 390 -10.12 21.28 1.39
CA PRO A 390 -9.20 20.51 0.55
C PRO A 390 -8.87 19.14 1.15
N PHE A 391 -8.57 18.16 0.30
CA PHE A 391 -8.14 16.85 0.77
C PHE A 391 -6.79 16.94 1.52
N ILE A 392 -6.60 16.05 2.48
CA ILE A 392 -5.39 15.97 3.32
C ILE A 392 -4.52 14.81 2.80
N ILE A 393 -3.22 15.04 2.62
CA ILE A 393 -2.26 13.99 2.30
C ILE A 393 -1.74 13.37 3.60
N GLN A 394 -2.01 12.08 3.78
CA GLN A 394 -1.49 11.31 4.90
C GLN A 394 -0.34 10.41 4.44
N GLU A 395 0.82 10.58 5.08
CA GLU A 395 1.99 9.71 4.90
C GLU A 395 1.88 8.44 5.76
N PHE A 396 2.21 7.30 5.18
CA PHE A 396 2.27 6.01 5.87
C PHE A 396 3.67 5.42 5.73
N VAL A 397 4.30 5.15 6.87
CA VAL A 397 5.62 4.51 6.91
C VAL A 397 5.50 3.22 7.70
N ALA A 398 5.73 2.08 7.03
CA ALA A 398 5.86 0.81 7.74
C ALA A 398 7.16 0.82 8.55
N ILE A 399 7.09 0.39 9.82
CA ILE A 399 8.27 0.31 10.70
C ILE A 399 8.76 -1.13 10.75
N ASP A 400 9.98 -1.36 10.25
CA ASP A 400 10.67 -2.65 10.32
C ASP A 400 10.82 -3.11 11.78
N ARG A 401 10.41 -4.35 12.06
CA ARG A 401 10.36 -4.90 13.43
C ARG A 401 11.72 -5.34 13.96
N PHE A 402 12.71 -5.54 13.10
CA PHE A 402 14.08 -5.88 13.50
C PHE A 402 14.83 -4.63 13.95
N HIS A 403 14.82 -3.56 13.15
CA HIS A 403 15.58 -2.35 13.46
C HIS A 403 14.79 -1.17 14.02
N GLY A 404 13.46 -1.20 13.95
CA GLY A 404 12.58 -0.14 14.48
C GLY A 404 12.62 1.16 13.68
N GLY A 405 13.20 1.16 12.48
CA GLY A 405 13.20 2.28 11.54
C GLY A 405 12.16 2.09 10.43
N GLY A 406 12.01 3.08 9.55
CA GLY A 406 11.17 2.92 8.35
C GLY A 406 11.68 1.78 7.48
N LYS A 407 10.79 0.89 7.05
CA LYS A 407 11.06 -0.18 6.10
C LYS A 407 11.26 0.43 4.71
N ASP A 408 12.33 0.02 4.01
CA ASP A 408 12.66 0.55 2.70
C ASP A 408 11.56 0.19 1.67
N GLU A 409 11.30 1.09 0.72
CA GLU A 409 10.22 0.98 -0.30
C GLU A 409 8.78 0.81 0.25
N ALA A 410 8.57 0.89 1.56
CA ALA A 410 7.25 0.71 2.20
C ALA A 410 6.65 2.02 2.74
N LYS A 411 7.13 3.15 2.18
CA LYS A 411 6.46 4.44 2.30
C LYS A 411 5.38 4.50 1.23
N PHE A 412 4.17 4.87 1.62
CA PHE A 412 3.11 5.22 0.68
C PHE A 412 2.30 6.37 1.29
N ASN A 413 1.64 7.17 0.47
CA ASN A 413 0.77 8.24 0.93
C ASN A 413 -0.65 8.11 0.35
N ALA A 414 -1.63 8.67 1.05
CA ALA A 414 -3.01 8.70 0.59
C ALA A 414 -3.62 10.08 0.83
N ALA A 415 -4.16 10.66 -0.23
CA ALA A 415 -5.03 11.82 -0.13
C ALA A 415 -6.45 11.38 0.25
N HIS A 416 -7.11 12.11 1.14
CA HIS A 416 -8.47 11.81 1.59
C HIS A 416 -9.25 13.07 1.96
N TYR A 417 -10.58 12.97 1.91
CA TYR A 417 -11.46 14.00 2.48
C TYR A 417 -11.78 13.65 3.93
N GLN A 418 -11.76 14.67 4.79
CA GLN A 418 -12.06 14.54 6.20
C GLN A 418 -13.58 14.66 6.44
N ALA A 419 -14.19 13.60 6.99
CA ALA A 419 -15.57 13.54 7.44
C ALA A 419 -16.65 14.06 6.45
N PRO A 420 -16.62 13.69 5.15
CA PRO A 420 -17.60 14.19 4.18
C PRO A 420 -19.01 13.70 4.46
N VAL A 421 -20.02 14.44 4.00
CA VAL A 421 -21.44 14.05 4.06
C VAL A 421 -22.00 13.77 2.67
N PHE A 422 -22.59 12.58 2.50
CA PHE A 422 -23.21 12.15 1.24
C PHE A 422 -24.69 11.89 1.37
N LYS A 423 -25.48 12.34 0.39
CA LYS A 423 -26.92 12.08 0.30
C LYS A 423 -27.25 11.30 -0.96
N GLY A 424 -28.03 10.23 -0.81
CA GLY A 424 -28.50 9.38 -1.90
C GLY A 424 -29.89 8.82 -1.60
N LYS A 425 -30.46 8.08 -2.56
CA LYS A 425 -31.80 7.50 -2.45
C LYS A 425 -31.81 6.06 -2.90
N VAL A 426 -32.48 5.20 -2.13
CA VAL A 426 -32.63 3.76 -2.42
C VAL A 426 -34.11 3.44 -2.62
N ARG A 427 -34.44 2.66 -3.66
CA ARG A 427 -35.83 2.29 -3.98
C ARG A 427 -35.95 0.80 -4.23
N VAL A 428 -37.04 0.18 -3.78
CA VAL A 428 -37.36 -1.22 -4.08
C VAL A 428 -38.31 -1.26 -5.28
N SER A 429 -37.93 -2.00 -6.33
CA SER A 429 -38.75 -2.14 -7.53
C SER A 429 -39.97 -3.02 -7.27
N GLN A 430 -41.18 -2.49 -7.52
CA GLN A 430 -42.43 -3.23 -7.45
C GLN A 430 -42.69 -3.90 -8.80
N ARG A 431 -42.12 -5.10 -9.01
CA ARG A 431 -42.46 -5.93 -10.17
C ARG A 431 -43.78 -6.64 -9.92
N VAL A 432 -44.69 -6.63 -10.90
CA VAL A 432 -45.98 -7.35 -10.85
C VAL A 432 -45.73 -8.83 -10.49
N GLY A 433 -46.34 -9.31 -9.41
CA GLY A 433 -46.28 -10.72 -8.97
C GLY A 433 -45.18 -11.09 -7.95
N ASN A 434 -44.31 -10.16 -7.54
CA ASN A 434 -43.26 -10.45 -6.55
C ASN A 434 -43.62 -9.98 -5.13
N ASP A 435 -43.52 -10.87 -4.14
CA ASP A 435 -43.60 -10.50 -2.72
C ASP A 435 -42.46 -9.54 -2.34
N ILE A 436 -42.84 -8.33 -1.94
CA ILE A 436 -41.91 -7.25 -1.58
C ILE A 436 -41.48 -7.31 -0.11
N SER A 437 -42.21 -8.06 0.72
CA SER A 437 -42.11 -8.02 2.19
C SER A 437 -40.76 -8.52 2.66
N TRP A 438 -40.30 -9.68 2.18
CA TRP A 438 -38.98 -10.22 2.54
C TRP A 438 -37.82 -9.33 2.06
N ARG A 439 -38.00 -8.58 0.96
CA ARG A 439 -36.97 -7.66 0.44
C ARG A 439 -36.85 -6.43 1.34
N LYS A 440 -38.00 -5.91 1.82
CA LYS A 440 -38.05 -4.86 2.84
C LYS A 440 -37.42 -5.33 4.15
N GLY A 441 -37.69 -6.56 4.59
CA GLY A 441 -37.10 -7.14 5.79
C GLY A 441 -35.57 -7.20 5.75
N LEU A 442 -34.99 -7.66 4.64
CA LEU A 442 -33.53 -7.66 4.47
C LEU A 442 -32.96 -6.23 4.43
N LEU A 443 -33.62 -5.28 3.77
CA LEU A 443 -33.21 -3.86 3.81
C LEU A 443 -33.26 -3.29 5.22
N ALA A 444 -34.28 -3.60 6.02
CA ALA A 444 -34.40 -3.15 7.40
C ALA A 444 -33.17 -3.56 8.22
N LEU A 445 -32.74 -4.82 8.11
CA LEU A 445 -31.56 -5.33 8.83
C LEU A 445 -30.26 -4.68 8.34
N ILE A 446 -30.11 -4.48 7.02
CA ILE A 446 -28.95 -3.78 6.44
C ILE A 446 -28.89 -2.32 6.91
N PHE A 447 -30.03 -1.64 6.91
CA PHE A 447 -30.15 -0.25 7.33
C PHE A 447 -29.93 -0.09 8.83
N ARG A 448 -30.30 -1.08 9.64
CA ARG A 448 -29.95 -1.15 11.06
C ARG A 448 -28.43 -1.21 11.25
N ASP A 449 -27.74 -2.11 10.54
CA ASP A 449 -26.27 -2.21 10.58
C ASP A 449 -25.58 -0.94 10.04
N LEU A 450 -26.18 -0.28 9.04
CA LEU A 450 -25.68 0.99 8.48
C LEU A 450 -25.81 2.15 9.47
N LYS A 451 -26.96 2.29 10.15
CA LYS A 451 -27.21 3.29 11.20
C LYS A 451 -26.23 3.16 12.36
N GLU A 452 -25.79 1.94 12.64
CA GLU A 452 -24.87 1.62 13.74
C GLU A 452 -23.38 1.63 13.34
N GLY A 453 -23.07 1.90 12.08
CA GLY A 453 -21.69 1.99 11.58
C GLY A 453 -20.99 0.64 11.39
N ASP A 454 -21.71 -0.47 11.24
CA ASP A 454 -21.10 -1.78 10.92
C ASP A 454 -20.60 -1.86 9.46
N ILE A 455 -21.11 -0.97 8.59
CA ILE A 455 -20.78 -0.90 7.16
C ILE A 455 -19.81 0.25 6.89
N TYR A 456 -18.68 -0.06 6.27
CA TYR A 456 -17.62 0.89 5.91
C TYR A 456 -17.54 1.00 4.39
N PHE A 457 -17.08 2.15 3.90
CA PHE A 457 -17.01 2.45 2.46
C PHE A 457 -15.64 2.94 2.02
N GLY A 458 -15.24 2.63 0.78
CA GLY A 458 -13.99 3.12 0.21
C GLY A 458 -12.73 2.33 0.60
N PHE A 459 -11.57 2.94 0.41
CA PHE A 459 -10.26 2.36 0.70
C PHE A 459 -9.94 2.41 2.19
N GLY A 460 -9.07 1.51 2.66
CA GLY A 460 -8.44 1.66 3.97
C GLY A 460 -9.35 1.38 5.17
N THR A 461 -10.44 0.62 5.02
CA THR A 461 -11.41 0.36 6.12
C THR A 461 -10.76 -0.20 7.40
N ASN A 462 -9.71 -1.00 7.29
CA ASN A 462 -8.97 -1.56 8.44
C ASN A 462 -7.91 -0.60 9.00
N LYS A 463 -7.72 0.55 8.35
CA LYS A 463 -6.93 1.70 8.79
C LYS A 463 -7.85 2.84 9.27
N GLY A 464 -9.12 2.55 9.60
CA GLY A 464 -10.07 3.53 10.13
C GLY A 464 -10.70 4.47 9.09
N TYR A 465 -10.46 4.23 7.79
CA TYR A 465 -11.08 5.03 6.73
C TYR A 465 -12.51 4.57 6.46
N GLY A 466 -13.37 5.50 6.04
CA GLY A 466 -14.70 5.18 5.55
C GLY A 466 -15.69 4.68 6.59
N ALA A 467 -15.41 4.94 7.86
CA ALA A 467 -16.34 4.69 8.97
C ALA A 467 -17.51 5.67 8.89
N VAL A 468 -18.74 5.17 9.04
CA VAL A 468 -19.94 6.00 9.12
C VAL A 468 -20.26 6.28 10.59
N LYS A 469 -20.22 7.56 10.96
CA LYS A 469 -20.58 8.06 12.29
C LYS A 469 -22.07 7.99 12.54
N LYS A 470 -22.86 8.40 11.53
CA LYS A 470 -24.31 8.44 11.56
C LYS A 470 -24.87 8.21 10.17
N ALA A 471 -25.89 7.36 10.06
CA ALA A 471 -26.71 7.26 8.86
C ALA A 471 -28.15 7.67 9.18
N GLU A 472 -28.68 8.64 8.45
CA GLU A 472 -30.09 9.02 8.51
C GLU A 472 -30.81 8.33 7.37
N ILE A 473 -31.91 7.64 7.67
CA ILE A 473 -32.66 6.87 6.69
C ILE A 473 -34.13 7.19 6.91
N ASN A 474 -34.70 7.94 5.97
CA ASN A 474 -36.06 8.44 6.05
C ASN A 474 -36.89 7.88 4.89
N PRO A 475 -38.09 7.33 5.14
CA PRO A 475 -39.00 6.96 4.06
C PRO A 475 -39.41 8.21 3.27
N ASP A 476 -39.48 8.08 1.95
CA ASP A 476 -39.87 9.15 1.02
C ASP A 476 -41.18 8.79 0.29
N GLY A 477 -42.06 9.78 0.11
CA GLY A 477 -43.37 9.62 -0.54
C GLY A 477 -44.31 8.67 0.20
N ASN A 478 -44.85 7.66 -0.50
CA ASN A 478 -45.80 6.67 0.03
C ASN A 478 -45.12 5.49 0.77
N ALA A 479 -43.82 5.60 1.09
CA ALA A 479 -43.11 4.55 1.82
C ALA A 479 -43.49 4.59 3.31
N SER A 480 -43.84 3.44 3.89
CA SER A 480 -43.91 3.27 5.34
C SER A 480 -42.55 2.87 5.90
N ASP A 481 -42.34 3.09 7.20
CA ASP A 481 -41.27 2.43 7.94
C ASP A 481 -41.40 0.89 7.82
N PHE A 482 -40.28 0.22 8.09
CA PHE A 482 -40.21 -1.24 8.06
C PHE A 482 -41.08 -1.84 9.18
N SER A 483 -41.88 -2.84 8.84
CA SER A 483 -42.71 -3.56 9.82
C SER A 483 -42.00 -4.81 10.36
N GLU A 484 -42.39 -5.27 11.55
CA GLU A 484 -41.92 -6.55 12.10
C GLU A 484 -42.24 -7.72 11.15
N SER A 485 -43.40 -7.66 10.48
CA SER A 485 -43.81 -8.64 9.46
C SER A 485 -42.91 -8.67 8.23
N ASP A 486 -42.27 -7.56 7.85
CA ASP A 486 -41.31 -7.55 6.75
C ASP A 486 -40.06 -8.37 7.10
N ILE A 487 -39.56 -8.20 8.33
CA ILE A 487 -38.39 -8.95 8.86
C ILE A 487 -38.76 -10.44 9.01
N GLU A 488 -39.95 -10.75 9.51
CA GLU A 488 -40.42 -12.12 9.62
C GLU A 488 -40.54 -12.80 8.25
N ALA A 489 -41.06 -12.11 7.24
CA ALA A 489 -41.10 -12.60 5.86
C ALA A 489 -39.69 -12.91 5.31
N PHE A 490 -38.69 -12.09 5.65
CA PHE A 490 -37.29 -12.36 5.31
C PHE A 490 -36.73 -13.60 6.01
N ILE A 491 -36.97 -13.74 7.32
CA ILE A 491 -36.52 -14.91 8.07
C ILE A 491 -37.16 -16.19 7.50
N ASN A 492 -38.45 -16.16 7.19
CA ASN A 492 -39.14 -17.29 6.56
C ASN A 492 -38.56 -17.61 5.18
N LYS A 493 -38.21 -16.59 4.38
CA LYS A 493 -37.51 -16.80 3.10
C LYS A 493 -36.17 -17.54 3.26
N CYS A 494 -35.40 -17.21 4.29
CA CYS A 494 -34.16 -17.92 4.62
C CYS A 494 -34.41 -19.37 5.08
N ARG A 495 -35.52 -19.63 5.78
CA ARG A 495 -35.91 -20.99 6.20
C ARG A 495 -36.39 -21.86 5.03
N GLU A 496 -37.08 -21.27 4.05
CA GLU A 496 -37.50 -21.95 2.81
C GLU A 496 -36.30 -22.33 1.94
N LYS A 497 -35.41 -21.37 1.67
CA LYS A 497 -34.17 -21.59 0.92
C LYS A 497 -33.02 -21.79 1.89
N LYS A 498 -32.98 -22.96 2.53
CA LYS A 498 -31.90 -23.32 3.47
C LYS A 498 -30.56 -23.30 2.75
N GLY A 499 -29.61 -22.57 3.34
CA GLY A 499 -28.22 -22.64 2.96
C GLY A 499 -27.57 -23.90 3.49
N LEU A 500 -26.35 -24.18 3.01
CA LEU A 500 -25.54 -25.31 3.47
C LEU A 500 -25.04 -25.14 4.91
N TYR A 501 -25.14 -23.94 5.49
CA TYR A 501 -24.47 -23.57 6.74
C TYR A 501 -25.50 -23.29 7.85
N ASN A 502 -25.63 -24.22 8.81
CA ASN A 502 -26.53 -24.07 9.97
C ASN A 502 -25.78 -23.57 11.21
N CYS A 503 -26.28 -22.51 11.83
CA CYS A 503 -25.84 -22.02 13.14
C CYS A 503 -26.78 -22.55 14.24
N ASN A 504 -26.49 -23.71 14.82
CA ASN A 504 -27.32 -24.30 15.89
C ASN A 504 -27.15 -23.58 17.26
N PRO A 505 -28.17 -23.55 18.13
CA PRO A 505 -28.12 -22.93 19.47
C PRO A 505 -27.31 -23.73 20.52
N ILE A 506 -26.80 -23.02 21.53
CA ILE A 506 -25.79 -23.46 22.52
C ILE A 506 -26.36 -24.31 23.68
N LYS A 507 -25.58 -25.32 24.13
CA LYS A 507 -25.61 -25.90 25.50
C LYS A 507 -24.47 -25.31 26.37
N LYS A 508 -24.73 -25.06 27.65
CA LYS A 508 -23.84 -24.34 28.59
C LYS A 508 -22.44 -25.00 28.75
N PRO A 509 -21.35 -24.22 28.88
CA PRO A 509 -19.98 -24.73 29.00
C PRO A 509 -19.65 -25.25 30.42
N GLY A 510 -18.87 -26.32 30.45
CA GLY A 510 -18.30 -26.92 31.66
C GLY A 510 -17.10 -26.14 32.21
N LYS A 511 -16.87 -26.25 33.52
CA LYS A 511 -15.84 -25.54 34.29
C LYS A 511 -14.47 -26.20 34.13
N THR A 512 -13.44 -25.42 33.80
CA THR A 512 -12.04 -25.88 33.78
C THR A 512 -11.28 -25.32 34.99
N LYS A 513 -10.43 -26.14 35.61
CA LYS A 513 -9.70 -25.86 36.85
C LYS A 513 -8.45 -25.02 36.60
N VAL A 514 -8.25 -24.05 37.50
CA VAL A 514 -7.16 -23.06 37.53
C VAL A 514 -5.94 -23.62 38.25
N SER A 515 -4.73 -23.43 37.69
CA SER A 515 -3.46 -23.63 38.42
C SER A 515 -2.73 -22.29 38.58
N LYS A 516 -2.37 -21.95 39.81
CA LYS A 516 -1.65 -20.72 40.17
C LYS A 516 -0.14 -20.95 40.12
N ASN A 517 0.60 -20.11 39.42
CA ASN A 517 2.02 -19.88 39.69
C ASN A 517 2.31 -18.37 39.53
N LEU A 518 2.68 -17.71 40.64
CA LEU A 518 3.11 -16.31 40.66
C LEU A 518 4.63 -16.22 40.49
N PRO A 519 5.14 -15.28 39.68
CA PRO A 519 6.55 -14.97 39.60
C PRO A 519 7.04 -14.18 40.83
N PRO A 520 8.36 -14.22 41.13
CA PRO A 520 8.96 -13.58 42.30
C PRO A 520 8.92 -12.05 42.27
N ALA A 521 8.90 -11.45 43.46
CA ALA A 521 8.82 -10.00 43.68
C ALA A 521 10.06 -9.25 43.15
N ILE A 522 9.83 -8.04 42.63
CA ILE A 522 10.87 -7.13 42.12
C ILE A 522 11.50 -6.42 43.32
N VAL A 523 12.84 -6.44 43.41
CA VAL A 523 13.62 -5.76 44.46
C VAL A 523 13.94 -4.33 44.00
N PRO A 524 13.69 -3.29 44.82
CA PRO A 524 14.07 -1.92 44.50
C PRO A 524 15.59 -1.80 44.35
N LEU A 525 16.05 -1.13 43.29
CA LEU A 525 17.46 -0.84 43.04
C LEU A 525 17.70 0.68 43.07
N ASP A 526 18.82 1.10 43.65
CA ASP A 526 19.20 2.51 43.72
C ASP A 526 19.52 3.08 42.33
N ARG A 527 19.17 4.35 42.14
CA ARG A 527 19.41 5.09 40.89
C ARG A 527 20.89 5.47 40.78
N THR A 528 21.43 5.48 39.55
CA THR A 528 22.83 5.85 39.31
C THR A 528 23.02 6.53 37.95
N ASP A 529 23.87 7.56 37.91
CA ASP A 529 24.25 8.30 36.71
C ASP A 529 25.56 7.80 36.08
N SER A 530 26.35 7.00 36.80
CA SER A 530 27.61 6.38 36.35
C SER A 530 27.43 5.39 35.19
N LYS A 531 26.20 4.96 34.95
CA LYS A 531 25.80 4.01 33.90
C LYS A 531 24.70 4.59 33.01
N PHE A 532 24.36 3.90 31.94
CA PHE A 532 23.25 4.28 31.07
C PHE A 532 22.58 3.05 30.45
N TYR A 533 21.32 3.18 30.06
CA TYR A 533 20.65 2.18 29.23
C TYR A 533 20.67 2.61 27.76
N ASN A 534 20.93 1.65 26.87
CA ASN A 534 20.68 1.83 25.44
C ASN A 534 19.17 2.08 25.23
N PRO A 535 18.73 2.91 24.26
CA PRO A 535 17.33 3.33 24.15
C PRO A 535 16.32 2.23 23.83
N TYR A 536 16.81 1.03 23.54
CA TYR A 536 15.99 -0.11 23.21
C TYR A 536 16.57 -1.39 23.83
N HIS A 537 15.66 -2.33 24.04
CA HIS A 537 15.96 -3.72 24.38
C HIS A 537 15.14 -4.64 23.47
N PHE A 538 15.28 -5.94 23.64
CA PHE A 538 14.54 -6.93 22.86
C PHE A 538 13.63 -7.80 23.74
N ILE A 539 12.39 -8.02 23.26
CA ILE A 539 11.55 -9.14 23.69
C ILE A 539 12.02 -10.36 22.90
N PRO A 540 12.38 -11.49 23.55
CA PRO A 540 12.97 -12.64 22.86
C PRO A 540 12.05 -13.19 21.76
N VAL A 541 12.68 -13.70 20.71
CA VAL A 541 12.02 -14.48 19.66
C VAL A 541 12.45 -15.92 19.83
N LYS A 542 11.48 -16.83 19.85
CA LYS A 542 11.71 -18.28 20.01
C LYS A 542 11.03 -19.05 18.89
N LYS A 543 11.37 -20.32 18.73
CA LYS A 543 10.59 -21.21 17.86
C LYS A 543 9.11 -21.21 18.33
N PRO A 544 8.15 -20.81 17.46
CA PRO A 544 6.76 -20.69 17.86
C PRO A 544 6.11 -22.07 18.06
N ASN A 545 5.19 -22.17 19.01
CA ASN A 545 4.25 -23.30 19.07
C ASN A 545 3.09 -22.99 18.10
N THR A 546 3.14 -23.59 16.91
CA THR A 546 2.21 -23.30 15.82
C THR A 546 0.97 -24.21 15.81
N SER A 547 0.82 -25.09 16.79
CA SER A 547 -0.33 -26.01 16.89
C SER A 547 -1.68 -25.28 16.92
N SER A 548 -1.73 -24.10 17.55
CA SER A 548 -2.92 -23.24 17.62
C SER A 548 -3.04 -22.25 16.45
N TRP A 549 -2.09 -22.25 15.50
CA TRP A 549 -2.09 -21.33 14.38
C TRP A 549 -2.92 -21.88 13.21
N ALA A 550 -3.62 -20.99 12.51
CA ALA A 550 -4.49 -21.36 11.41
C ALA A 550 -3.70 -21.92 10.23
N GLU A 551 -4.22 -22.95 9.57
CA GLU A 551 -3.60 -23.48 8.35
C GLU A 551 -3.82 -22.56 7.17
N LYS A 552 -2.82 -22.43 6.28
CA LYS A 552 -2.93 -21.66 5.04
C LYS A 552 -4.13 -22.09 4.18
N THR A 553 -4.45 -23.38 4.18
CA THR A 553 -5.58 -24.00 3.47
C THR A 553 -6.94 -23.64 4.07
N ALA A 554 -6.98 -23.18 5.33
CA ALA A 554 -8.21 -22.80 6.00
C ALA A 554 -8.78 -21.45 5.53
N PHE A 555 -8.17 -20.76 4.56
CA PHE A 555 -8.63 -19.45 4.08
C PHE A 555 -9.22 -19.54 2.67
N GLY A 556 -10.16 -18.65 2.37
CA GLY A 556 -10.77 -18.53 1.02
C GLY A 556 -11.98 -19.44 0.78
N THR A 557 -12.37 -20.26 1.75
CA THR A 557 -13.59 -21.08 1.72
C THR A 557 -14.64 -20.59 2.72
N ALA A 558 -15.91 -20.93 2.48
CA ALA A 558 -17.01 -20.62 3.38
C ALA A 558 -16.92 -21.40 4.72
N ASP A 559 -16.37 -22.61 4.70
CA ASP A 559 -16.25 -23.48 5.88
C ASP A 559 -15.14 -23.08 6.86
N SER A 560 -14.33 -22.09 6.49
CA SER A 560 -13.32 -21.51 7.38
C SER A 560 -13.91 -20.89 8.66
N PRO A 561 -13.40 -21.25 9.86
CA PRO A 561 -13.75 -20.54 11.09
C PRO A 561 -13.25 -19.09 11.10
N HIS A 562 -12.35 -18.72 10.18
CA HIS A 562 -11.81 -17.37 10.03
C HIS A 562 -12.51 -16.57 8.92
N SER A 563 -13.58 -17.10 8.33
CA SER A 563 -14.31 -16.45 7.24
C SER A 563 -14.97 -15.12 7.67
N HIS A 564 -14.82 -14.09 6.83
CA HIS A 564 -15.60 -12.84 6.93
C HIS A 564 -17.01 -12.95 6.34
N GLY A 565 -17.33 -14.07 5.69
CA GLY A 565 -18.59 -14.24 4.95
C GLY A 565 -19.85 -14.34 5.81
N PHE A 566 -19.71 -14.55 7.13
CA PHE A 566 -20.81 -14.61 8.09
C PHE A 566 -20.33 -14.43 9.53
N TYR A 567 -21.26 -14.19 10.45
CA TYR A 567 -20.98 -14.18 11.88
C TYR A 567 -21.20 -15.59 12.43
N ARG A 568 -20.15 -16.21 12.98
CA ARG A 568 -20.21 -17.55 13.54
C ARG A 568 -20.42 -17.46 15.04
N LYS A 569 -21.26 -18.35 15.57
CA LYS A 569 -21.46 -18.49 17.02
C LYS A 569 -20.34 -19.31 17.68
N GLN A 570 -19.77 -20.26 16.94
CA GLN A 570 -18.73 -21.16 17.44
C GLN A 570 -17.83 -21.68 16.32
N THR A 571 -16.68 -22.24 16.69
CA THR A 571 -15.79 -23.00 15.80
C THR A 571 -16.37 -24.38 15.49
N ASN A 572 -15.76 -25.12 14.56
CA ASN A 572 -16.13 -26.51 14.27
C ASN A 572 -15.91 -27.43 15.49
N GLU A 573 -15.00 -27.05 16.39
CA GLU A 573 -14.69 -27.71 17.66
C GLU A 573 -15.60 -27.23 18.81
N GLN A 574 -16.70 -26.53 18.50
CA GLN A 574 -17.68 -26.03 19.47
C GLN A 574 -17.13 -24.99 20.47
N GLN A 575 -16.02 -24.31 20.15
CA GLN A 575 -15.55 -23.19 20.96
C GLN A 575 -16.36 -21.92 20.64
N PRO A 576 -16.82 -21.14 21.64
CA PRO A 576 -17.59 -19.92 21.39
C PRO A 576 -16.77 -18.86 20.66
N LEU A 577 -17.43 -18.15 19.74
CA LEU A 577 -16.88 -17.02 19.01
C LEU A 577 -17.62 -15.74 19.39
N TYR A 578 -16.85 -14.69 19.66
CA TYR A 578 -17.31 -13.41 20.15
C TYR A 578 -17.18 -12.35 19.06
N SER A 579 -18.21 -11.52 18.93
CA SER A 579 -18.18 -10.30 18.14
C SER A 579 -18.65 -9.14 19.02
N GLY A 580 -18.09 -7.95 18.83
CA GLY A 580 -18.33 -6.86 19.77
C GLY A 580 -17.38 -5.69 19.61
N ARG A 581 -17.32 -4.87 20.67
CA ARG A 581 -16.52 -3.64 20.73
C ARG A 581 -15.79 -3.53 22.07
N LEU A 582 -14.51 -3.17 22.01
CA LEU A 582 -13.74 -2.69 23.15
C LEU A 582 -13.67 -1.16 23.08
N ILE A 583 -13.90 -0.47 24.20
CA ILE A 583 -13.68 0.97 24.34
C ILE A 583 -12.49 1.15 25.27
N CYS A 584 -11.50 1.90 24.80
CA CYS A 584 -10.23 2.08 25.48
C CYS A 584 -9.96 3.56 25.73
N MET A 585 -9.41 3.87 26.90
CA MET A 585 -8.86 5.18 27.22
C MET A 585 -7.34 5.10 27.17
N LEU A 586 -6.72 6.02 26.43
CA LEU A 586 -5.28 6.22 26.39
C LEU A 586 -4.94 7.49 27.15
N THR A 587 -4.07 7.40 28.16
CA THR A 587 -3.59 8.53 28.96
C THR A 587 -2.12 8.81 28.64
N SER A 588 -1.78 10.06 28.34
CA SER A 588 -0.38 10.46 28.15
C SER A 588 0.34 10.61 29.49
N GLU A 589 1.40 9.85 29.74
CA GLU A 589 2.21 9.99 30.98
C GLU A 589 3.53 10.75 30.74
N THR A 590 3.88 10.96 29.48
CA THR A 590 4.92 11.90 29.05
C THR A 590 4.40 12.64 27.83
N PRO A 591 4.98 13.80 27.51
CA PRO A 591 4.70 14.43 26.24
C PRO A 591 4.92 13.47 25.06
N PHE A 592 4.12 13.62 24.02
CA PHE A 592 4.22 12.79 22.82
C PHE A 592 3.91 13.60 21.58
N PHE A 593 4.44 13.17 20.44
CA PHE A 593 4.22 13.84 19.17
C PHE A 593 3.91 12.81 18.08
N ILE A 594 2.83 13.03 17.35
CA ILE A 594 2.49 12.28 16.14
C ILE A 594 2.36 13.31 15.04
N GLY A 595 3.31 13.30 14.10
CA GLY A 595 3.35 14.30 13.03
C GLY A 595 2.33 14.03 11.92
N ALA A 596 1.81 15.11 11.34
CA ALA A 596 1.11 15.15 10.07
C ALA A 596 2.11 15.49 8.92
N GLN A 597 1.62 16.08 7.81
CA GLN A 597 2.44 16.51 6.67
C GLN A 597 3.48 17.57 7.11
N ALA A 598 4.68 17.56 6.51
CA ALA A 598 5.65 18.66 6.69
C ALA A 598 5.24 19.87 5.85
N GLU A 599 5.51 21.07 6.34
CA GLU A 599 5.30 22.31 5.57
C GLU A 599 6.30 22.47 4.41
N SER A 600 7.47 21.83 4.48
CA SER A 600 8.45 21.78 3.38
C SER A 600 9.47 20.65 3.61
N ASP A 601 9.93 20.03 2.52
CA ASP A 601 11.13 19.19 2.57
C ASP A 601 12.34 20.15 2.72
N PRO A 602 13.31 19.90 3.63
CA PRO A 602 14.41 20.83 3.91
C PRO A 602 15.46 20.91 2.77
N THR A 603 15.05 20.71 1.52
CA THR A 603 15.94 20.66 0.35
C THR A 603 16.49 22.02 -0.05
N GLU A 604 15.89 23.13 0.37
CA GLU A 604 16.37 24.48 0.00
C GLU A 604 17.33 25.13 1.01
N ASN A 605 17.41 24.66 2.27
CA ASN A 605 18.26 25.28 3.29
C ASN A 605 18.83 24.26 4.31
N GLU A 606 20.12 23.90 4.17
CA GLU A 606 20.78 22.87 5.00
C GLU A 606 20.90 23.22 6.50
N ASN A 607 20.58 24.46 6.88
CA ASN A 607 20.71 25.00 8.23
C ASN A 607 19.43 24.93 9.08
N GLN A 608 18.28 24.49 8.54
CA GLN A 608 17.01 24.48 9.28
C GLN A 608 16.47 23.07 9.56
N ALA A 609 15.84 22.91 10.73
CA ALA A 609 15.13 21.69 11.10
C ALA A 609 13.74 21.64 10.44
N SER A 610 13.31 20.45 10.03
CA SER A 610 11.98 20.27 9.42
C SER A 610 10.87 20.55 10.44
N LEU A 611 9.99 21.52 10.17
CA LEU A 611 8.82 21.79 11.00
C LEU A 611 7.72 20.77 10.69
N ARG A 612 7.15 20.17 11.73
CA ARG A 612 6.02 19.24 11.60
C ARG A 612 4.91 19.58 12.60
N HIS A 613 3.70 19.62 12.06
CA HIS A 613 2.48 19.85 12.83
C HIS A 613 1.96 18.56 13.48
N PRO A 614 1.31 18.67 14.64
CA PRO A 614 0.64 17.54 15.28
C PRO A 614 -0.52 17.03 14.42
N TYR A 615 -0.79 15.74 14.49
CA TYR A 615 -1.97 15.14 13.86
C TYR A 615 -3.26 15.63 14.55
N GLN A 616 -4.23 16.03 13.73
CA GLN A 616 -5.53 16.53 14.16
C GLN A 616 -6.66 15.80 13.43
N LEU A 617 -7.81 15.68 14.08
CA LEU A 617 -9.08 15.22 13.54
C LEU A 617 -10.11 16.32 13.82
N ASP A 618 -10.78 16.81 12.79
CA ASP A 618 -11.76 17.92 12.89
C ASP A 618 -11.21 19.21 13.53
N GLY A 619 -9.90 19.44 13.40
CA GLY A 619 -9.20 20.60 13.99
C GLY A 619 -8.69 20.36 15.42
N GLU A 620 -9.12 19.28 16.06
CA GLU A 620 -8.73 18.90 17.41
C GLU A 620 -7.54 17.93 17.42
N PRO A 621 -6.66 17.96 18.42
CA PRO A 621 -5.60 16.97 18.54
C PRO A 621 -6.15 15.54 18.61
N ALA A 622 -5.55 14.63 17.85
CA ALA A 622 -6.00 13.24 17.78
C ALA A 622 -4.85 12.26 17.63
N ILE A 623 -5.15 10.98 17.79
CA ILE A 623 -4.23 9.87 17.53
C ILE A 623 -4.75 9.09 16.32
N PRO A 624 -3.99 8.99 15.21
CA PRO A 624 -4.45 8.26 14.05
C PRO A 624 -4.59 6.76 14.36
N SER A 625 -5.64 6.15 13.81
CA SER A 625 -5.94 4.71 13.88
C SER A 625 -4.74 3.83 13.50
N THR A 626 -3.91 4.28 12.54
CA THR A 626 -2.71 3.54 12.11
C THR A 626 -1.60 3.52 13.15
N SER A 627 -1.44 4.58 13.94
CA SER A 627 -0.51 4.60 15.08
C SER A 627 -0.97 3.66 16.19
N LEU A 628 -2.26 3.67 16.53
CA LEU A 628 -2.87 2.74 17.49
C LEU A 628 -2.75 1.30 17.02
N ARG A 629 -3.07 1.02 15.74
CA ARG A 629 -2.91 -0.30 15.13
C ARG A 629 -1.46 -0.76 15.15
N GLY A 630 -0.51 0.12 14.81
CA GLY A 630 0.93 -0.18 14.85
C GLY A 630 1.41 -0.55 16.25
N LEU A 631 0.96 0.19 17.26
CA LEU A 631 1.25 -0.04 18.67
C LEU A 631 0.72 -1.42 19.14
N ILE A 632 -0.60 -1.64 19.01
CA ILE A 632 -1.26 -2.84 19.50
C ILE A 632 -0.78 -4.08 18.74
N SER A 633 -0.55 -3.96 17.43
CA SER A 633 -0.05 -5.08 16.64
C SER A 633 1.38 -5.48 16.99
N THR A 634 2.25 -4.52 17.31
CA THR A 634 3.63 -4.83 17.75
C THR A 634 3.60 -5.62 19.05
N MET A 635 2.75 -5.22 20.00
CA MET A 635 2.60 -5.96 21.26
C MET A 635 1.96 -7.33 21.04
N THR A 636 0.97 -7.44 20.15
CA THR A 636 0.34 -8.73 19.79
C THR A 636 1.38 -9.69 19.17
N GLU A 637 2.20 -9.19 18.24
CA GLU A 637 3.27 -9.95 17.59
C GLU A 637 4.28 -10.47 18.62
N ALA A 638 4.61 -9.64 19.62
CA ALA A 638 5.53 -10.00 20.69
C ALA A 638 4.93 -11.00 21.68
N ALA A 639 3.75 -10.72 22.22
CA ALA A 639 3.10 -11.52 23.25
C ALA A 639 2.82 -12.96 22.78
N ALA A 640 2.34 -13.12 21.55
CA ALA A 640 2.02 -14.44 20.98
C ALA A 640 3.19 -15.07 20.19
N ASN A 641 4.40 -14.50 20.28
CA ASN A 641 5.58 -14.95 19.54
C ASN A 641 5.33 -15.21 18.03
N CYS A 642 4.62 -14.29 17.38
CA CYS A 642 4.13 -14.43 16.01
C CYS A 642 5.13 -13.92 14.95
N ALA A 643 4.78 -14.08 13.68
CA ALA A 643 5.53 -13.52 12.57
C ALA A 643 5.78 -12.00 12.71
N MET A 644 7.02 -11.57 12.41
CA MET A 644 7.33 -10.16 12.20
C MET A 644 6.79 -9.75 10.84
N ARG A 645 5.55 -9.24 10.81
CA ARG A 645 4.84 -8.92 9.55
C ARG A 645 5.53 -7.84 8.72
N VAL A 646 6.35 -7.00 9.34
CA VAL A 646 7.13 -5.94 8.69
C VAL A 646 8.62 -6.21 8.93
N LEU A 647 9.28 -6.81 7.95
CA LEU A 647 10.71 -7.15 8.00
C LEU A 647 11.33 -6.98 6.60
N ASP A 648 12.49 -6.33 6.54
CA ASP A 648 13.36 -6.30 5.37
C ASP A 648 14.35 -7.48 5.40
N SER A 649 14.34 -8.25 4.32
CA SER A 649 15.22 -9.42 4.16
C SER A 649 16.49 -9.02 3.41
N GLU A 650 17.35 -8.24 4.06
CA GLU A 650 18.57 -7.73 3.45
C GLU A 650 19.83 -8.54 3.80
N ILE A 651 20.85 -8.44 2.95
CA ILE A 651 22.22 -8.84 3.29
C ILE A 651 22.82 -7.80 4.24
N ILE A 652 23.39 -8.28 5.36
CA ILE A 652 24.12 -7.44 6.31
C ILE A 652 25.55 -7.25 5.77
N SER A 653 25.96 -6.00 5.56
CA SER A 653 27.32 -5.65 5.11
C SER A 653 28.10 -4.90 6.18
N TYR A 654 29.38 -5.23 6.33
CA TYR A 654 30.28 -4.58 7.27
C TYR A 654 31.51 -4.01 6.56
N ARG A 655 32.13 -3.00 7.17
CA ARG A 655 33.41 -2.47 6.69
C ARG A 655 34.51 -3.41 7.16
N LYS A 656 35.32 -3.94 6.24
CA LYS A 656 36.46 -4.77 6.61
C LYS A 656 37.50 -3.98 7.41
N PRO A 657 38.17 -4.59 8.40
CA PRO A 657 39.23 -3.94 9.15
C PRO A 657 40.42 -3.64 8.23
N MET A 658 41.17 -2.59 8.56
CA MET A 658 42.38 -2.21 7.83
C MET A 658 43.57 -3.06 8.31
N ASN A 659 43.51 -4.37 8.08
CA ASN A 659 44.54 -5.35 8.42
C ASN A 659 45.02 -6.06 7.13
N PRO A 660 46.33 -6.31 6.96
CA PRO A 660 46.90 -7.02 5.80
C PRO A 660 46.16 -8.29 5.37
N SER A 661 45.64 -9.08 6.32
CA SER A 661 44.90 -10.33 6.04
C SER A 661 43.53 -10.12 5.37
N HIS A 662 42.93 -8.93 5.48
CA HIS A 662 41.58 -8.64 4.98
C HIS A 662 41.55 -7.69 3.77
N ILE A 663 42.65 -7.00 3.47
CA ILE A 663 42.77 -6.04 2.37
C ILE A 663 42.91 -6.79 1.04
N LEU A 664 42.15 -6.38 0.01
CA LEU A 664 42.34 -6.86 -1.35
C LEU A 664 43.45 -6.03 -2.00
N SER A 665 44.53 -6.68 -2.45
CA SER A 665 45.72 -5.99 -2.97
C SER A 665 46.24 -6.52 -4.31
N ALA A 666 45.84 -7.73 -4.72
CA ALA A 666 46.07 -8.25 -6.06
C ALA A 666 45.12 -7.57 -7.05
N LEU A 667 45.58 -7.28 -8.27
CA LEU A 667 44.81 -6.64 -9.33
C LEU A 667 44.65 -7.59 -10.51
N GLY A 668 43.44 -7.64 -11.05
CA GLY A 668 43.10 -8.37 -12.26
C GLY A 668 42.21 -7.55 -13.18
N MET A 669 42.09 -8.02 -14.40
CA MET A 669 41.19 -7.47 -15.41
C MET A 669 40.10 -8.47 -15.72
N VAL A 670 38.85 -8.01 -15.77
CA VAL A 670 37.70 -8.86 -16.06
C VAL A 670 37.56 -9.06 -17.57
N THR A 671 37.22 -10.27 -17.99
CA THR A 671 36.81 -10.60 -19.36
C THR A 671 35.56 -11.47 -19.35
N LYS A 672 34.77 -11.43 -20.41
CA LYS A 672 33.57 -12.27 -20.56
C LYS A 672 33.81 -13.26 -21.70
N ARG A 673 33.74 -14.56 -21.41
CA ARG A 673 33.92 -15.64 -22.39
C ARG A 673 32.66 -16.50 -22.38
N GLY A 674 31.87 -16.42 -23.46
CA GLY A 674 30.51 -16.98 -23.48
C GLY A 674 29.58 -16.23 -22.52
N GLU A 675 28.88 -16.95 -21.64
CA GLU A 675 28.00 -16.34 -20.62
C GLU A 675 28.73 -16.01 -19.31
N ASP A 676 29.93 -16.56 -19.11
CA ASP A 676 30.67 -16.47 -17.84
C ASP A 676 31.70 -15.34 -17.80
N PHE A 677 31.97 -14.87 -16.59
CA PHE A 677 33.01 -13.88 -16.32
C PHE A 677 34.29 -14.57 -15.83
N TRP A 678 35.42 -14.07 -16.32
CA TRP A 678 36.76 -14.58 -16.03
C TRP A 678 37.69 -13.44 -15.63
N LEU A 679 38.74 -13.76 -14.87
CA LEU A 679 39.71 -12.79 -14.36
C LEU A 679 41.11 -13.11 -14.87
N ILE A 680 41.76 -12.13 -15.49
CA ILE A 680 43.16 -12.18 -15.91
C ILE A 680 44.04 -11.51 -14.84
N PRO A 681 44.98 -12.21 -14.19
CA PRO A 681 45.85 -11.64 -13.15
C PRO A 681 46.89 -10.67 -13.73
N LEU A 682 46.87 -9.42 -13.26
CA LEU A 682 47.74 -8.34 -13.76
C LEU A 682 48.82 -7.91 -12.76
N ALA A 683 48.52 -7.83 -11.46
CA ALA A 683 49.53 -7.47 -10.47
C ALA A 683 49.35 -8.24 -9.15
N MET A 684 50.49 -8.64 -8.58
CA MET A 684 50.58 -9.43 -7.36
C MET A 684 50.01 -8.69 -6.13
N PRO A 685 49.55 -9.44 -5.10
CA PRO A 685 49.15 -8.86 -3.82
C PRO A 685 50.35 -8.27 -3.07
N ALA A 686 50.09 -7.63 -1.92
CA ALA A 686 51.15 -7.33 -0.97
C ALA A 686 51.76 -8.65 -0.44
N LEU A 687 53.09 -8.74 -0.41
CA LEU A 687 53.84 -9.91 0.06
C LEU A 687 54.41 -9.63 1.45
N SER A 688 54.45 -10.64 2.31
CA SER A 688 55.05 -10.54 3.65
C SER A 688 56.51 -10.93 3.61
N LEU A 689 57.36 -10.17 4.31
CA LEU A 689 58.76 -10.50 4.50
C LEU A 689 58.87 -11.75 5.40
N ASN A 690 59.61 -12.75 4.93
CA ASN A 690 60.20 -13.78 5.76
C ASN A 690 61.61 -13.32 6.10
N ASP A 691 61.81 -12.89 7.35
CA ASP A 691 63.07 -12.32 7.83
C ASP A 691 64.22 -13.35 7.78
N GLU A 692 63.94 -14.64 7.99
CA GLU A 692 64.95 -15.71 7.98
C GLU A 692 65.47 -16.02 6.57
N GLU A 693 64.60 -15.94 5.56
CA GLU A 693 64.94 -16.26 4.17
C GLU A 693 65.29 -15.01 3.33
N HIS A 694 65.26 -13.81 3.94
CA HIS A 694 65.43 -12.51 3.27
C HIS A 694 64.60 -12.42 1.96
N ASN A 695 63.33 -12.82 2.08
CA ASN A 695 62.46 -13.10 0.96
C ASN A 695 61.04 -12.61 1.25
N TYR A 696 60.45 -11.86 0.33
CA TYR A 696 59.03 -11.54 0.33
C TYR A 696 58.21 -12.68 -0.28
N LYS A 697 57.44 -13.39 0.55
CA LYS A 697 56.69 -14.59 0.16
C LYS A 697 55.30 -14.28 -0.37
N LEU A 698 54.93 -14.97 -1.46
CA LEU A 698 53.58 -15.03 -1.98
C LEU A 698 52.76 -16.10 -1.25
N ASP A 699 51.58 -15.72 -0.76
CA ASP A 699 50.61 -16.63 -0.19
C ASP A 699 50.28 -17.75 -1.19
N LYS A 700 50.25 -18.99 -0.70
CA LYS A 700 50.04 -20.21 -1.49
C LYS A 700 48.83 -20.11 -2.42
N ARG A 701 47.75 -19.44 -2.00
CA ARG A 701 46.52 -19.29 -2.79
C ARG A 701 46.71 -18.52 -4.11
N TYR A 702 47.76 -17.70 -4.23
CA TYR A 702 48.02 -16.89 -5.42
C TYR A 702 49.05 -17.53 -6.37
N ARG A 703 49.73 -18.61 -5.97
CA ARG A 703 50.84 -19.20 -6.73
C ARG A 703 50.44 -19.73 -8.11
N THR A 704 49.23 -20.29 -8.23
CA THR A 704 48.70 -20.75 -9.53
C THR A 704 48.44 -19.59 -10.48
N MET A 705 48.02 -18.45 -9.94
CA MET A 705 47.69 -17.24 -10.72
C MET A 705 48.92 -16.38 -11.04
N PHE A 706 49.98 -16.51 -10.24
CA PHE A 706 51.27 -15.86 -10.42
C PHE A 706 52.39 -16.92 -10.26
N PRO A 707 52.72 -17.66 -11.32
CA PRO A 707 53.82 -18.63 -11.30
C PRO A 707 55.19 -17.93 -11.23
N ASP A 708 56.23 -18.69 -10.88
CA ASP A 708 57.63 -18.21 -10.86
C ASP A 708 58.07 -17.68 -12.24
N GLY A 709 58.98 -16.72 -12.23
CA GLY A 709 59.40 -15.96 -13.41
C GLY A 709 59.38 -14.45 -13.17
N LEU A 710 59.03 -13.68 -14.21
CA LEU A 710 58.98 -12.22 -14.13
C LEU A 710 57.86 -11.74 -13.20
N ALA A 711 58.23 -11.07 -12.10
CA ALA A 711 57.31 -10.62 -11.07
C ALA A 711 56.39 -9.51 -11.59
N LYS A 712 55.08 -9.73 -11.49
CA LYS A 712 54.04 -8.77 -11.91
C LYS A 712 53.77 -7.74 -10.80
N LEU A 713 54.71 -6.82 -10.58
CA LEU A 713 54.59 -5.78 -9.55
C LEU A 713 53.99 -4.48 -10.10
N LYS A 714 53.03 -3.92 -9.37
CA LYS A 714 52.45 -2.59 -9.64
C LYS A 714 53.37 -1.47 -9.17
N VAL A 715 53.28 -0.31 -9.82
CA VAL A 715 54.04 0.90 -9.48
C VAL A 715 53.09 1.96 -8.94
N TYR A 716 53.40 2.53 -7.78
CA TYR A 716 52.62 3.64 -7.22
C TYR A 716 53.16 4.96 -7.79
N LEU A 717 52.29 5.76 -8.40
CA LEU A 717 52.67 7.08 -8.92
C LEU A 717 52.75 8.07 -7.76
N GLU A 718 53.93 8.13 -7.14
CA GLU A 718 54.17 8.96 -5.96
C GLU A 718 54.03 10.46 -6.25
N LYS A 719 53.75 11.23 -5.20
CA LYS A 719 53.56 12.70 -5.26
C LYS A 719 52.56 13.19 -6.31
N ALA A 720 51.65 12.33 -6.78
CA ALA A 720 50.53 12.61 -7.68
C ALA A 720 49.86 13.98 -7.50
N TYR A 721 49.69 14.42 -6.24
CA TYR A 721 49.00 15.68 -5.91
C TYR A 721 49.86 16.72 -5.20
N SER A 722 51.15 16.43 -4.99
CA SER A 722 52.13 17.35 -4.38
C SER A 722 53.21 17.80 -5.37
N ASN A 723 53.27 17.21 -6.58
CA ASN A 723 54.09 17.64 -7.70
C ASN A 723 53.16 18.15 -8.81
N ASN A 724 53.29 19.42 -9.19
CA ASN A 724 52.41 20.05 -10.18
C ASN A 724 52.46 19.36 -11.55
N VAL A 725 53.61 18.84 -11.98
CA VAL A 725 53.75 18.18 -13.30
C VAL A 725 53.00 16.85 -13.31
N MET A 726 53.18 16.02 -12.28
CA MET A 726 52.45 14.74 -12.15
C MET A 726 50.94 14.98 -11.94
N LYS A 727 50.57 16.03 -11.21
CA LYS A 727 49.17 16.41 -11.02
C LYS A 727 48.51 16.79 -12.34
N THR A 728 49.17 17.59 -13.17
CA THR A 728 48.70 17.94 -14.51
C THR A 728 48.57 16.70 -15.39
N PHE A 729 49.56 15.80 -15.37
CA PHE A 729 49.48 14.53 -16.08
C PHE A 729 48.24 13.72 -15.67
N LEU A 730 48.06 13.42 -14.37
CA LEU A 730 46.94 12.62 -13.88
C LEU A 730 45.56 13.30 -14.07
N ASN A 731 45.53 14.63 -14.12
CA ASN A 731 44.31 15.36 -14.45
C ASN A 731 43.92 15.18 -15.93
N ASN A 732 44.88 14.99 -16.83
CA ASN A 732 44.64 14.80 -18.26
C ASN A 732 44.50 13.33 -18.68
N GLU A 733 44.82 12.38 -17.80
CA GLU A 733 44.69 10.94 -18.06
C GLU A 733 43.47 10.32 -17.37
N ASN A 734 43.04 9.16 -17.86
CA ASN A 734 41.97 8.34 -17.31
C ASN A 734 42.45 6.93 -16.96
N THR A 735 41.62 6.20 -16.22
CA THR A 735 41.81 4.74 -16.08
C THR A 735 41.67 4.08 -17.43
N TRP A 736 42.56 3.13 -17.71
CA TRP A 736 42.47 2.33 -18.92
C TRP A 736 41.14 1.58 -18.99
N THR A 737 40.49 1.64 -20.15
CA THR A 737 39.32 0.83 -20.48
C THR A 737 39.42 0.35 -21.93
N LEU A 738 38.61 -0.62 -22.34
CA LEU A 738 38.52 -1.03 -23.74
C LEU A 738 38.14 0.12 -24.69
N ALA A 739 37.40 1.13 -24.21
CA ALA A 739 37.05 2.32 -24.98
C ALA A 739 38.15 3.40 -24.96
N GLN A 740 39.00 3.40 -23.93
CA GLN A 740 40.11 4.34 -23.74
C GLN A 740 41.41 3.54 -23.51
N SER A 741 41.90 2.92 -24.58
CA SER A 741 42.95 1.89 -24.53
C SER A 741 44.37 2.46 -24.62
N LYS A 742 44.65 3.58 -23.94
CA LYS A 742 45.95 4.25 -24.02
C LYS A 742 47.04 3.50 -23.25
N ILE A 743 48.15 3.20 -23.91
CA ILE A 743 49.32 2.55 -23.31
C ILE A 743 50.34 3.61 -22.91
N HIS A 744 50.96 3.40 -21.76
CA HIS A 744 52.01 4.25 -21.22
C HIS A 744 53.27 3.44 -20.95
N TYR A 745 54.39 4.13 -20.82
CA TYR A 745 55.71 3.51 -20.69
C TYR A 745 56.45 4.05 -19.46
N LEU A 746 57.03 3.16 -18.66
CA LEU A 746 57.87 3.53 -17.51
C LEU A 746 59.17 2.72 -17.50
N PRO A 747 60.31 3.32 -17.09
CA PRO A 747 61.57 2.59 -16.97
C PRO A 747 61.53 1.72 -15.70
N LEU A 748 61.49 0.40 -15.88
CA LEU A 748 61.34 -0.56 -14.78
C LEU A 748 62.42 -1.64 -14.90
N THR A 749 63.06 -1.97 -13.77
CA THR A 749 64.02 -3.08 -13.71
C THR A 749 63.27 -4.40 -13.54
N PRO A 750 63.51 -5.42 -14.38
CA PRO A 750 62.93 -6.75 -14.23
C PRO A 750 63.25 -7.35 -12.85
N ILE A 751 62.21 -7.80 -12.14
CA ILE A 751 62.34 -8.51 -10.86
C ILE A 751 61.93 -9.96 -11.08
N GLN A 752 62.75 -10.91 -10.63
CA GLN A 752 62.45 -12.34 -10.72
C GLN A 752 61.84 -12.85 -9.41
N MET A 753 60.85 -13.72 -9.54
CA MET A 753 60.27 -14.49 -8.46
C MET A 753 60.71 -15.95 -8.60
N GLN A 754 61.22 -16.52 -7.50
CA GLN A 754 61.67 -17.91 -7.42
C GLN A 754 61.13 -18.54 -6.14
N ASN A 755 60.64 -19.79 -6.25
CA ASN A 755 60.02 -20.54 -5.16
C ASN A 755 58.88 -19.77 -4.47
N GLY A 756 58.08 -19.03 -5.25
CA GLY A 756 56.98 -18.21 -4.76
C GLY A 756 57.41 -17.06 -3.85
N GLY A 757 58.61 -16.51 -4.04
CA GLY A 757 59.09 -15.35 -3.30
C GLY A 757 60.06 -14.46 -4.07
N ILE A 758 60.17 -13.21 -3.62
CA ILE A 758 61.03 -12.18 -4.22
C ILE A 758 62.12 -11.82 -3.23
N ASN A 759 63.38 -11.85 -3.67
CA ASN A 759 64.53 -11.52 -2.83
C ASN A 759 64.44 -10.06 -2.32
N SER A 760 64.65 -9.82 -1.02
CA SER A 760 64.53 -8.47 -0.45
C SER A 760 65.66 -7.51 -0.84
N TYR A 761 66.75 -7.99 -1.45
CA TYR A 761 67.90 -7.17 -1.86
C TYR A 761 67.72 -6.42 -3.19
N TYR A 762 66.59 -6.57 -3.88
CA TYR A 762 66.30 -5.73 -5.05
C TYR A 762 66.18 -4.25 -4.62
N ASN A 763 67.01 -3.38 -5.21
CA ASN A 763 67.04 -1.95 -4.88
C ASN A 763 65.79 -1.17 -5.33
N ASN A 764 64.98 -1.74 -6.22
CA ASN A 764 63.80 -1.11 -6.81
C ASN A 764 62.47 -1.65 -6.25
N LEU A 765 62.47 -2.13 -5.00
CA LEU A 765 61.27 -2.60 -4.31
C LEU A 765 60.56 -1.46 -3.56
N ARG A 766 59.23 -1.53 -3.48
CA ARG A 766 58.42 -0.57 -2.71
C ARG A 766 57.82 -1.22 -1.47
N THR A 767 58.23 -0.74 -0.29
CA THR A 767 57.64 -1.08 1.02
C THR A 767 56.81 0.10 1.58
N PRO A 768 55.85 -0.09 2.51
CA PRO A 768 55.15 1.01 3.18
C PRO A 768 56.09 1.97 3.95
N SER A 769 55.76 3.26 4.03
CA SER A 769 56.63 4.32 4.60
C SER A 769 57.00 4.19 6.09
N ARG A 770 56.50 3.19 6.81
CA ARG A 770 56.75 2.94 8.24
C ARG A 770 57.06 1.48 8.57
N SER A 771 57.21 0.61 7.56
CA SER A 771 57.46 -0.82 7.78
C SER A 771 58.01 -1.47 6.51
N ASN A 772 59.11 -2.22 6.65
CA ASN A 772 59.67 -3.06 5.58
C ASN A 772 59.09 -4.49 5.58
N ASN A 773 58.14 -4.79 6.47
CA ASN A 773 57.59 -6.14 6.63
C ASN A 773 56.71 -6.56 5.46
N PHE A 774 56.38 -5.63 4.55
CA PHE A 774 55.54 -5.89 3.39
C PHE A 774 56.11 -5.27 2.11
N LEU A 775 56.14 -6.05 1.04
CA LEU A 775 56.36 -5.56 -0.32
C LEU A 775 55.00 -5.24 -0.95
N ILE A 776 54.80 -4.00 -1.40
CA ILE A 776 53.52 -3.54 -1.97
C ILE A 776 53.59 -3.28 -3.48
N GLY A 777 54.78 -3.22 -4.05
CA GLY A 777 55.02 -2.96 -5.47
C GLY A 777 56.50 -2.74 -5.78
N GLN A 778 56.80 -2.06 -6.87
CA GLN A 778 58.16 -1.68 -7.26
C GLN A 778 58.27 -0.17 -7.52
N THR A 779 59.49 0.36 -7.49
CA THR A 779 59.82 1.75 -7.84
C THR A 779 60.32 1.83 -9.28
N VAL A 780 60.36 3.04 -9.83
CA VAL A 780 60.94 3.30 -11.17
C VAL A 780 62.46 3.21 -11.12
N ALA A 781 63.08 2.67 -12.17
CA ALA A 781 64.52 2.46 -12.24
C ALA A 781 65.28 3.79 -12.25
N HIS A 782 64.86 4.73 -13.10
CA HIS A 782 65.43 6.07 -13.23
C HIS A 782 64.35 7.10 -13.66
N GLY A 783 64.60 8.40 -13.47
CA GLY A 783 63.68 9.48 -13.89
C GLY A 783 62.64 9.91 -12.84
N ASN A 784 61.76 10.85 -13.22
CA ASN A 784 60.80 11.49 -12.31
C ASN A 784 59.52 10.65 -12.06
N GLY A 785 59.44 9.45 -12.64
CA GLY A 785 58.31 8.53 -12.50
C GLY A 785 57.06 8.90 -13.28
N ILE A 786 57.12 9.89 -14.19
CA ILE A 786 56.02 10.27 -15.09
C ILE A 786 55.98 9.28 -16.27
N PRO A 787 54.84 8.59 -16.50
CA PRO A 787 54.71 7.67 -17.63
C PRO A 787 54.80 8.41 -18.97
N ALA A 788 55.66 7.92 -19.88
CA ALA A 788 55.80 8.43 -21.23
C ALA A 788 54.67 7.91 -22.14
N SER A 789 54.39 8.64 -23.22
CA SER A 789 53.37 8.28 -24.22
C SER A 789 53.87 7.31 -25.30
N GLY A 790 55.18 7.07 -25.40
CA GLY A 790 55.78 6.23 -26.42
C GLY A 790 56.94 5.38 -25.90
N PRO A 791 57.35 4.36 -26.67
CA PRO A 791 58.40 3.42 -26.27
C PRO A 791 59.79 4.07 -26.27
N GLY A 792 60.68 3.55 -25.42
CA GLY A 792 62.08 3.93 -25.34
C GLY A 792 62.94 2.78 -24.81
N ALA A 793 64.27 2.88 -24.90
CA ALA A 793 65.16 1.83 -24.41
C ALA A 793 64.99 1.62 -22.89
N GLY A 794 64.74 0.37 -22.47
CA GLY A 794 64.50 0.02 -21.06
C GLY A 794 63.13 0.43 -20.50
N MET A 795 62.21 0.90 -21.36
CA MET A 795 60.84 1.22 -20.97
C MET A 795 59.93 0.00 -21.06
N VAL A 796 59.12 -0.20 -20.02
CA VAL A 796 58.13 -1.28 -19.94
C VAL A 796 56.73 -0.70 -20.21
N PRO A 797 55.93 -1.29 -21.11
CA PRO A 797 54.56 -0.85 -21.33
C PRO A 797 53.65 -1.18 -20.15
N GLY A 798 52.65 -0.34 -19.93
CA GLY A 798 51.67 -0.50 -18.87
C GLY A 798 50.45 0.36 -19.05
N ILE A 799 49.47 0.11 -18.21
CA ILE A 799 48.18 0.80 -18.17
C ILE A 799 48.02 1.55 -16.85
N LEU A 800 47.18 2.58 -16.86
CA LEU A 800 46.90 3.39 -15.68
C LEU A 800 45.60 2.94 -14.99
N ARG A 801 45.64 2.88 -13.67
CA ARG A 801 44.44 2.76 -12.81
C ARG A 801 44.35 4.02 -11.96
N ILE A 802 43.39 4.88 -12.30
CA ILE A 802 43.22 6.21 -11.71
C ILE A 802 41.91 6.30 -10.91
N LEU A 803 41.98 6.60 -9.62
CA LEU A 803 40.76 6.77 -8.80
C LEU A 803 40.15 8.17 -9.00
N GLY A 804 40.98 9.20 -9.11
CA GLY A 804 40.53 10.59 -9.24
C GLY A 804 40.14 11.26 -7.92
N LYS A 805 40.10 12.61 -7.92
CA LYS A 805 39.76 13.46 -6.76
C LYS A 805 38.74 14.58 -7.08
N GLU A 806 38.21 14.59 -8.30
CA GLU A 806 37.28 15.63 -8.76
C GLU A 806 36.00 15.62 -7.91
N HIS A 807 35.49 16.81 -7.59
CA HIS A 807 34.34 17.03 -6.71
C HIS A 807 34.44 16.46 -5.27
N ARG A 808 35.62 15.95 -4.84
CA ARG A 808 35.78 15.20 -3.58
C ARG A 808 37.06 15.54 -2.80
N GLN A 809 37.54 16.76 -2.95
CA GLN A 809 38.78 17.23 -2.34
C GLN A 809 38.75 17.19 -0.80
N ASN A 810 37.55 17.24 -0.19
CA ASN A 810 37.36 17.24 1.26
C ASN A 810 37.17 15.83 1.87
N ASP A 811 36.75 14.84 1.07
CA ASP A 811 36.43 13.48 1.55
C ASP A 811 37.61 12.51 1.49
N LEU A 812 38.65 12.85 0.73
CA LEU A 812 39.85 12.05 0.56
C LEU A 812 41.06 12.70 1.27
N PRO A 813 41.82 11.95 2.10
CA PRO A 813 43.05 12.47 2.70
C PRO A 813 44.00 13.05 1.65
N GLN A 814 44.55 14.24 1.91
CA GLN A 814 45.47 14.93 1.00
C GLN A 814 46.70 14.07 0.63
N ASN A 815 47.14 13.22 1.56
CA ASN A 815 48.33 12.36 1.42
C ASN A 815 48.07 11.01 0.75
N LYS A 816 46.81 10.65 0.44
CA LYS A 816 46.51 9.39 -0.26
C LYS A 816 46.81 9.49 -1.76
N LYS A 817 47.56 8.51 -2.27
CA LYS A 817 47.98 8.36 -3.67
C LYS A 817 47.68 6.92 -4.11
N HIS A 818 46.50 6.71 -4.69
CA HIS A 818 46.02 5.39 -5.14
C HIS A 818 46.09 5.24 -6.67
N GLU A 819 46.85 6.12 -7.33
CA GLU A 819 47.09 6.09 -8.77
C GLU A 819 48.21 5.09 -9.06
N LEU A 820 47.92 4.13 -9.93
CA LEU A 820 48.81 3.00 -10.20
C LEU A 820 49.17 2.94 -11.68
N PHE A 821 50.42 2.59 -11.94
CA PHE A 821 50.85 2.05 -13.22
C PHE A 821 50.98 0.53 -13.10
N ILE A 822 50.34 -0.20 -14.02
CA ILE A 822 50.27 -1.65 -14.03
C ILE A 822 50.99 -2.13 -15.30
N PRO A 823 52.15 -2.78 -15.19
CA PRO A 823 52.84 -3.34 -16.34
C PRO A 823 51.98 -4.36 -17.09
N VAL A 824 52.03 -4.35 -18.42
CA VAL A 824 51.31 -5.29 -19.30
C VAL A 824 52.28 -5.91 -20.31
N PRO A 825 52.03 -7.14 -20.80
CA PRO A 825 52.92 -7.78 -21.78
C PRO A 825 52.76 -7.17 -23.19
N ASP A 826 53.76 -7.35 -24.05
CA ASP A 826 53.73 -6.83 -25.43
C ASP A 826 52.54 -7.36 -26.24
N ALA A 827 52.10 -8.61 -25.99
CA ALA A 827 50.90 -9.18 -26.60
C ALA A 827 49.62 -8.39 -26.26
N PHE A 828 49.54 -7.80 -25.05
CA PHE A 828 48.45 -6.91 -24.67
C PHE A 828 48.53 -5.58 -25.42
N VAL A 829 49.74 -5.05 -25.64
CA VAL A 829 49.96 -3.79 -26.37
C VAL A 829 49.60 -3.94 -27.85
N ALA A 830 49.93 -5.09 -28.45
CA ALA A 830 49.66 -5.37 -29.87
C ALA A 830 48.17 -5.47 -30.17
N ASP A 831 47.41 -6.24 -29.37
CA ASP A 831 45.96 -6.34 -29.49
C ASP A 831 45.31 -6.67 -28.13
N PRO A 832 44.83 -5.65 -27.39
CA PRO A 832 44.17 -5.86 -26.11
C PRO A 832 42.94 -6.75 -26.20
N LYS A 833 42.17 -6.72 -27.31
CA LYS A 833 40.94 -7.51 -27.43
C LYS A 833 41.27 -8.98 -27.57
N THR A 834 42.14 -9.32 -28.52
CA THR A 834 42.58 -10.71 -28.72
C THR A 834 43.29 -11.26 -27.48
N PHE A 835 44.06 -10.43 -26.77
CA PHE A 835 44.66 -10.83 -25.49
C PHE A 835 43.61 -11.18 -24.44
N LEU A 836 42.53 -10.39 -24.30
CA LEU A 836 41.46 -10.68 -23.34
C LEU A 836 40.75 -12.02 -23.61
N ASP A 837 40.67 -12.44 -24.86
CA ASP A 837 40.03 -13.70 -25.26
C ASP A 837 40.96 -14.91 -25.08
N THR A 838 42.27 -14.73 -25.21
CA THR A 838 43.25 -15.82 -25.28
C THR A 838 44.11 -15.99 -24.02
N ALA A 839 44.28 -14.95 -23.20
CA ALA A 839 45.14 -15.02 -22.01
C ALA A 839 44.65 -16.04 -20.97
N THR A 840 45.57 -16.55 -20.15
CA THR A 840 45.20 -17.39 -19.00
C THR A 840 44.30 -16.59 -18.04
N ALA A 841 43.09 -17.09 -17.84
CA ALA A 841 42.07 -16.46 -17.00
C ALA A 841 41.44 -17.49 -16.05
N PHE A 842 40.93 -17.01 -14.93
CA PHE A 842 40.35 -17.84 -13.86
C PHE A 842 38.88 -17.48 -13.68
N LEU A 843 38.04 -18.49 -13.44
CA LEU A 843 36.59 -18.30 -13.35
C LEU A 843 36.25 -17.32 -12.22
N ILE A 844 35.34 -16.38 -12.50
CA ILE A 844 34.64 -15.59 -11.48
C ILE A 844 33.24 -16.20 -11.36
N PRO A 845 32.97 -16.99 -10.31
CA PRO A 845 31.67 -17.63 -10.15
C PRO A 845 30.53 -16.62 -10.08
N ARG A 846 29.34 -16.98 -10.61
CA ARG A 846 28.19 -16.08 -10.72
C ARG A 846 27.77 -15.45 -9.39
N ASN A 847 27.82 -16.21 -8.30
CA ASN A 847 27.50 -15.72 -6.95
C ASN A 847 28.48 -14.64 -6.42
N VAL A 848 29.70 -14.54 -6.98
CA VAL A 848 30.67 -13.48 -6.67
C VAL A 848 30.30 -12.19 -7.40
N ILE A 849 29.93 -12.27 -8.67
CA ILE A 849 29.41 -11.15 -9.47
C ILE A 849 28.14 -10.59 -8.82
N ASP A 850 27.15 -11.44 -8.56
CA ASP A 850 25.87 -11.01 -7.98
C ASP A 850 26.06 -10.38 -6.59
N ALA A 851 27.03 -10.88 -5.80
CA ALA A 851 27.35 -10.30 -4.50
C ALA A 851 27.99 -8.91 -4.63
N PHE A 852 28.90 -8.72 -5.59
CA PHE A 852 29.51 -7.43 -5.87
C PHE A 852 28.46 -6.40 -6.32
N GLU A 853 27.63 -6.75 -7.30
CA GLU A 853 26.63 -5.86 -7.88
C GLU A 853 25.55 -5.48 -6.85
N LYS A 854 25.07 -6.43 -6.05
CA LYS A 854 24.12 -6.13 -4.96
C LYS A 854 24.69 -5.18 -3.90
N ILE A 855 25.97 -5.34 -3.53
CA ILE A 855 26.63 -4.42 -2.59
C ILE A 855 26.76 -3.03 -3.21
N ALA A 856 27.12 -2.96 -4.49
CA ALA A 856 27.27 -1.69 -5.20
C ALA A 856 25.94 -0.95 -5.34
N GLU A 857 24.90 -1.63 -5.82
CA GLU A 857 23.54 -1.09 -5.94
C GLU A 857 23.02 -0.58 -4.60
N LYS A 858 23.13 -1.38 -3.52
CA LYS A 858 22.72 -0.96 -2.18
C LYS A 858 23.41 0.31 -1.70
N GLN A 859 24.71 0.47 -1.98
CA GLN A 859 25.41 1.70 -1.61
C GLN A 859 24.91 2.90 -2.42
N THR A 860 24.69 2.73 -3.72
CA THR A 860 24.16 3.80 -4.60
C THR A 860 22.75 4.22 -4.17
N GLN A 861 21.86 3.27 -3.90
CA GLN A 861 20.48 3.55 -3.44
C GLN A 861 20.42 4.17 -2.04
N SER A 862 21.41 3.89 -1.18
CA SER A 862 21.46 4.46 0.18
C SER A 862 21.77 5.96 0.23
N GLN A 863 22.07 6.58 -0.92
CA GLN A 863 22.37 8.01 -1.05
C GLN A 863 21.16 8.75 -1.63
N LYS A 864 20.85 9.92 -1.07
CA LYS A 864 19.77 10.78 -1.59
C LYS A 864 20.18 11.31 -2.96
N GLN A 865 19.43 10.95 -4.00
CA GLN A 865 19.75 11.29 -5.39
C GLN A 865 19.85 12.80 -5.61
N ASP A 866 18.98 13.59 -4.97
CA ASP A 866 18.88 15.04 -5.16
C ASP A 866 20.07 15.84 -4.62
N LYS A 867 20.92 15.22 -3.79
CA LYS A 867 22.09 15.88 -3.20
C LYS A 867 23.38 15.72 -4.00
N LEU A 868 23.41 14.81 -4.98
CA LEU A 868 24.62 14.46 -5.72
C LEU A 868 24.48 14.92 -7.18
N LYS A 869 25.24 15.95 -7.56
CA LYS A 869 25.16 16.56 -8.90
C LYS A 869 25.95 15.76 -9.92
N HIS A 870 27.00 15.06 -9.48
CA HIS A 870 27.94 14.33 -10.33
C HIS A 870 28.09 12.86 -9.88
N ASP A 871 28.37 11.95 -10.82
CA ASP A 871 28.47 10.50 -10.56
C ASP A 871 29.73 10.11 -9.75
N GLU A 872 30.74 10.96 -9.81
CA GLU A 872 32.00 10.88 -9.09
C GLU A 872 31.81 11.03 -7.57
N GLU A 873 30.71 11.68 -7.15
CA GLU A 873 30.29 11.88 -5.76
C GLU A 873 29.55 10.64 -5.21
N ARG A 874 29.08 9.72 -6.07
CA ARG A 874 28.31 8.52 -5.69
C ARG A 874 29.21 7.39 -5.17
N LEU A 875 28.66 6.61 -4.24
CA LEU A 875 29.23 5.39 -3.66
C LEU A 875 28.55 4.14 -4.28
N PRO A 876 29.28 3.02 -4.44
CA PRO A 876 30.71 2.88 -4.22
C PRO A 876 31.48 3.67 -5.28
N PHE A 877 32.68 4.16 -4.96
CA PHE A 877 33.47 4.93 -5.92
C PHE A 877 33.85 4.09 -7.14
N HIS A 878 33.68 4.68 -8.33
CA HIS A 878 34.20 4.14 -9.58
C HIS A 878 35.53 4.83 -9.94
N LEU A 879 36.27 4.24 -10.89
CA LEU A 879 37.57 4.77 -11.31
C LEU A 879 37.38 5.93 -12.30
N LYS A 880 38.29 6.91 -12.31
CA LYS A 880 38.22 8.07 -13.22
C LYS A 880 38.20 7.61 -14.68
N GLY A 881 37.26 8.12 -15.47
CA GLY A 881 37.06 7.74 -16.88
C GLY A 881 36.30 6.43 -17.09
N THR A 882 35.81 5.79 -16.02
CA THR A 882 34.89 4.63 -16.12
C THR A 882 33.42 5.07 -16.03
N ARG A 883 32.50 4.14 -16.30
CA ARG A 883 31.06 4.42 -16.45
C ARG A 883 30.21 3.74 -15.37
N ARG A 884 29.05 4.36 -15.09
CA ARG A 884 27.89 3.74 -14.43
C ARG A 884 26.80 3.45 -15.45
N GLU A 885 25.84 2.61 -15.09
CA GLU A 885 24.62 2.40 -15.88
C GLU A 885 23.69 3.63 -15.81
N GLN A 886 22.66 3.68 -16.67
CA GLN A 886 21.67 4.77 -16.68
C GLN A 886 20.98 5.01 -15.33
N ASN A 887 20.86 3.95 -14.51
CA ASN A 887 20.31 4.03 -13.15
C ASN A 887 21.38 4.36 -12.09
N HIS A 888 22.56 4.85 -12.50
CA HIS A 888 23.73 5.15 -11.68
C HIS A 888 24.35 3.95 -10.94
N THR A 889 23.90 2.72 -11.19
CA THR A 889 24.48 1.52 -10.57
C THR A 889 25.80 1.12 -11.25
N LEU A 890 26.61 0.34 -10.53
CA LEU A 890 27.92 -0.09 -10.98
C LEU A 890 27.92 -1.60 -11.23
N GLN A 891 27.99 -1.98 -12.51
CA GLN A 891 28.02 -3.37 -12.97
C GLN A 891 29.40 -3.74 -13.51
N ILE A 892 29.72 -5.03 -13.46
CA ILE A 892 31.00 -5.54 -13.97
C ILE A 892 30.94 -5.73 -15.48
N LYS A 893 31.96 -5.24 -16.20
CA LYS A 893 32.09 -5.38 -17.65
C LYS A 893 33.48 -5.88 -18.05
N THR A 894 33.59 -6.44 -19.25
CA THR A 894 34.87 -6.76 -19.89
C THR A 894 35.76 -5.52 -19.90
N GLY A 895 37.03 -5.69 -19.52
CA GLY A 895 38.05 -4.64 -19.44
C GLY A 895 38.12 -3.92 -18.09
N ASP A 896 37.20 -4.17 -17.16
CA ASP A 896 37.20 -3.49 -15.86
C ASP A 896 38.36 -4.00 -14.97
N LEU A 897 39.03 -3.06 -14.30
CA LEU A 897 40.14 -3.34 -13.37
C LEU A 897 39.63 -3.51 -11.95
N VAL A 898 39.80 -4.71 -11.38
CA VAL A 898 39.32 -5.06 -10.03
C VAL A 898 40.45 -5.54 -9.15
N TYR A 899 40.34 -5.23 -7.85
CA TYR A 899 41.05 -5.99 -6.84
C TYR A 899 40.37 -7.34 -6.64
N PHE A 900 41.13 -8.39 -6.37
CA PHE A 900 40.56 -9.72 -6.20
C PHE A 900 41.27 -10.55 -5.12
N ARG A 901 40.61 -11.64 -4.70
CA ARG A 901 41.19 -12.72 -3.90
C ARG A 901 40.76 -14.08 -4.48
N PRO A 902 41.67 -15.04 -4.67
CA PRO A 902 41.33 -16.38 -5.05
C PRO A 902 40.88 -17.22 -3.85
N ASN A 903 40.18 -18.32 -4.13
CA ASN A 903 39.86 -19.32 -3.13
C ASN A 903 41.14 -19.99 -2.57
N ALA A 904 40.99 -20.89 -1.59
CA ALA A 904 42.15 -21.53 -0.95
C ALA A 904 43.03 -22.37 -1.89
N LYS A 905 42.48 -22.88 -3.01
CA LYS A 905 43.18 -23.70 -4.00
C LYS A 905 43.89 -22.88 -5.08
N GLY A 906 43.44 -21.65 -5.31
CA GLY A 906 44.01 -20.77 -6.34
C GLY A 906 43.51 -21.03 -7.76
N ASP A 907 42.43 -21.82 -7.93
CA ASP A 907 41.84 -22.18 -9.22
C ASP A 907 40.65 -21.29 -9.62
N GLU A 908 39.98 -20.64 -8.65
CA GLU A 908 38.85 -19.73 -8.89
C GLU A 908 38.95 -18.43 -8.08
N VAL A 909 38.23 -17.40 -8.52
CA VAL A 909 38.11 -16.12 -7.80
C VAL A 909 37.01 -16.21 -6.73
N GLU A 910 37.36 -15.93 -5.48
CA GLU A 910 36.43 -15.94 -4.34
C GLU A 910 35.80 -14.55 -4.08
N GLU A 911 36.52 -13.48 -4.42
CA GLU A 911 36.09 -12.11 -4.13
C GLU A 911 36.67 -11.10 -5.13
N ILE A 912 35.86 -10.09 -5.52
CA ILE A 912 36.27 -8.93 -6.32
C ILE A 912 35.79 -7.61 -5.71
N ALA A 913 36.50 -6.51 -5.98
CA ALA A 913 36.12 -5.15 -5.61
C ALA A 913 36.83 -4.07 -6.44
N PHE A 914 36.23 -2.89 -6.62
CA PHE A 914 36.93 -1.75 -7.23
C PHE A 914 37.90 -1.04 -6.28
N SER A 915 37.76 -1.22 -4.97
CA SER A 915 38.60 -0.60 -3.94
C SER A 915 39.20 -1.66 -3.02
N SER A 916 40.44 -1.44 -2.59
CA SER A 916 41.17 -2.34 -1.67
C SER A 916 40.53 -2.43 -0.28
N ILE A 917 39.78 -1.41 0.12
CA ILE A 917 38.94 -1.40 1.32
C ILE A 917 37.47 -1.45 0.87
N TRP A 918 37.00 -2.67 0.61
CA TRP A 918 35.60 -2.95 0.24
C TRP A 918 34.77 -3.38 1.46
N ARG A 919 33.45 -3.43 1.31
CA ARG A 919 32.55 -3.97 2.34
C ARG A 919 32.52 -5.50 2.25
N GLY A 920 32.65 -6.18 3.37
CA GLY A 920 32.39 -7.62 3.47
C GLY A 920 30.90 -7.90 3.62
N LYS A 921 30.48 -9.12 3.26
CA LYS A 921 29.14 -9.65 3.53
C LYS A 921 29.18 -10.60 4.73
N THR A 922 28.13 -10.61 5.53
CA THR A 922 27.90 -11.70 6.48
C THR A 922 27.42 -12.95 5.73
N SER A 923 27.49 -14.10 6.38
CA SER A 923 26.80 -15.29 5.88
C SER A 923 25.29 -15.11 6.08
N GLY A 924 24.48 -15.30 5.04
CA GLY A 924 23.03 -15.16 5.10
C GLY A 924 22.49 -13.72 5.12
N THR A 925 21.17 -13.63 4.99
CA THR A 925 20.30 -12.45 5.11
C THR A 925 19.74 -12.34 6.53
N THR A 926 19.15 -11.20 6.89
CA THR A 926 18.46 -11.02 8.19
C THR A 926 17.44 -12.15 8.47
N ALA A 927 16.76 -12.66 7.44
CA ALA A 927 15.80 -13.76 7.57
C ALA A 927 16.43 -15.08 8.06
N ASP A 928 17.70 -15.34 7.70
CA ASP A 928 18.41 -16.57 8.06
C ASP A 928 18.78 -16.65 9.56
N PHE A 929 18.72 -15.52 10.28
CA PHE A 929 19.01 -15.45 11.71
C PHE A 929 17.77 -15.68 12.60
N PHE A 930 16.60 -15.92 12.00
CA PHE A 930 15.40 -16.29 12.75
C PHE A 930 15.42 -17.78 13.10
N PRO A 931 14.93 -18.17 14.29
CA PRO A 931 14.94 -19.57 14.72
C PRO A 931 13.93 -20.45 13.96
N ASP A 932 12.94 -19.86 13.28
CA ASP A 932 11.92 -20.57 12.51
C ASP A 932 11.39 -19.71 11.36
N LYS A 933 11.09 -20.32 10.21
CA LYS A 933 10.52 -19.65 9.04
C LYS A 933 9.13 -19.07 9.29
N GLU A 934 8.36 -19.62 10.23
CA GLU A 934 7.02 -19.16 10.58
C GLU A 934 7.04 -17.79 11.29
N LEU A 935 8.22 -17.29 11.65
CA LEU A 935 8.43 -15.96 12.23
C LEU A 935 8.70 -14.86 11.18
N LEU A 936 8.89 -15.25 9.92
CA LEU A 936 9.12 -14.31 8.81
C LEU A 936 7.77 -13.76 8.30
N PRO A 937 7.74 -12.59 7.63
CA PRO A 937 6.52 -12.11 6.96
C PRO A 937 5.86 -13.21 6.12
N PHE A 938 4.52 -13.25 6.08
CA PHE A 938 3.80 -14.31 5.38
C PHE A 938 4.27 -14.45 3.93
N ASN A 939 4.73 -15.64 3.58
CA ASN A 939 5.29 -15.94 2.27
C ASN A 939 4.95 -17.39 1.91
N ARG A 940 5.25 -17.77 0.67
CA ARG A 940 4.91 -19.10 0.12
C ARG A 940 5.48 -20.28 0.91
N ASN A 941 6.62 -20.11 1.56
CA ASN A 941 7.30 -21.18 2.28
C ASN A 941 6.68 -21.43 3.66
N ARG A 942 5.74 -20.58 4.10
CA ARG A 942 4.98 -20.72 5.34
C ARG A 942 3.68 -21.47 5.12
N SER A 943 3.34 -22.27 6.12
CA SER A 943 2.16 -23.14 6.12
C SER A 943 1.09 -22.68 7.11
N ARG A 944 1.47 -21.83 8.07
CA ARG A 944 0.63 -21.39 9.19
C ARG A 944 0.46 -19.88 9.17
N VAL A 945 -0.76 -19.42 9.46
CA VAL A 945 -1.11 -18.01 9.66
C VAL A 945 -1.14 -17.75 11.16
N SER A 946 -0.32 -16.80 11.60
CA SER A 946 -0.19 -16.45 13.01
C SER A 946 -1.39 -15.67 13.55
N PRO A 947 -1.66 -15.72 14.88
CA PRO A 947 -2.71 -14.92 15.50
C PRO A 947 -2.67 -13.41 15.20
N ALA A 948 -1.47 -12.81 15.12
CA ALA A 948 -1.33 -11.41 14.75
C ALA A 948 -1.78 -11.14 13.29
N GLU A 949 -1.51 -12.07 12.37
CA GLU A 949 -1.97 -12.00 10.98
C GLU A 949 -3.50 -12.19 10.88
N LEU A 950 -4.10 -13.01 11.73
CA LEU A 950 -5.56 -13.17 11.84
C LEU A 950 -6.24 -11.90 12.37
N LEU A 951 -5.71 -11.29 13.43
CA LEU A 951 -6.33 -10.11 14.02
C LEU A 951 -6.20 -8.91 13.08
N PHE A 952 -5.00 -8.65 12.57
CA PHE A 952 -4.69 -7.41 11.86
C PHE A 952 -4.65 -7.53 10.34
N GLY A 953 -4.74 -8.73 9.78
CA GLY A 953 -4.64 -8.97 8.34
C GLY A 953 -3.21 -9.07 7.81
N PHE A 954 -3.07 -9.61 6.61
CA PHE A 954 -1.80 -9.81 5.90
C PHE A 954 -2.01 -9.95 4.38
N THR A 955 -0.92 -9.77 3.64
CA THR A 955 -0.81 -10.09 2.21
C THR A 955 0.43 -10.96 2.02
N GLU A 956 0.32 -12.01 1.22
CA GLU A 956 1.45 -12.90 0.92
C GLU A 956 2.53 -12.16 0.13
N ASN A 957 3.75 -12.13 0.67
CA ASN A 957 4.90 -11.55 0.01
C ASN A 957 5.42 -12.50 -1.08
N ASN A 958 5.41 -12.06 -2.34
CA ASN A 958 6.00 -12.77 -3.47
C ASN A 958 7.30 -12.05 -3.91
N PRO A 959 8.38 -12.78 -4.25
CA PRO A 959 9.58 -12.19 -4.84
C PRO A 959 9.24 -11.43 -6.14
N LYS A 960 9.84 -10.24 -6.36
CA LYS A 960 9.57 -9.38 -7.53
C LYS A 960 9.77 -10.09 -8.88
N GLU A 961 10.62 -11.11 -8.93
CA GLU A 961 10.97 -11.88 -10.14
C GLU A 961 9.94 -12.97 -10.52
N MET A 962 9.03 -13.32 -9.60
CA MET A 962 8.06 -14.39 -9.82
C MET A 962 6.74 -13.81 -10.36
N LYS A 963 6.51 -13.92 -11.69
CA LYS A 963 5.18 -13.74 -12.31
C LYS A 963 4.26 -14.89 -11.89
N ILE A 964 3.71 -14.83 -10.68
CA ILE A 964 2.79 -15.86 -10.20
C ILE A 964 1.46 -15.25 -9.77
N ASP A 965 0.41 -16.00 -10.12
CA ASP A 965 -0.93 -15.52 -10.42
C ASP A 965 -1.91 -15.42 -9.24
N ARG A 966 -1.53 -15.86 -8.04
CA ARG A 966 -2.41 -15.93 -6.85
C ARG A 966 -1.61 -15.81 -5.54
N GLY A 967 -1.70 -14.68 -4.85
CA GLY A 967 -1.21 -14.51 -3.47
C GLY A 967 -2.36 -14.53 -2.45
N LEU A 968 -2.18 -15.16 -1.29
CA LEU A 968 -3.19 -15.13 -0.22
C LEU A 968 -3.23 -13.75 0.46
N ALA A 969 -4.41 -13.18 0.64
CA ALA A 969 -4.61 -11.92 1.37
C ALA A 969 -5.83 -12.02 2.30
N PHE A 970 -5.73 -11.43 3.48
CA PHE A 970 -6.76 -11.45 4.53
C PHE A 970 -6.89 -10.08 5.20
N ALA A 971 -8.12 -9.59 5.37
CA ALA A 971 -8.42 -8.26 5.90
C ALA A 971 -8.09 -8.09 7.39
N GLY A 972 -8.17 -9.16 8.18
CA GLY A 972 -8.04 -9.12 9.63
C GLY A 972 -9.39 -9.04 10.33
N LYS A 973 -9.48 -9.61 11.54
CA LYS A 973 -10.73 -9.71 12.32
C LYS A 973 -11.09 -8.46 13.13
N ILE A 974 -10.19 -7.49 13.25
CA ILE A 974 -10.42 -6.27 14.04
C ILE A 974 -10.30 -4.97 13.23
N ARG A 975 -10.99 -3.92 13.70
CA ARG A 975 -10.88 -2.55 13.20
C ARG A 975 -10.68 -1.61 14.38
N ILE A 976 -9.85 -0.58 14.20
CA ILE A 976 -9.45 0.35 15.27
C ILE A 976 -9.82 1.77 14.82
N SER A 977 -10.55 2.51 15.66
CA SER A 977 -10.88 3.91 15.40
C SER A 977 -9.67 4.83 15.63
N ALA A 978 -9.77 6.10 15.21
CA ALA A 978 -8.87 7.12 15.73
C ALA A 978 -9.10 7.32 17.24
N GLY A 979 -8.07 7.81 17.94
CA GLY A 979 -8.16 8.27 19.31
C GLY A 979 -8.57 9.73 19.34
N THR A 980 -9.75 10.03 19.85
CA THR A 980 -10.28 11.40 19.99
C THR A 980 -10.01 11.91 21.39
N LEU A 981 -9.67 13.18 21.53
CA LEU A 981 -9.47 13.81 22.83
C LEU A 981 -10.77 13.71 23.67
N SER A 982 -10.62 13.49 24.97
CA SER A 982 -11.76 13.41 25.90
C SER A 982 -12.47 14.76 25.99
N ASP A 983 -13.81 14.72 26.06
CA ASP A 983 -14.67 15.90 26.23
C ASP A 983 -14.27 16.76 27.46
N LYS A 984 -13.56 16.18 28.44
CA LYS A 984 -12.98 16.91 29.58
C LYS A 984 -12.01 18.03 29.18
N PHE A 985 -11.50 18.01 27.95
CA PHE A 985 -10.54 18.97 27.43
C PHE A 985 -11.10 19.84 26.30
N SER A 986 -12.42 19.79 26.02
CA SER A 986 -13.03 20.54 24.92
C SER A 986 -12.87 22.06 25.02
N ASP A 987 -12.81 22.59 26.25
CA ASP A 987 -12.75 24.03 26.52
C ASP A 987 -11.31 24.51 26.82
N THR A 988 -10.29 23.69 26.53
CA THR A 988 -8.89 24.00 26.85
C THR A 988 -8.19 24.76 25.73
N THR A 989 -7.24 25.63 26.10
CA THR A 989 -6.48 26.43 25.11
C THR A 989 -5.35 25.63 24.48
N GLU A 990 -4.80 26.09 23.34
CA GLU A 990 -3.63 25.45 22.71
C GLU A 990 -2.46 25.33 23.71
N SER A 991 -2.25 26.34 24.57
CA SER A 991 -1.22 26.32 25.61
C SER A 991 -1.45 25.28 26.70
N ASP A 992 -2.67 24.78 26.89
CA ASP A 992 -2.98 23.71 27.84
C ASP A 992 -2.70 22.33 27.24
N LEU A 993 -2.88 22.19 25.93
CA LEU A 993 -2.75 20.93 25.20
C LEU A 993 -1.31 20.65 24.74
N PHE A 994 -0.53 21.68 24.43
CA PHE A 994 0.78 21.54 23.81
C PHE A 994 1.94 22.02 24.71
N GLU A 995 3.05 21.31 24.63
CA GLU A 995 4.36 21.78 25.08
C GLU A 995 4.86 22.92 24.17
N PRO A 996 5.77 23.77 24.65
CA PRO A 996 6.43 24.76 23.82
C PRO A 996 7.10 24.13 22.59
N GLU A 997 7.12 24.88 21.49
CA GLU A 997 7.79 24.46 20.27
C GLU A 997 9.26 24.10 20.56
N THR A 998 9.65 22.90 20.17
CA THR A 998 10.93 22.30 20.55
C THR A 998 11.60 21.66 19.34
N THR A 999 12.91 21.86 19.20
CA THR A 999 13.74 21.10 18.25
C THR A 999 14.17 19.78 18.89
N LEU A 1000 13.70 18.67 18.32
CA LEU A 1000 14.05 17.33 18.78
C LEU A 1000 15.49 16.99 18.39
N LYS A 1001 16.19 16.24 19.27
CA LYS A 1001 17.44 15.57 18.91
C LYS A 1001 17.25 14.70 17.67
N ALA A 1002 18.30 14.60 16.84
CA ALA A 1002 18.23 13.82 15.61
C ALA A 1002 17.71 12.40 15.90
N LEU A 1003 16.56 12.06 15.29
CA LEU A 1003 15.88 10.78 15.41
C LEU A 1003 16.63 9.72 14.58
N SER A 1004 17.93 9.61 14.84
CA SER A 1004 18.81 8.72 14.13
C SER A 1004 18.57 7.30 14.63
N SER A 1005 18.23 6.42 13.69
CA SER A 1005 18.38 4.98 13.89
C SER A 1005 19.88 4.70 13.80
N PRO A 1006 20.55 4.14 14.82
CA PRO A 1006 21.84 3.52 14.56
C PRO A 1006 21.62 2.52 13.43
N LYS A 1007 22.39 2.66 12.34
CA LYS A 1007 22.33 1.73 11.21
C LYS A 1007 22.56 0.30 11.77
N PRO A 1008 21.63 -0.65 11.57
CA PRO A 1008 21.78 -1.99 12.13
C PRO A 1008 22.85 -2.79 11.38
N PRO A 1009 23.59 -3.70 12.05
CA PRO A 1009 23.81 -3.74 13.49
C PRO A 1009 25.30 -3.78 13.87
N SER A 1010 25.61 -3.23 15.04
CA SER A 1010 26.64 -3.83 15.88
C SER A 1010 26.09 -5.20 16.31
N PRO A 1011 26.69 -6.33 15.89
CA PRO A 1011 26.12 -7.63 16.17
C PRO A 1011 25.99 -7.91 17.67
N ALA A 1012 26.90 -7.35 18.48
CA ALA A 1012 26.88 -7.41 19.93
C ALA A 1012 25.61 -6.84 20.60
N LEU A 1013 24.79 -6.06 19.90
CA LEU A 1013 23.51 -5.54 20.41
C LEU A 1013 22.29 -6.23 19.81
N TYR A 1014 22.36 -6.70 18.55
CA TYR A 1014 21.19 -7.23 17.83
C TYR A 1014 21.15 -8.75 17.73
N PHE A 1015 22.29 -9.42 17.94
CA PHE A 1015 22.40 -10.88 17.90
C PHE A 1015 22.89 -11.42 19.23
N LYS A 1016 22.66 -12.71 19.41
CA LYS A 1016 23.18 -13.51 20.51
C LYS A 1016 23.65 -14.86 19.97
N GLU A 1017 24.54 -15.52 20.70
CA GLU A 1017 24.95 -16.88 20.37
C GLU A 1017 23.82 -17.87 20.71
N LYS A 1018 23.61 -18.89 19.88
CA LYS A 1018 22.58 -19.91 20.12
C LYS A 1018 22.81 -20.74 21.39
N LYS A 1019 24.08 -20.89 21.83
CA LYS A 1019 24.45 -21.71 23.00
C LYS A 1019 24.57 -20.91 24.30
N SER A 1020 25.47 -19.92 24.36
CA SER A 1020 25.74 -19.16 25.60
C SER A 1020 24.88 -17.92 25.78
N GLY A 1021 24.35 -17.34 24.70
CA GLY A 1021 23.50 -16.14 24.72
C GLY A 1021 24.19 -14.81 25.09
N THR A 1022 25.40 -14.82 25.67
CA THR A 1022 26.03 -13.62 26.26
C THR A 1022 27.43 -13.28 25.75
N GLN A 1023 27.93 -14.00 24.73
CA GLN A 1023 29.26 -13.72 24.17
C GLN A 1023 29.24 -12.51 23.23
N TYR A 1024 30.33 -11.73 23.23
CA TYR A 1024 30.52 -10.63 22.27
C TYR A 1024 30.70 -11.16 20.84
N ILE A 1025 29.92 -10.63 19.90
CA ILE A 1025 29.91 -11.04 18.50
C ILE A 1025 30.57 -9.97 17.63
N LYS A 1026 31.73 -10.28 17.05
CA LYS A 1026 32.37 -9.41 16.05
C LYS A 1026 31.58 -9.44 14.74
N LYS A 1027 31.57 -8.31 14.02
CA LYS A 1027 30.86 -8.15 12.73
C LYS A 1027 31.18 -9.22 11.69
N GLN A 1028 32.44 -9.61 11.60
CA GLN A 1028 32.92 -10.61 10.64
C GLN A 1028 32.57 -12.04 11.02
N ASP A 1029 32.33 -12.32 12.30
CA ASP A 1029 32.03 -13.67 12.80
C ASP A 1029 30.52 -13.97 12.76
N LEU A 1030 29.70 -12.98 12.40
CA LEU A 1030 28.26 -13.11 12.35
C LEU A 1030 27.86 -14.16 11.31
N ASN A 1031 27.17 -15.20 11.79
CA ASN A 1031 26.85 -16.40 11.05
C ASN A 1031 25.54 -17.03 11.56
N PRO A 1032 24.56 -17.32 10.68
CA PRO A 1032 23.23 -17.80 11.06
C PRO A 1032 23.25 -19.24 11.62
N GLY A 1033 24.31 -20.01 11.36
CA GLY A 1033 24.54 -21.31 11.98
C GLY A 1033 24.85 -21.21 13.48
N LYS A 1034 25.57 -20.17 13.90
CA LYS A 1034 26.05 -19.98 15.29
C LYS A 1034 25.25 -18.94 16.08
N HIS A 1035 24.66 -17.98 15.39
CA HIS A 1035 24.03 -16.80 15.98
C HIS A 1035 22.57 -16.69 15.57
N GLU A 1036 21.79 -16.02 16.41
CA GLU A 1036 20.38 -15.70 16.16
C GLU A 1036 20.06 -14.29 16.64
N ILE A 1037 18.95 -13.73 16.18
CA ILE A 1037 18.51 -12.40 16.60
C ILE A 1037 18.21 -12.37 18.12
N GLN A 1038 18.44 -11.23 18.77
CA GLN A 1038 18.07 -11.05 20.17
C GLN A 1038 16.55 -11.07 20.36
N GLY A 1039 15.79 -10.48 19.43
CA GLY A 1039 14.35 -10.55 19.43
C GLY A 1039 13.67 -9.35 18.76
N ARG A 1040 12.50 -8.97 19.26
CA ARG A 1040 11.69 -7.82 18.81
C ARG A 1040 12.12 -6.57 19.55
N LYS A 1041 12.57 -5.55 18.82
CA LYS A 1041 13.06 -4.29 19.39
C LYS A 1041 11.92 -3.51 20.05
N ILE A 1042 12.09 -3.16 21.32
CA ILE A 1042 11.20 -2.30 22.11
C ILE A 1042 12.02 -1.15 22.68
N TYR A 1043 11.47 0.06 22.62
CA TYR A 1043 12.11 1.24 23.20
C TYR A 1043 11.86 1.30 24.71
N LEU A 1044 12.92 1.57 25.48
CA LEU A 1044 12.81 1.78 26.92
C LEU A 1044 12.14 3.11 27.25
N HIS A 1045 11.52 3.18 28.42
CA HIS A 1045 11.00 4.43 28.99
C HIS A 1045 12.14 5.33 29.45
N ALA A 1046 11.91 6.64 29.49
CA ALA A 1046 12.89 7.55 30.07
C ALA A 1046 12.93 7.38 31.60
N LEU A 1047 14.10 7.61 32.19
CA LEU A 1047 14.26 7.70 33.64
C LEU A 1047 13.27 8.74 34.18
N ARG A 1048 12.52 8.36 35.22
CA ARG A 1048 11.58 9.23 35.91
C ARG A 1048 12.26 9.92 37.09
N ASN A 1049 11.76 11.07 37.53
CA ASN A 1049 12.22 11.73 38.76
C ASN A 1049 11.82 10.92 40.02
N GLU A 1050 12.29 11.32 41.20
CA GLU A 1050 12.10 10.55 42.44
C GLU A 1050 10.62 10.27 42.75
N ASN A 1051 9.75 11.25 42.46
CA ASN A 1051 8.30 11.14 42.63
C ASN A 1051 7.61 10.30 41.53
N ASN A 1052 8.38 9.76 40.58
CA ASN A 1052 7.92 8.99 39.42
C ASN A 1052 6.91 9.69 38.49
N GLN A 1053 6.71 11.00 38.64
CA GLN A 1053 5.70 11.78 37.92
C GLN A 1053 6.24 12.31 36.59
N ASN A 1054 7.43 12.89 36.60
CA ASN A 1054 7.99 13.58 35.44
C ASN A 1054 9.23 12.88 34.90
N VAL A 1055 9.55 13.13 33.63
CA VAL A 1055 10.81 12.65 33.05
C VAL A 1055 11.99 13.38 33.70
N GLN A 1056 13.00 12.62 34.10
CA GLN A 1056 14.23 13.16 34.65
C GLN A 1056 14.98 13.97 33.59
N ARG A 1057 15.25 15.24 33.89
CA ARG A 1057 16.07 16.10 33.03
C ARG A 1057 17.53 15.64 33.08
N ILE A 1058 18.21 15.72 31.94
CA ILE A 1058 19.60 15.28 31.76
C ILE A 1058 20.45 16.40 31.15
N THR A 1059 21.77 16.35 31.40
CA THR A 1059 22.76 17.23 30.75
C THR A 1059 23.05 16.79 29.31
N SER A 1060 23.82 17.59 28.56
CA SER A 1060 24.34 17.22 27.23
C SER A 1060 25.23 15.96 27.23
N GLN A 1061 25.74 15.56 28.40
CA GLN A 1061 26.50 14.33 28.63
C GLN A 1061 25.61 13.18 29.17
N GLY A 1062 24.30 13.39 29.27
CA GLY A 1062 23.35 12.38 29.73
C GLY A 1062 23.42 12.05 31.22
N LYS A 1063 23.86 12.98 32.09
CA LYS A 1063 23.86 12.81 33.57
C LYS A 1063 22.70 13.57 34.21
N PHE A 1064 22.23 13.14 35.39
CA PHE A 1064 21.11 13.78 36.11
C PHE A 1064 21.52 14.54 37.39
N ASP A 1065 22.72 14.32 37.93
CA ASP A 1065 23.24 14.98 39.13
C ASP A 1065 23.93 16.34 38.84
N ASN A 1066 23.77 17.30 39.78
CA ASN A 1066 24.51 18.56 39.95
C ASN A 1066 24.98 19.33 38.68
N ALA A 1067 24.05 19.85 37.87
CA ALA A 1067 24.36 20.86 36.85
C ALA A 1067 23.21 21.85 36.61
N ALA A 1068 23.55 23.13 36.38
CA ALA A 1068 22.60 24.20 36.03
C ALA A 1068 21.98 24.03 34.62
N ASN A 1069 22.59 23.22 33.75
CA ASN A 1069 22.27 23.10 32.32
C ASN A 1069 21.46 21.83 31.97
N ARG A 1070 20.51 21.43 32.81
CA ARG A 1070 19.67 20.23 32.58
C ARG A 1070 18.47 20.55 31.72
N THR A 1071 18.26 19.76 30.66
CA THR A 1071 17.11 19.88 29.75
C THR A 1071 16.35 18.56 29.63
N GLN A 1072 15.19 18.59 28.98
CA GLN A 1072 14.46 17.36 28.70
C GLN A 1072 15.26 16.46 27.74
N PRO A 1073 15.24 15.12 27.92
CA PRO A 1073 16.05 14.21 27.11
C PRO A 1073 15.87 14.33 25.59
N TRP A 1074 14.69 14.78 25.14
CA TRP A 1074 14.38 14.95 23.72
C TRP A 1074 14.81 16.28 23.10
N VAL A 1075 15.10 17.31 23.91
CA VAL A 1075 15.47 18.65 23.43
C VAL A 1075 16.91 18.63 22.90
N SER A 1076 17.12 19.11 21.67
CA SER A 1076 18.47 19.32 21.12
C SER A 1076 19.11 20.56 21.74
N GLN A 1077 20.41 20.47 22.04
CA GLN A 1077 21.24 21.59 22.50
C GLN A 1077 22.42 21.84 21.55
N ASN A 1078 22.41 21.17 20.39
CA ASN A 1078 23.42 21.29 19.36
C ASN A 1078 22.80 22.01 18.16
N GLU A 1079 23.52 22.91 17.49
CA GLU A 1079 23.06 23.58 16.26
C GLU A 1079 23.59 22.91 14.99
N GLU A 1080 24.50 21.94 15.11
CA GLU A 1080 25.01 21.18 13.98
C GLU A 1080 23.96 20.24 13.38
N ARG A 1081 24.02 20.05 12.06
CA ARG A 1081 23.20 19.08 11.29
C ARG A 1081 21.69 19.24 11.53
N ASN A 1082 21.21 20.48 11.60
CA ASN A 1082 19.79 20.79 11.82
C ASN A 1082 18.86 20.17 10.77
N HIS A 1083 19.31 19.99 9.53
CA HIS A 1083 18.56 19.25 8.50
C HIS A 1083 18.23 17.78 8.86
N LEU A 1084 18.86 17.20 9.88
CA LEU A 1084 18.53 15.86 10.42
C LEU A 1084 17.56 15.90 11.60
N LYS A 1085 17.14 17.09 12.03
CA LYS A 1085 16.29 17.32 13.20
C LYS A 1085 14.87 17.70 12.78
N THR A 1086 13.96 17.59 13.74
CA THR A 1086 12.55 17.93 13.57
C THR A 1086 12.17 18.94 14.63
N LYS A 1087 11.56 20.05 14.21
CA LYS A 1087 10.93 21.04 15.08
C LYS A 1087 9.44 20.71 15.17
N CYS A 1088 8.89 20.69 16.37
CA CYS A 1088 7.48 20.33 16.59
C CYS A 1088 6.94 20.90 17.90
N LYS A 1089 5.62 20.87 18.06
CA LYS A 1089 4.90 21.10 19.32
C LYS A 1089 4.33 19.77 19.85
N PRO A 1090 5.00 19.10 20.82
CA PRO A 1090 4.48 17.88 21.44
C PRO A 1090 3.19 18.14 22.22
N LEU A 1091 2.29 17.16 22.29
CA LEU A 1091 1.17 17.17 23.23
C LEU A 1091 1.66 16.94 24.66
N LYS A 1092 1.08 17.62 25.64
CA LYS A 1092 1.44 17.48 27.06
C LYS A 1092 1.09 16.11 27.65
N SER A 1093 1.69 15.79 28.78
CA SER A 1093 1.24 14.69 29.65
C SER A 1093 -0.06 15.04 30.37
N GLY A 1094 -0.86 14.03 30.71
CA GLY A 1094 -2.13 14.15 31.44
C GLY A 1094 -3.37 14.17 30.54
N LEU A 1095 -3.21 14.09 29.22
CA LEU A 1095 -4.31 14.10 28.27
C LEU A 1095 -4.91 12.70 28.11
N ASN A 1096 -6.23 12.64 27.99
CA ASN A 1096 -6.98 11.39 27.78
C ASN A 1096 -7.57 11.36 26.37
N PHE A 1097 -7.34 10.26 25.65
CA PHE A 1097 -7.90 9.99 24.33
C PHE A 1097 -8.73 8.71 24.36
N PHE A 1098 -9.92 8.72 23.78
CA PHE A 1098 -10.76 7.54 23.65
C PHE A 1098 -10.72 6.97 22.23
N PHE A 1099 -10.61 5.66 22.12
CA PHE A 1099 -10.74 4.93 20.87
C PHE A 1099 -11.49 3.62 21.11
N HIS A 1100 -12.02 3.02 20.03
CA HIS A 1100 -12.66 1.72 20.10
C HIS A 1100 -12.05 0.72 19.13
N ILE A 1101 -12.20 -0.57 19.46
CA ILE A 1101 -11.81 -1.69 18.64
C ILE A 1101 -13.04 -2.56 18.39
N ASP A 1102 -13.49 -2.62 17.14
CA ASP A 1102 -14.51 -3.56 16.71
C ASP A 1102 -13.88 -4.89 16.34
N PHE A 1103 -14.47 -5.99 16.80
CA PHE A 1103 -13.98 -7.33 16.53
C PHE A 1103 -15.10 -8.28 16.13
N ASN A 1104 -14.78 -9.24 15.28
CA ASN A 1104 -15.74 -10.24 14.80
C ASN A 1104 -15.14 -11.65 14.84
N ASN A 1105 -15.94 -12.63 15.26
CA ASN A 1105 -15.57 -14.04 15.27
C ASN A 1105 -14.22 -14.30 15.96
N LEU A 1106 -13.99 -13.68 17.13
CA LEU A 1106 -12.82 -13.97 17.95
C LEU A 1106 -13.11 -15.10 18.93
N THR A 1107 -12.21 -16.07 19.06
CA THR A 1107 -12.23 -16.99 20.21
C THR A 1107 -11.94 -16.22 21.50
N GLN A 1108 -12.27 -16.80 22.66
CA GLN A 1108 -11.91 -16.21 23.96
C GLN A 1108 -10.39 -16.00 24.08
N TRP A 1109 -9.60 -16.90 23.50
CA TRP A 1109 -8.14 -16.82 23.47
C TRP A 1109 -7.65 -15.66 22.58
N GLU A 1110 -8.20 -15.49 21.37
CA GLU A 1110 -7.87 -14.36 20.47
C GLU A 1110 -8.27 -13.01 21.10
N LEU A 1111 -9.42 -12.94 21.78
CA LEU A 1111 -9.83 -11.76 22.53
C LEU A 1111 -8.92 -11.52 23.74
N GLY A 1112 -8.48 -12.59 24.42
CA GLY A 1112 -7.50 -12.54 25.51
C GLY A 1112 -6.15 -11.98 25.09
N LEU A 1113 -5.64 -12.38 23.92
CA LEU A 1113 -4.44 -11.82 23.32
C LEU A 1113 -4.61 -10.32 23.04
N LEU A 1114 -5.76 -9.89 22.53
CA LEU A 1114 -6.04 -8.47 22.31
C LEU A 1114 -6.10 -7.68 23.62
N CYS A 1115 -6.79 -8.19 24.64
CA CYS A 1115 -6.84 -7.58 25.97
C CYS A 1115 -5.45 -7.49 26.62
N TYR A 1116 -4.64 -8.56 26.51
CA TYR A 1116 -3.24 -8.54 26.96
C TYR A 1116 -2.42 -7.50 26.20
N ALA A 1117 -2.56 -7.41 24.88
CA ALA A 1117 -1.81 -6.44 24.08
C ALA A 1117 -2.16 -4.98 24.43
N LEU A 1118 -3.39 -4.71 24.88
CA LEU A 1118 -3.81 -3.39 25.37
C LEU A 1118 -3.26 -3.11 26.77
N ARG A 1119 -3.39 -4.06 27.69
CA ARG A 1119 -2.96 -3.94 29.09
C ARG A 1119 -2.26 -5.22 29.57
N PRO A 1120 -0.94 -5.39 29.32
CA PRO A 1120 -0.21 -6.59 29.72
C PRO A 1120 -0.22 -6.82 31.23
N CYS A 1121 0.01 -5.76 32.02
CA CYS A 1121 -0.13 -5.72 33.47
C CYS A 1121 -0.40 -4.27 33.93
N GLU A 1122 -0.59 -4.06 35.24
CA GLU A 1122 -0.93 -2.76 35.80
C GLU A 1122 0.18 -1.70 35.63
N THR A 1123 1.44 -2.08 35.81
CA THR A 1123 2.58 -1.16 35.69
C THR A 1123 3.04 -0.96 34.26
N PHE A 1124 2.62 -1.83 33.33
CA PHE A 1124 2.99 -1.73 31.91
C PHE A 1124 2.54 -0.40 31.28
N ARG A 1125 3.41 0.20 30.47
CA ARG A 1125 3.18 1.39 29.66
C ARG A 1125 3.65 1.17 28.23
N HIS A 1126 2.91 1.77 27.31
CA HIS A 1126 3.15 1.71 25.88
C HIS A 1126 4.02 2.89 25.42
N LYS A 1127 4.65 2.74 24.25
CA LYS A 1127 5.43 3.80 23.58
C LYS A 1127 4.84 4.13 22.21
N ILE A 1128 4.35 5.37 22.02
CA ILE A 1128 3.72 5.85 20.79
C ILE A 1128 4.40 7.10 20.21
N GLY A 1129 4.22 7.35 18.92
CA GLY A 1129 4.67 8.60 18.27
C GLY A 1129 6.16 8.67 17.95
N MET A 1130 6.59 9.86 17.54
CA MET A 1130 7.99 10.23 17.27
C MET A 1130 8.74 10.48 18.58
N GLY A 1131 10.06 10.30 18.57
CA GLY A 1131 10.89 10.55 19.76
C GLY A 1131 10.88 9.44 20.82
N LYS A 1132 10.36 8.24 20.50
CA LYS A 1132 10.44 7.05 21.39
C LYS A 1132 11.84 6.79 21.98
N PRO A 1133 12.96 6.80 21.21
CA PRO A 1133 14.29 6.56 21.74
C PRO A 1133 14.84 7.68 22.65
N ILE A 1134 14.24 8.87 22.61
CA ILE A 1134 14.69 10.05 23.35
C ILE A 1134 13.70 10.43 24.47
N GLY A 1135 12.83 9.50 24.84
CA GLY A 1135 12.00 9.60 26.05
C GLY A 1135 10.53 9.99 25.84
N LEU A 1136 10.15 10.52 24.68
CA LEU A 1136 8.75 10.89 24.39
C LEU A 1136 7.85 9.65 24.24
N GLY A 1137 6.54 9.85 24.39
CA GLY A 1137 5.54 8.88 23.93
C GLY A 1137 5.13 7.79 24.91
N THR A 1138 5.43 7.89 26.21
CA THR A 1138 4.94 6.95 27.22
C THR A 1138 3.45 7.18 27.49
N VAL A 1139 2.64 6.14 27.28
CA VAL A 1139 1.18 6.19 27.44
C VAL A 1139 0.65 4.97 28.19
N LYS A 1140 -0.41 5.17 28.97
CA LYS A 1140 -1.20 4.10 29.58
C LYS A 1140 -2.43 3.84 28.70
N ILE A 1141 -2.85 2.59 28.55
CA ILE A 1141 -4.11 2.24 27.87
C ILE A 1141 -4.92 1.39 28.84
N ASP A 1142 -6.12 1.84 29.20
CA ASP A 1142 -7.07 1.10 30.03
C ASP A 1142 -8.31 0.73 29.21
N ILE A 1143 -8.84 -0.47 29.45
CA ILE A 1143 -10.09 -0.91 28.83
C ILE A 1143 -11.25 -0.41 29.69
N ALA A 1144 -12.05 0.50 29.14
CA ALA A 1144 -13.19 1.08 29.83
C ALA A 1144 -14.44 0.20 29.70
N VAL A 1145 -14.66 -0.41 28.52
CA VAL A 1145 -15.86 -1.21 28.24
C VAL A 1145 -15.52 -2.38 27.30
N LEU A 1146 -16.11 -3.55 27.55
CA LEU A 1146 -16.18 -4.67 26.61
C LEU A 1146 -17.65 -5.01 26.35
N GLN A 1147 -18.13 -4.76 25.13
CA GLN A 1147 -19.50 -5.00 24.69
C GLN A 1147 -19.53 -6.19 23.73
N THR A 1148 -20.51 -7.09 23.89
CA THR A 1148 -20.63 -8.31 23.07
C THR A 1148 -21.98 -8.40 22.37
N ILE A 1149 -22.00 -9.04 21.20
CA ILE A 1149 -23.17 -9.11 20.30
C ILE A 1149 -23.43 -10.57 19.90
N ASP A 1150 -24.63 -11.09 20.20
CA ASP A 1150 -25.18 -12.29 19.55
C ASP A 1150 -25.81 -11.87 18.22
N ARG A 1151 -25.01 -11.97 17.15
CA ARG A 1151 -25.41 -11.59 15.79
C ARG A 1151 -26.56 -12.45 15.25
N TYR A 1152 -26.62 -13.73 15.61
CA TYR A 1152 -27.73 -14.59 15.21
C TYR A 1152 -29.03 -14.11 15.85
N ALA A 1153 -29.05 -13.97 17.17
CA ALA A 1153 -30.23 -13.49 17.90
C ALA A 1153 -30.67 -12.12 17.38
N ARG A 1154 -29.71 -11.24 17.09
CA ARG A 1154 -29.95 -9.90 16.54
C ARG A 1154 -30.64 -9.93 15.17
N TYR A 1155 -30.21 -10.78 14.23
CA TYR A 1155 -30.83 -10.85 12.91
C TYR A 1155 -32.14 -11.65 12.88
N THR A 1156 -32.46 -12.38 13.96
CA THR A 1156 -33.76 -13.05 14.15
C THR A 1156 -34.75 -12.24 15.00
N ASP A 1157 -34.31 -11.12 15.57
CA ASP A 1157 -35.15 -10.20 16.32
C ASP A 1157 -35.89 -9.27 15.35
N THR A 1158 -37.23 -9.34 15.36
CA THR A 1158 -38.12 -8.57 14.50
C THR A 1158 -38.35 -7.15 15.02
N THR A 1159 -37.95 -6.84 16.26
CA THR A 1159 -38.14 -5.51 16.83
C THR A 1159 -37.23 -4.47 16.18
N GLN A 1160 -37.80 -3.31 15.87
CA GLN A 1160 -37.09 -2.23 15.17
C GLN A 1160 -35.98 -1.61 16.03
N ASP A 1161 -36.19 -1.55 17.35
CA ASP A 1161 -35.28 -0.96 18.35
C ASP A 1161 -34.40 -1.99 19.07
N SER A 1162 -34.19 -3.18 18.47
CA SER A 1162 -33.34 -4.23 19.04
C SER A 1162 -31.95 -3.70 19.45
N GLU A 1163 -31.54 -3.98 20.68
CA GLU A 1163 -30.25 -3.50 21.20
C GLU A 1163 -29.06 -4.09 20.43
N ARG A 1164 -28.11 -3.24 20.01
CA ARG A 1164 -26.88 -3.69 19.30
C ARG A 1164 -26.10 -4.72 20.09
N TYR A 1165 -25.84 -4.44 21.36
CA TYR A 1165 -25.05 -5.27 22.26
C TYR A 1165 -25.95 -6.14 23.14
N ASN A 1166 -26.76 -6.99 22.53
CA ASN A 1166 -27.78 -7.81 23.20
C ASN A 1166 -27.24 -8.88 24.19
N GLN A 1167 -25.93 -9.13 24.22
CA GLN A 1167 -25.27 -9.92 25.27
C GLN A 1167 -24.78 -9.06 26.45
N GLY A 1168 -24.86 -7.73 26.28
CA GLY A 1168 -24.54 -6.63 27.18
C GLY A 1168 -23.05 -6.27 27.25
N ALA A 1169 -22.67 -5.52 28.29
CA ALA A 1169 -21.33 -4.95 28.45
C ALA A 1169 -20.72 -5.15 29.85
N TRP A 1170 -19.42 -5.52 29.89
CA TRP A 1170 -18.57 -5.28 31.06
C TRP A 1170 -18.11 -3.82 31.05
N ILE A 1171 -18.19 -3.14 32.20
CA ILE A 1171 -17.81 -1.73 32.37
C ILE A 1171 -16.83 -1.62 33.54
N SER A 1172 -15.74 -0.88 33.33
CA SER A 1172 -14.79 -0.54 34.39
C SER A 1172 -15.44 0.34 35.46
N GLN A 1173 -15.35 -0.07 36.73
CA GLN A 1173 -15.85 0.73 37.86
C GLN A 1173 -15.13 2.08 37.97
N GLU A 1174 -13.84 2.12 37.64
CA GLU A 1174 -13.01 3.32 37.69
C GLU A 1174 -13.37 4.30 36.58
N LEU A 1175 -13.64 3.80 35.36
CA LEU A 1175 -13.82 4.63 34.18
C LEU A 1175 -15.28 4.88 33.80
N GLN A 1176 -16.26 4.30 34.50
CA GLN A 1176 -17.68 4.39 34.14
C GLN A 1176 -18.18 5.83 33.92
N ASN A 1177 -17.67 6.77 34.71
CA ASN A 1177 -18.04 8.19 34.64
C ASN A 1177 -17.29 8.96 33.54
N GLU A 1178 -16.18 8.40 33.04
CA GLU A 1178 -15.32 9.02 32.02
C GLU A 1178 -15.69 8.61 30.59
N ILE A 1179 -16.52 7.58 30.43
CA ILE A 1179 -16.92 7.08 29.10
C ILE A 1179 -17.59 8.22 28.31
N PRO A 1180 -17.12 8.53 27.09
CA PRO A 1180 -17.72 9.56 26.24
C PRO A 1180 -19.20 9.27 25.93
N ASN A 1181 -20.00 10.32 25.79
CA ASN A 1181 -21.44 10.19 25.56
C ASN A 1181 -21.78 9.43 24.26
N GLN A 1182 -20.95 9.55 23.22
CA GLN A 1182 -21.10 8.78 21.98
C GLN A 1182 -21.05 7.26 22.18
N TYR A 1183 -20.49 6.80 23.30
CA TYR A 1183 -20.46 5.40 23.68
C TYR A 1183 -21.52 5.02 24.71
N LYS A 1184 -22.28 5.98 25.27
CA LYS A 1184 -23.35 5.72 26.25
C LYS A 1184 -24.68 5.44 25.52
N GLY A 1185 -25.02 4.17 25.31
CA GLY A 1185 -26.26 3.71 24.67
C GLY A 1185 -27.21 2.93 25.60
N LYS A 1186 -28.44 2.68 25.15
CA LYS A 1186 -29.40 1.77 25.83
C LYS A 1186 -28.74 0.38 25.98
N GLY A 1187 -28.72 -0.13 27.22
CA GLY A 1187 -28.25 -1.47 27.61
C GLY A 1187 -26.76 -1.64 27.94
N ILE A 1188 -26.06 -0.52 28.12
CA ILE A 1188 -24.78 -0.47 28.85
C ILE A 1188 -25.05 -0.60 30.34
N SER A 1189 -25.31 -1.83 30.76
CA SER A 1189 -25.49 -2.21 32.16
C SER A 1189 -24.61 -3.42 32.45
N ASN A 1190 -23.86 -3.37 33.54
CA ASN A 1190 -23.04 -4.49 33.98
C ASN A 1190 -23.95 -5.66 34.40
N LYS A 1191 -24.01 -6.74 33.60
CA LYS A 1191 -24.78 -7.95 33.94
C LYS A 1191 -23.88 -9.00 34.57
N LYS A 1192 -24.40 -9.71 35.57
CA LYS A 1192 -23.66 -10.77 36.29
C LYS A 1192 -23.34 -11.94 35.34
N GLY A 1193 -22.09 -12.40 35.33
CA GLY A 1193 -21.64 -13.54 34.52
C GLY A 1193 -21.15 -13.20 33.10
N MET A 1194 -20.93 -11.91 32.81
CA MET A 1194 -20.35 -11.44 31.55
C MET A 1194 -18.85 -11.72 31.44
N LEU A 1195 -18.40 -11.83 30.19
CA LEU A 1195 -17.00 -11.94 29.85
C LEU A 1195 -16.28 -10.62 30.21
N SER A 1196 -15.27 -10.68 31.08
CA SER A 1196 -14.45 -9.52 31.42
C SER A 1196 -13.12 -9.54 30.65
N PRO A 1197 -12.52 -8.38 30.34
CA PRO A 1197 -11.19 -8.30 29.74
C PRO A 1197 -10.12 -9.06 30.53
N GLU A 1198 -10.22 -9.05 31.86
CA GLU A 1198 -9.28 -9.73 32.74
C GLU A 1198 -9.40 -11.26 32.66
N ASP A 1199 -10.62 -11.79 32.57
CA ASP A 1199 -10.83 -13.23 32.39
C ASP A 1199 -10.34 -13.69 31.01
N CYS A 1200 -10.58 -12.90 29.97
CA CYS A 1200 -9.99 -13.13 28.64
C CYS A 1200 -8.46 -13.11 28.69
N ARG A 1201 -7.88 -12.09 29.32
CA ARG A 1201 -6.42 -11.93 29.43
C ARG A 1201 -5.78 -13.14 30.09
N LYS A 1202 -6.36 -13.66 31.19
CA LYS A 1202 -5.88 -14.86 31.88
C LYS A 1202 -5.83 -16.09 30.98
N VAL A 1203 -6.89 -16.34 30.19
CA VAL A 1203 -6.94 -17.48 29.24
C VAL A 1203 -5.79 -17.44 28.24
N PHE A 1204 -5.41 -16.25 27.76
CA PHE A 1204 -4.24 -16.11 26.88
C PHE A 1204 -2.91 -16.30 27.65
N MET A 1205 -2.77 -15.68 28.82
CA MET A 1205 -1.55 -15.72 29.64
C MET A 1205 -1.12 -17.15 29.99
N GLU A 1206 -2.06 -18.07 30.20
CA GLU A 1206 -1.77 -19.50 30.46
C GLU A 1206 -0.96 -20.18 29.34
N THR A 1207 -0.98 -19.62 28.13
CA THR A 1207 -0.29 -20.15 26.96
C THR A 1207 1.00 -19.40 26.60
N MET A 1208 1.33 -18.34 27.35
CA MET A 1208 2.50 -17.50 27.05
C MET A 1208 3.82 -18.18 27.39
N ASP A 1209 4.85 -17.88 26.60
CA ASP A 1209 6.21 -18.23 26.95
C ASP A 1209 6.71 -17.35 28.11
N ALA A 1210 7.24 -17.99 29.16
CA ALA A 1210 7.66 -17.30 30.38
C ALA A 1210 8.78 -16.25 30.16
N ASP A 1211 9.70 -16.46 29.19
CA ASP A 1211 10.75 -15.48 28.91
C ASP A 1211 10.16 -14.26 28.19
N ILE A 1212 9.19 -14.47 27.31
CA ILE A 1212 8.48 -13.40 26.59
C ILE A 1212 7.63 -12.58 27.56
N GLN A 1213 6.84 -13.25 28.42
CA GLN A 1213 6.04 -12.59 29.45
C GLN A 1213 6.94 -11.73 30.35
N ARG A 1214 8.03 -12.31 30.86
CA ARG A 1214 8.97 -11.58 31.73
C ARG A 1214 9.61 -10.38 31.04
N ALA A 1215 9.98 -10.50 29.76
CA ALA A 1215 10.51 -9.39 28.99
C ALA A 1215 9.48 -8.26 28.79
N ILE A 1216 8.22 -8.59 28.53
CA ILE A 1216 7.15 -7.59 28.39
C ILE A 1216 6.93 -6.85 29.72
N GLU A 1217 6.83 -7.57 30.83
CA GLU A 1217 6.64 -6.99 32.16
C GLU A 1217 7.81 -6.07 32.56
N LEU A 1218 9.06 -6.52 32.36
CA LEU A 1218 10.23 -5.72 32.71
C LEU A 1218 10.39 -4.47 31.86
N LEU A 1219 10.25 -4.61 30.53
CA LEU A 1219 10.53 -3.53 29.59
C LEU A 1219 9.44 -2.47 29.53
N GLY A 1220 8.20 -2.86 29.85
CA GLY A 1220 7.07 -1.95 29.83
C GLY A 1220 6.83 -1.16 31.11
N ASP A 1221 7.49 -1.50 32.21
CA ASP A 1221 7.35 -0.75 33.46
C ASP A 1221 8.41 0.37 33.53
N PRO A 1222 8.01 1.66 33.49
CA PRO A 1222 8.96 2.77 33.64
C PRO A 1222 9.74 2.74 34.95
N GLY A 1223 9.19 2.13 36.00
CA GLY A 1223 9.83 2.00 37.32
C GLY A 1223 11.09 1.12 37.30
N ASN A 1224 11.26 0.26 36.29
CA ASN A 1224 12.47 -0.56 36.13
C ASN A 1224 13.66 0.20 35.52
N VAL A 1225 13.48 1.47 35.14
CA VAL A 1225 14.54 2.30 34.56
C VAL A 1225 15.25 3.08 35.65
N THR A 1226 16.44 2.63 36.04
CA THR A 1226 17.25 3.18 37.15
C THR A 1226 18.41 4.10 36.74
N SER A 1227 18.64 4.27 35.43
CA SER A 1227 19.73 5.07 34.86
C SER A 1227 19.27 5.82 33.61
N PRO A 1228 19.96 6.88 33.18
CA PRO A 1228 19.65 7.62 31.95
C PRO A 1228 19.54 6.71 30.73
N VAL A 1229 18.56 7.01 29.87
CA VAL A 1229 18.35 6.29 28.61
C VAL A 1229 18.81 7.17 27.46
N HIS A 1230 19.88 6.77 26.79
CA HIS A 1230 20.40 7.46 25.60
C HIS A 1230 21.26 6.49 24.76
N TYR A 1231 21.53 6.85 23.51
CA TYR A 1231 22.40 6.02 22.66
C TYR A 1231 23.81 5.87 23.27
N PRO A 1232 24.50 4.74 23.03
CA PRO A 1232 25.82 4.52 23.59
C PRO A 1232 26.82 5.62 23.21
N GLN A 1233 27.55 6.10 24.21
CA GLN A 1233 28.53 7.18 24.12
C GLN A 1233 29.70 6.97 25.08
N LEU A 1234 30.86 7.53 24.77
CA LEU A 1234 31.99 7.62 25.71
C LEU A 1234 31.68 8.63 26.81
N ASP A 1235 32.35 8.51 27.95
CA ASP A 1235 32.21 9.47 29.04
C ASP A 1235 32.66 10.87 28.62
N ARG A 1236 32.02 11.89 29.21
CA ARG A 1236 32.24 13.33 28.94
C ARG A 1236 31.94 13.83 27.52
N LYS A 1237 31.56 12.97 26.56
CA LYS A 1237 31.12 13.37 25.22
C LYS A 1237 29.66 13.83 25.21
N ASN A 1238 29.29 14.61 24.19
CA ASN A 1238 27.91 15.05 23.98
C ASN A 1238 27.09 13.91 23.34
N ILE A 1239 25.90 13.64 23.87
CA ILE A 1239 24.98 12.58 23.40
C ILE A 1239 24.54 12.74 21.94
N GLU A 1240 24.75 13.92 21.35
CA GLU A 1240 24.40 14.27 19.98
C GLU A 1240 25.60 14.20 19.00
N THR A 1241 26.83 13.89 19.45
CA THR A 1241 28.02 13.87 18.59
C THR A 1241 28.80 12.55 18.64
N LYS A 1242 29.28 12.11 17.47
CA LYS A 1242 30.26 11.02 17.29
C LYS A 1242 29.92 9.67 18.00
N ASN A 1243 28.64 9.29 18.12
CA ASN A 1243 28.21 8.01 18.71
C ASN A 1243 28.92 6.75 18.16
N TYR A 1244 29.49 6.80 16.95
CA TYR A 1244 30.29 5.69 16.40
C TYR A 1244 31.56 5.39 17.22
N GLU A 1245 32.08 6.35 17.99
CA GLU A 1245 33.30 6.20 18.80
C GLU A 1245 33.10 5.18 19.92
N TRP A 1246 31.92 5.14 20.55
CA TRP A 1246 31.60 4.11 21.54
C TRP A 1246 31.65 2.71 20.92
N PHE A 1247 31.13 2.54 19.70
CA PHE A 1247 31.17 1.24 19.01
C PHE A 1247 32.59 0.80 18.66
N LYS A 1248 33.51 1.75 18.40
CA LYS A 1248 34.93 1.43 18.21
C LYS A 1248 35.57 0.99 19.52
N GLN A 1249 35.32 1.72 20.61
CA GLN A 1249 35.84 1.35 21.93
C GLN A 1249 35.29 0.00 22.40
N ASN A 1250 34.02 -0.30 22.11
CA ASN A 1250 33.39 -1.56 22.47
C ASN A 1250 33.99 -2.78 21.75
N GLU A 1251 34.77 -2.61 20.67
CA GLU A 1251 35.54 -3.73 20.09
C GLU A 1251 36.67 -4.20 21.02
N ILE A 1252 37.12 -3.34 21.94
CA ILE A 1252 38.11 -3.62 22.98
C ILE A 1252 37.41 -4.10 24.26
N GLU A 1253 36.39 -3.35 24.69
CA GLU A 1253 35.74 -3.54 26.00
C GLU A 1253 34.67 -4.64 26.02
N GLN A 1254 34.13 -5.01 24.86
CA GLN A 1254 33.25 -6.15 24.65
C GLN A 1254 31.95 -6.18 25.50
N GLN A 1255 31.39 -5.02 25.84
CA GLN A 1255 30.05 -4.93 26.41
C GLN A 1255 28.98 -5.43 25.43
N VAL A 1256 28.05 -6.25 25.93
CA VAL A 1256 26.93 -6.84 25.18
C VAL A 1256 25.59 -6.50 25.82
N LEU A 1257 24.54 -6.47 25.01
CA LEU A 1257 23.19 -6.39 25.53
C LEU A 1257 22.76 -7.80 26.00
N LYS A 1258 22.51 -7.97 27.31
CA LYS A 1258 22.18 -9.28 27.89
C LYS A 1258 20.74 -9.68 27.54
N PRO A 1259 20.48 -10.90 27.02
CA PRO A 1259 19.11 -11.37 26.77
C PRO A 1259 18.27 -11.44 28.06
N ILE A 1260 16.99 -11.10 27.96
CA ILE A 1260 16.04 -11.27 29.05
C ILE A 1260 15.50 -12.70 29.04
N THR A 1261 15.47 -13.31 30.22
CA THR A 1261 14.89 -14.63 30.48
C THR A 1261 13.88 -14.53 31.62
N LYS A 1262 13.12 -15.59 31.87
CA LYS A 1262 12.19 -15.69 33.01
C LYS A 1262 12.85 -15.45 34.37
N ASN A 1263 14.16 -15.67 34.47
CA ASN A 1263 14.94 -15.49 35.70
C ASN A 1263 15.54 -14.08 35.83
N THR A 1264 15.39 -13.21 34.83
CA THR A 1264 15.93 -11.85 34.87
C THR A 1264 15.15 -11.02 35.90
N THR A 1265 15.84 -10.50 36.92
CA THR A 1265 15.20 -9.68 37.98
C THR A 1265 15.20 -8.20 37.67
N HIS A 1266 16.22 -7.69 36.97
CA HIS A 1266 16.40 -6.28 36.64
C HIS A 1266 17.08 -6.10 35.27
N LEU A 1267 16.93 -4.92 34.68
CA LEU A 1267 17.64 -4.53 33.46
C LEU A 1267 19.11 -4.26 33.78
N THR A 1268 20.03 -4.66 32.89
CA THR A 1268 21.47 -4.41 33.06
C THR A 1268 21.90 -3.16 32.28
N PRO A 1269 22.31 -2.06 32.93
CA PRO A 1269 22.82 -0.88 32.25
C PRO A 1269 24.29 -1.07 31.80
N PHE A 1270 24.70 -0.30 30.80
CA PHE A 1270 26.07 -0.23 30.29
C PHE A 1270 26.93 0.71 31.14
N ALA A 1271 28.22 0.41 31.26
CA ALA A 1271 29.17 1.30 31.94
C ALA A 1271 29.66 2.41 30.98
N ARG A 1272 30.00 3.56 31.56
CA ARG A 1272 30.65 4.67 30.84
C ARG A 1272 32.17 4.46 30.85
N TRP A 1273 32.85 4.71 29.73
CA TRP A 1273 34.32 4.63 29.62
C TRP A 1273 34.91 6.00 29.33
N GLU A 1274 36.04 6.32 29.95
CA GLU A 1274 36.89 7.42 29.51
C GLU A 1274 37.65 7.01 28.24
N GLN A 1275 37.91 7.96 27.34
CA GLN A 1275 38.63 7.67 26.09
C GLN A 1275 40.09 7.31 26.43
N GLY A 1276 40.47 6.05 26.22
CA GLY A 1276 41.85 5.56 26.36
C GLY A 1276 42.74 5.95 25.18
#